data_AF-A0A8C2TY95-F1
#
_entry.id   AF-A0A8C2TY95-F1
#
_cell.length_a   1.000
_cell.length_b   1.000
_cell.length_c   1.000
_cell.angle_alpha   90.00
_cell.angle_beta   90.00
_cell.angle_gamma   90.00
#
_symmetry.space_group_name_H-M   'P 1'
#
loop_
_entity.id
_entity.type
_entity.pdbx_description
1 polymer ?
#
loop_
_entity_poly.entity_id
_entity_poly.type
_entity_poly.pdbx_seq_one_letter_code
_entity_poly.pdbx_strand_id
1 'polypeptide(L)'
;MFFMFSLIPVLSVGLCGTKLGCGEGGCGACTVMISKYDPFQKKILHHTANACLFPICALHHVAVTTVEGIGNTKSRLHPAQERIAKSHGSQCGFCTPGIVMSMYTLLRNKPKPKMEDIEDAFQGNLCRCTGYRPILEGYRTFLRTYVYSFLLCFSSSYLHSLFQTMMSSSLFDSSEFQPLDPTQEPIFPPELMTQRNKEQKQVCFKGERVMWIQPATLQELVALKSQYPNAKLVVGNTEVGKKKNMVTTLLLYVDLWEKKNNTSHWSAGITFGAACTLSSVEEVLRKAVAELPSYKTEIFQAALEQLRWFAGPQIRNVAALGGNIMTASPISDLNPVLMASGSKLTLISVEGKRTVTMDEKFFTGYRKTIVKPEEVLLSVEIPYSKEGEYFSAFKQAYRREDDIAIVTCGMRVLFQHGTSRVQEVKLSYGGMAPTTILALKTCQELTGRDWNEKLLQDACRLLAGEMDLSPSAPGGMVEFRRTLTLSFFFKFYLTVLQKLSKQQNGPVSVAREGRLGKMPRGQLVEDTVGRPLVHVSAAKQACGEAVYCDDIPHYENELYLTLVTSTKAHAKILSVDASEAQSVPGFVCFLLHVYTLTGGGSKSGLQVTCVGHIIGAVIADTQEHSRRAAKAVKIKYEELKPIVTIQVCWLRSASSISSQIKKGDVKKGFEESDHILEGEMYLGGQEHFYLETHCTLAVPKGEDGEMELFVSTQNLTKTQEFTATALGVPSNRIVVRVKRMGGGFGGKETRNTILTTVVAVAAFKTGRPVRCMLDRDEDMLISGGRHPFLGRYKVGFMKNGKVKSLEVSYYCNGGNSTDLSHGVMDRALLHLDNSYNIPNVSSVGFICKTNLSSNTAFRGFGGPQGMMIAECWMSDLARKCGLPPEEVRKINLYHEGDLTHFNQKLEGFTLRRCWDECLSSSNYHARKKLIEEFNKQNRWKKRGMCIIPTKFGISFTVPFLNQAGALVHVYTDGSVLLTHGGTEMGQGLHTKMIQVASRSLGIPTSKIYISETSTNTVPNTSPTAASVSADINGMAVHNACQTILKRLEPIKQSNPKGSWEDWIKTAYENCISLSATGFYRIPDVGYNFETNKGKPFHYFSYGVACSEVEIDCLTGDHKNIRTDIVMDVGTSLNPAIDIGQIEGAFVQGIGLFTMEELRYSPEGNLYTRGPGMYKIPAFGDIPTEFYVSLLRDCPNSKAIYSSKAVGEPPLFLSASVFYAIKDAIYSAREDSGVTEPFRLDSPATPERIRNACVDTFTKMCPSAEPGTFKPWSVRV
;
A
#
# COMPACT_ATOMS: atom_id res chain seq x y z
N MET A 1 -4.75 -23.65 7.12
CA MET A 1 -5.07 -24.32 8.41
C MET A 1 -6.19 -23.64 9.22
N PHE A 2 -6.55 -22.38 8.96
CA PHE A 2 -7.81 -21.74 9.44
C PHE A 2 -8.73 -21.21 8.32
N PHE A 3 -8.29 -21.26 7.05
CA PHE A 3 -9.11 -20.88 5.89
C PHE A 3 -10.35 -21.76 5.67
N MET A 4 -10.45 -22.93 6.34
CA MET A 4 -11.67 -23.77 6.33
C MET A 4 -12.91 -23.07 6.90
N PHE A 5 -12.75 -21.93 7.57
CA PHE A 5 -13.86 -21.19 8.14
C PHE A 5 -14.04 -19.79 7.57
N SER A 6 -13.09 -19.20 6.84
CA SER A 6 -13.28 -17.81 6.40
C SER A 6 -14.46 -17.70 5.43
N LEU A 7 -15.00 -16.50 5.25
CA LEU A 7 -16.07 -16.21 4.29
C LEU A 7 -15.54 -16.10 2.85
N ILE A 8 -14.23 -16.22 2.61
CA ILE A 8 -13.66 -16.17 1.25
C ILE A 8 -14.10 -17.32 0.31
N PRO A 9 -14.57 -18.49 0.77
CA PRO A 9 -15.32 -19.44 -0.06
C PRO A 9 -16.63 -18.87 -0.60
N VAL A 10 -16.97 -17.59 -0.40
CA VAL A 10 -17.93 -16.88 -1.27
C VAL A 10 -17.54 -16.98 -2.76
N LEU A 11 -16.25 -17.20 -3.06
CA LEU A 11 -15.78 -17.62 -4.39
C LEU A 11 -16.35 -18.98 -4.84
N SER A 12 -16.50 -19.95 -3.94
CA SER A 12 -17.01 -21.29 -4.28
C SER A 12 -18.53 -21.34 -4.47
N VAL A 13 -19.27 -20.28 -4.09
CA VAL A 13 -20.69 -20.09 -4.49
C VAL A 13 -20.84 -19.20 -5.73
N GLY A 14 -19.72 -18.86 -6.41
CA GLY A 14 -19.71 -18.13 -7.67
C GLY A 14 -19.77 -16.60 -7.56
N LEU A 15 -19.52 -16.02 -6.37
CA LEU A 15 -19.53 -14.57 -6.14
C LEU A 15 -18.11 -14.02 -6.01
N CYS A 16 -17.47 -13.79 -7.15
CA CYS A 16 -16.05 -13.45 -7.20
C CYS A 16 -15.72 -11.98 -6.90
N GLY A 17 -16.69 -11.08 -6.69
CA GLY A 17 -16.46 -9.66 -6.46
C GLY A 17 -15.69 -9.35 -5.17
N THR A 18 -15.83 -10.16 -4.13
CA THR A 18 -15.06 -10.03 -2.88
C THR A 18 -13.65 -10.60 -3.06
N LYS A 19 -12.59 -9.81 -2.83
CA LYS A 19 -11.23 -10.18 -3.25
C LYS A 19 -10.29 -10.54 -2.09
N LEU A 20 -9.39 -11.50 -2.31
CA LEU A 20 -8.30 -11.82 -1.38
C LEU A 20 -7.05 -10.96 -1.68
N GLY A 21 -6.77 -9.97 -0.82
CA GLY A 21 -5.56 -9.13 -0.95
C GLY A 21 -4.40 -9.48 -0.01
N CYS A 22 -4.71 -10.01 1.19
CA CYS A 22 -3.69 -10.34 2.20
C CYS A 22 -3.98 -11.52 3.13
N GLY A 23 -5.25 -11.80 3.44
CA GLY A 23 -5.62 -12.89 4.37
C GLY A 23 -5.45 -12.57 5.86
N GLU A 24 -5.13 -11.33 6.23
CA GLU A 24 -4.89 -10.94 7.63
C GLU A 24 -5.63 -9.67 8.09
N GLY A 25 -6.61 -9.21 7.29
CA GLY A 25 -7.54 -8.14 7.66
C GLY A 25 -7.01 -6.71 7.57
N GLY A 26 -5.77 -6.48 7.10
CA GLY A 26 -5.14 -5.16 7.00
C GLY A 26 -5.25 -4.47 5.62
N CYS A 27 -6.02 -5.01 4.67
CA CYS A 27 -6.16 -4.39 3.33
C CYS A 27 -7.59 -4.00 2.94
N GLY A 28 -8.60 -4.59 3.60
CA GLY A 28 -10.01 -4.32 3.32
C GLY A 28 -10.52 -4.76 1.95
N ALA A 29 -9.73 -5.39 1.07
CA ALA A 29 -10.18 -5.86 -0.25
C ALA A 29 -11.32 -6.91 -0.15
N CYS A 30 -11.40 -7.61 0.99
CA CYS A 30 -12.41 -8.61 1.30
C CYS A 30 -13.54 -8.05 2.19
N THR A 31 -13.78 -6.74 2.22
CA THR A 31 -14.81 -6.14 3.07
C THR A 31 -16.20 -6.53 2.58
N VAL A 32 -17.05 -6.97 3.50
CA VAL A 32 -18.49 -7.25 3.29
C VAL A 32 -19.32 -6.58 4.37
N MET A 33 -20.64 -6.46 4.15
CA MET A 33 -21.58 -6.04 5.19
C MET A 33 -22.23 -7.26 5.86
N ILE A 34 -22.26 -7.25 7.18
CA ILE A 34 -22.92 -8.24 8.04
C ILE A 34 -24.12 -7.56 8.69
N SER A 35 -25.31 -8.17 8.53
CA SER A 35 -26.57 -7.67 9.07
C SER A 35 -27.18 -8.65 10.06
N LYS A 36 -27.61 -8.17 11.23
CA LYS A 36 -28.28 -8.99 12.26
C LYS A 36 -29.45 -8.26 12.92
N TYR A 37 -30.53 -8.97 13.24
CA TYR A 37 -31.72 -8.39 13.91
C TYR A 37 -31.64 -8.48 15.44
N ASP A 38 -31.44 -7.36 16.13
CA ASP A 38 -31.50 -7.31 17.59
C ASP A 38 -32.97 -7.30 18.08
N PRO A 39 -33.50 -8.37 18.71
CA PRO A 39 -34.87 -8.42 19.19
C PRO A 39 -35.08 -7.58 20.46
N PHE A 40 -34.03 -7.21 21.21
CA PHE A 40 -34.19 -6.33 22.38
C PHE A 40 -34.36 -4.88 21.96
N GLN A 41 -33.53 -4.43 21.02
CA GLN A 41 -33.63 -3.08 20.46
C GLN A 41 -34.65 -3.00 19.32
N LYS A 42 -35.21 -4.15 18.91
CA LYS A 42 -36.09 -4.31 17.73
C LYS A 42 -35.53 -3.61 16.49
N LYS A 43 -34.20 -3.72 16.29
CA LYS A 43 -33.48 -3.01 15.23
C LYS A 43 -32.54 -3.92 14.46
N ILE A 44 -32.35 -3.63 13.18
CA ILE A 44 -31.34 -4.30 12.36
C ILE A 44 -30.02 -3.54 12.55
N LEU A 45 -28.95 -4.30 12.76
CA LEU A 45 -27.58 -3.81 12.93
C LEU A 45 -26.79 -4.13 11.67
N HIS A 46 -26.10 -3.15 11.11
CA HIS A 46 -25.27 -3.27 9.92
C HIS A 46 -23.81 -2.95 10.25
N HIS A 47 -22.90 -3.88 10.03
CA HIS A 47 -21.48 -3.71 10.32
C HIS A 47 -20.60 -4.20 9.18
N THR A 48 -19.46 -3.57 8.97
CA THR A 48 -18.45 -4.09 8.06
C THR A 48 -17.65 -5.20 8.73
N ALA A 49 -17.24 -6.22 7.96
CA ALA A 49 -16.32 -7.25 8.42
C ALA A 49 -15.37 -7.66 7.29
N ASN A 50 -14.18 -8.14 7.67
CA ASN A 50 -13.24 -8.74 6.73
C ASN A 50 -13.57 -10.21 6.50
N ALA A 51 -14.03 -10.55 5.30
CA ALA A 51 -14.39 -11.92 4.92
C ALA A 51 -13.25 -12.93 5.13
N CYS A 52 -11.99 -12.52 4.95
CA CYS A 52 -10.81 -13.40 5.15
C CYS A 52 -10.65 -13.94 6.58
N LEU A 53 -11.20 -13.25 7.59
CA LEU A 53 -11.06 -13.63 9.00
C LEU A 53 -12.38 -14.08 9.62
N PHE A 54 -13.52 -13.78 8.99
CA PHE A 54 -14.84 -14.03 9.59
C PHE A 54 -15.30 -15.48 9.36
N PRO A 55 -15.55 -16.28 10.43
CA PRO A 55 -15.96 -17.67 10.30
C PRO A 55 -17.38 -17.85 9.71
N ILE A 56 -17.59 -18.73 8.73
CA ILE A 56 -18.93 -19.07 8.22
C ILE A 56 -19.84 -19.66 9.31
N CYS A 57 -19.26 -20.43 10.24
CA CYS A 57 -19.99 -20.97 11.39
C CYS A 57 -20.49 -19.88 12.35
N ALA A 58 -19.93 -18.67 12.30
CA ALA A 58 -20.39 -17.51 13.07
C ALA A 58 -21.55 -16.75 12.38
N LEU A 59 -21.99 -17.18 11.18
CA LEU A 59 -23.07 -16.54 10.42
C LEU A 59 -24.45 -17.17 10.63
N HIS A 60 -24.60 -18.05 11.62
CA HIS A 60 -25.91 -18.61 11.93
C HIS A 60 -26.91 -17.47 12.27
N HIS A 61 -28.01 -17.40 11.50
CA HIS A 61 -29.00 -16.32 11.54
C HIS A 61 -28.44 -14.90 11.28
N VAL A 62 -27.49 -14.78 10.35
CA VAL A 62 -26.90 -13.51 9.91
C VAL A 62 -27.07 -13.37 8.39
N ALA A 63 -27.35 -12.16 7.92
CA ALA A 63 -27.37 -11.86 6.48
C ALA A 63 -26.05 -11.21 6.05
N VAL A 64 -25.48 -11.70 4.95
CA VAL A 64 -24.26 -11.16 4.33
C VAL A 64 -24.66 -10.41 3.06
N THR A 65 -24.06 -9.24 2.84
CA THR A 65 -24.17 -8.51 1.57
C THR A 65 -22.76 -8.29 1.00
N THR A 66 -22.56 -8.72 -0.24
CA THR A 66 -21.33 -8.49 -1.02
C THR A 66 -21.54 -7.37 -2.03
N VAL A 67 -20.51 -7.06 -2.82
CA VAL A 67 -20.55 -5.99 -3.82
C VAL A 67 -21.59 -6.24 -4.92
N GLU A 68 -21.82 -7.50 -5.29
CA GLU A 68 -22.83 -7.88 -6.29
C GLU A 68 -24.25 -7.71 -5.75
N GLY A 69 -24.42 -7.84 -4.43
CA GLY A 69 -25.72 -7.78 -3.76
C GLY A 69 -26.32 -6.38 -3.65
N ILE A 70 -25.56 -5.33 -3.95
CA ILE A 70 -26.06 -3.94 -3.90
C ILE A 70 -26.41 -3.39 -5.30
N GLY A 71 -25.91 -4.00 -6.37
CA GLY A 71 -26.09 -3.53 -7.74
C GLY A 71 -25.06 -4.08 -8.71
N ASN A 72 -25.36 -4.06 -10.00
CA ASN A 72 -24.50 -4.59 -11.07
C ASN A 72 -24.79 -3.92 -12.43
N THR A 73 -24.03 -4.24 -13.49
CA THR A 73 -24.20 -3.56 -14.79
C THR A 73 -25.37 -4.09 -15.61
N LYS A 74 -25.91 -5.27 -15.27
CA LYS A 74 -27.07 -5.89 -15.93
C LYS A 74 -28.40 -5.36 -15.39
N SER A 75 -28.42 -4.93 -14.13
CA SER A 75 -29.57 -4.28 -13.49
C SER A 75 -29.32 -2.78 -13.35
N ARG A 76 -28.93 -2.35 -12.15
CA ARG A 76 -28.63 -0.96 -11.82
C ARG A 76 -27.42 -0.92 -10.91
N LEU A 77 -26.49 -0.02 -11.18
CA LEU A 77 -25.40 0.29 -10.25
C LEU A 77 -25.96 1.06 -9.05
N HIS A 78 -25.55 0.66 -7.86
CA HIS A 78 -25.80 1.44 -6.65
C HIS A 78 -25.06 2.79 -6.74
N PRO A 79 -25.58 3.91 -6.17
CA PRO A 79 -24.88 5.21 -6.18
C PRO A 79 -23.43 5.16 -5.67
N ALA A 80 -23.13 4.30 -4.68
CA ALA A 80 -21.75 4.09 -4.24
C ALA A 80 -20.86 3.48 -5.36
N GLN A 81 -21.38 2.56 -6.16
CA GLN A 81 -20.65 1.96 -7.29
C GLN A 81 -20.51 2.94 -8.47
N GLU A 82 -21.59 3.66 -8.79
CA GLU A 82 -21.58 4.65 -9.88
C GLU A 82 -20.55 5.75 -9.61
N ARG A 83 -20.60 6.36 -8.42
CA ARG A 83 -19.80 7.54 -8.11
C ARG A 83 -18.31 7.22 -8.07
N ILE A 84 -17.89 6.11 -7.45
CA ILE A 84 -16.47 5.71 -7.44
C ILE A 84 -15.94 5.39 -8.84
N ALA A 85 -16.79 4.86 -9.73
CA ALA A 85 -16.41 4.59 -11.11
C ALA A 85 -16.28 5.89 -11.92
N LYS A 86 -17.32 6.74 -11.91
CA LYS A 86 -17.38 7.99 -12.68
C LYS A 86 -16.42 9.06 -12.16
N SER A 87 -16.07 9.07 -10.87
CA SER A 87 -15.08 9.98 -10.29
C SER A 87 -13.63 9.53 -10.52
N HIS A 88 -13.40 8.47 -11.31
CA HIS A 88 -12.09 7.89 -11.58
C HIS A 88 -11.40 7.32 -10.32
N GLY A 89 -12.19 6.92 -9.32
CA GLY A 89 -11.74 6.27 -8.09
C GLY A 89 -11.34 4.80 -8.25
N SER A 90 -11.32 4.26 -9.47
CA SER A 90 -10.93 2.89 -9.79
C SER A 90 -9.94 2.85 -10.96
N GLN A 91 -8.73 2.34 -10.70
CA GLN A 91 -7.69 2.06 -11.69
C GLN A 91 -7.60 0.55 -11.96
N CYS A 92 -6.75 -0.18 -11.21
CA CYS A 92 -6.63 -1.63 -11.39
C CYS A 92 -7.92 -2.36 -11.01
N GLY A 93 -8.68 -1.80 -10.05
CA GLY A 93 -10.01 -2.25 -9.64
C GLY A 93 -10.08 -3.28 -8.51
N PHE A 94 -8.96 -3.85 -8.10
CA PHE A 94 -8.97 -4.99 -7.16
C PHE A 94 -9.40 -4.62 -5.74
N CYS A 95 -9.12 -3.39 -5.30
CA CYS A 95 -9.57 -2.86 -4.00
C CYS A 95 -10.99 -2.26 -4.04
N THR A 96 -11.51 -1.98 -5.23
CA THR A 96 -12.76 -1.21 -5.42
C THR A 96 -13.96 -1.88 -4.73
N PRO A 97 -14.18 -3.20 -4.83
CA PRO A 97 -15.27 -3.86 -4.11
C PRO A 97 -15.24 -3.63 -2.59
N GLY A 98 -14.08 -3.78 -1.97
CA GLY A 98 -13.92 -3.57 -0.54
C GLY A 98 -14.20 -2.13 -0.09
N ILE A 99 -13.78 -1.15 -0.90
CA ILE A 99 -14.03 0.28 -0.65
C ILE A 99 -15.51 0.62 -0.83
N VAL A 100 -16.15 0.07 -1.88
CA VAL A 100 -17.59 0.20 -2.10
C VAL A 100 -18.37 -0.34 -0.91
N MET A 101 -18.01 -1.52 -0.40
CA MET A 101 -18.72 -2.12 0.75
C MET A 101 -18.52 -1.34 2.05
N SER A 102 -17.35 -0.74 2.28
CA SER A 102 -17.14 0.18 3.40
C SER A 102 -18.04 1.42 3.29
N MET A 103 -18.10 2.05 2.12
CA MET A 103 -18.94 3.23 1.90
C MET A 103 -20.43 2.89 2.00
N TYR A 104 -20.85 1.79 1.37
CA TYR A 104 -22.23 1.31 1.42
C TYR A 104 -22.69 1.05 2.86
N THR A 105 -21.87 0.36 3.66
CA THR A 105 -22.22 0.09 5.07
C THR A 105 -22.27 1.38 5.90
N LEU A 106 -21.43 2.37 5.61
CA LEU A 106 -21.54 3.70 6.21
C LEU A 106 -22.89 4.34 5.85
N LEU A 107 -23.26 4.37 4.57
CA LEU A 107 -24.52 4.98 4.11
C LEU A 107 -25.76 4.28 4.70
N ARG A 108 -25.71 2.96 4.91
CA ARG A 108 -26.76 2.19 5.58
C ARG A 108 -26.96 2.58 7.05
N ASN A 109 -25.92 3.05 7.72
CA ASN A 109 -25.98 3.51 9.11
C ASN A 109 -26.19 5.04 9.22
N LYS A 110 -25.64 5.80 8.28
CA LYS A 110 -25.69 7.27 8.21
C LYS A 110 -25.88 7.70 6.76
N PRO A 111 -27.14 7.82 6.28
CA PRO A 111 -27.41 8.21 4.88
C PRO A 111 -26.90 9.60 4.47
N LYS A 112 -26.59 10.46 5.45
CA LYS A 112 -26.01 11.80 5.27
C LYS A 112 -24.75 11.95 6.14
N PRO A 113 -23.62 11.32 5.75
CA PRO A 113 -22.41 11.30 6.57
C PRO A 113 -21.69 12.67 6.58
N LYS A 114 -20.77 12.85 7.53
CA LYS A 114 -19.75 13.91 7.53
C LYS A 114 -18.45 13.39 6.91
N MET A 115 -17.49 14.29 6.62
CA MET A 115 -16.19 13.88 6.06
C MET A 115 -15.43 12.94 7.00
N GLU A 116 -15.43 13.23 8.31
CA GLU A 116 -14.82 12.38 9.33
C GLU A 116 -15.40 10.95 9.32
N ASP A 117 -16.72 10.80 9.12
CA ASP A 117 -17.35 9.48 9.01
C ASP A 117 -16.84 8.69 7.80
N ILE A 118 -16.60 9.37 6.67
CA ILE A 118 -16.08 8.78 5.43
C ILE A 118 -14.61 8.37 5.62
N GLU A 119 -13.79 9.25 6.21
CA GLU A 119 -12.38 8.97 6.50
C GLU A 119 -12.24 7.79 7.47
N ASP A 120 -13.05 7.76 8.53
CA ASP A 120 -13.07 6.66 9.50
C ASP A 120 -13.49 5.33 8.86
N ALA A 121 -14.49 5.34 7.96
CA ALA A 121 -14.96 4.16 7.25
C ALA A 121 -13.87 3.48 6.39
N PHE A 122 -12.84 4.23 5.98
CA PHE A 122 -11.78 3.74 5.09
C PHE A 122 -10.44 3.45 5.78
N GLN A 123 -10.33 3.61 7.10
CA GLN A 123 -9.10 3.28 7.85
C GLN A 123 -8.58 1.85 7.59
N GLY A 124 -9.49 0.90 7.30
CA GLY A 124 -9.16 -0.49 7.02
C GLY A 124 -9.05 -0.86 5.53
N ASN A 125 -9.07 0.11 4.61
CA ASN A 125 -9.02 -0.12 3.16
C ASN A 125 -7.74 0.46 2.54
N LEU A 126 -7.04 -0.34 1.73
CA LEU A 126 -5.82 0.08 1.04
C LEU A 126 -5.99 0.11 -0.48
N CYS A 127 -5.33 1.07 -1.13
CA CYS A 127 -5.25 1.18 -2.58
C CYS A 127 -3.82 1.53 -3.01
N ARG A 128 -3.26 0.76 -3.95
CA ARG A 128 -1.90 0.98 -4.47
C ARG A 128 -1.85 1.88 -5.71
N CYS A 129 -3.00 2.24 -6.29
CA CYS A 129 -3.07 2.83 -7.64
C CYS A 129 -3.52 4.30 -7.66
N THR A 130 -4.57 4.65 -6.91
CA THR A 130 -5.32 5.90 -7.16
C THR A 130 -4.76 7.13 -6.45
N GLY A 131 -3.88 6.94 -5.47
CA GLY A 131 -3.51 8.01 -4.54
C GLY A 131 -4.69 8.50 -3.68
N TYR A 132 -5.76 7.71 -3.56
CA TYR A 132 -6.94 7.93 -2.72
C TYR A 132 -7.84 9.14 -3.04
N ARG A 133 -7.28 10.24 -3.56
CA ARG A 133 -7.99 11.50 -3.85
C ARG A 133 -9.29 11.34 -4.65
N PRO A 134 -9.34 10.66 -5.82
CA PRO A 134 -10.58 10.54 -6.60
C PRO A 134 -11.67 9.70 -5.92
N ILE A 135 -11.31 8.83 -4.97
CA ILE A 135 -12.27 8.07 -4.15
C ILE A 135 -12.94 9.01 -3.14
N LEU A 136 -12.13 9.78 -2.40
CA LEU A 136 -12.64 10.76 -1.44
C LEU A 136 -13.47 11.83 -2.13
N GLU A 137 -13.03 12.35 -3.26
CA GLU A 137 -13.76 13.36 -4.04
C GLU A 137 -15.10 12.84 -4.57
N GLY A 138 -15.11 11.62 -5.12
CA GLY A 138 -16.35 10.97 -5.55
C GLY A 138 -17.35 10.81 -4.41
N TYR A 139 -16.90 10.39 -3.23
CA TYR A 139 -17.78 10.16 -2.08
C TYR A 139 -18.11 11.41 -1.25
N ARG A 140 -17.33 12.51 -1.36
CA ARG A 140 -17.70 13.82 -0.81
C ARG A 140 -19.06 14.32 -1.31
N THR A 141 -19.51 13.84 -2.47
CA THR A 141 -20.83 14.17 -3.02
C THR A 141 -22.01 13.58 -2.22
N PHE A 142 -21.78 12.71 -1.23
CA PHE A 142 -22.80 12.26 -0.26
C PHE A 142 -22.94 13.18 0.96
N LEU A 143 -22.05 14.16 1.14
CA LEU A 143 -22.08 15.07 2.29
C LEU A 143 -23.32 15.97 2.28
N ARG A 144 -23.86 16.25 3.48
CA ARG A 144 -25.04 17.11 3.67
C ARG A 144 -24.89 18.49 3.01
N THR A 145 -23.73 19.13 3.15
CA THR A 145 -23.45 20.48 2.62
C THR A 145 -23.52 20.54 1.09
N TYR A 146 -23.10 19.48 0.40
CA TYR A 146 -23.13 19.40 -1.06
C TYR A 146 -24.56 19.27 -1.59
N VAL A 147 -25.40 18.48 -0.93
CA VAL A 147 -26.83 18.28 -1.29
C VAL A 147 -27.63 19.60 -1.19
N TYR A 148 -27.36 20.42 -0.16
CA TYR A 148 -28.02 21.73 -0.02
C TYR A 148 -27.55 22.75 -1.07
N SER A 149 -26.25 22.75 -1.42
CA SER A 149 -25.72 23.64 -2.48
C SER A 149 -26.32 23.31 -3.85
N PHE A 150 -26.56 22.02 -4.12
CA PHE A 150 -27.21 21.57 -5.35
C PHE A 150 -28.69 21.98 -5.41
N LEU A 151 -29.43 21.88 -4.30
CA LEU A 151 -30.83 22.30 -4.21
C LEU A 151 -31.02 23.83 -4.33
N LEU A 152 -30.09 24.63 -3.79
CA LEU A 152 -30.13 26.10 -3.91
C LEU A 152 -29.79 26.61 -5.33
N CYS A 153 -29.06 25.83 -6.14
CA CYS A 153 -28.75 26.21 -7.52
C CYS A 153 -29.99 26.17 -8.45
N PHE A 154 -31.04 25.44 -8.09
CA PHE A 154 -32.28 25.40 -8.87
C PHE A 154 -33.19 26.63 -8.68
N SER A 155 -32.87 27.53 -7.74
CA SER A 155 -33.70 28.71 -7.44
C SER A 155 -33.11 30.06 -7.89
N SER A 156 -31.97 30.09 -8.60
CA SER A 156 -31.33 31.35 -9.02
C SER A 156 -30.75 31.28 -10.44
N SER A 157 -31.31 32.07 -11.35
CA SER A 157 -30.87 32.19 -12.75
C SER A 157 -29.47 32.76 -12.92
N TYR A 158 -28.94 33.46 -11.91
CA TYR A 158 -27.61 34.09 -11.94
C TYR A 158 -26.47 33.10 -11.64
N LEU A 159 -26.74 32.03 -10.88
CA LEU A 159 -25.78 30.96 -10.61
C LEU A 159 -25.59 30.01 -11.81
N HIS A 160 -26.57 29.95 -12.72
CA HIS A 160 -26.56 29.04 -13.86
C HIS A 160 -25.47 29.38 -14.89
N SER A 161 -25.16 30.67 -15.10
CA SER A 161 -24.09 31.10 -16.04
C SER A 161 -22.68 30.94 -15.47
N LEU A 162 -22.50 31.10 -14.14
CA LEU A 162 -21.26 30.76 -13.45
C LEU A 162 -21.01 29.23 -13.47
N PHE A 163 -22.06 28.43 -13.30
CA PHE A 163 -21.99 26.97 -13.37
C PHE A 163 -21.64 26.47 -14.79
N GLN A 164 -22.28 27.00 -15.84
CA GLN A 164 -21.95 26.66 -17.23
C GLN A 164 -20.48 26.95 -17.58
N THR A 165 -19.89 27.99 -16.98
CA THR A 165 -18.47 28.31 -17.18
C THR A 165 -17.54 27.38 -16.40
N MET A 166 -18.00 26.78 -15.29
CA MET A 166 -17.28 25.79 -14.48
C MET A 166 -17.35 24.35 -15.03
N MET A 167 -18.45 23.99 -15.71
CA MET A 167 -18.64 22.63 -16.26
C MET A 167 -17.68 22.28 -17.39
N SER A 168 -17.03 23.28 -18.04
CA SER A 168 -16.09 23.03 -19.13
C SER A 168 -14.69 22.56 -18.69
N SER A 169 -14.46 22.32 -17.39
CA SER A 169 -13.13 21.99 -16.83
C SER A 169 -13.09 20.85 -15.81
N SER A 170 -14.20 20.17 -15.49
CA SER A 170 -14.20 19.09 -14.49
C SER A 170 -13.75 17.74 -15.06
N LEU A 171 -13.19 16.85 -14.23
CA LEU A 171 -12.87 15.46 -14.61
C LEU A 171 -14.12 14.56 -14.68
N PHE A 172 -15.19 14.93 -13.97
CA PHE A 172 -16.47 14.24 -13.99
C PHE A 172 -17.61 15.23 -13.74
N ASP A 173 -18.81 14.88 -14.19
CA ASP A 173 -20.02 15.65 -13.92
C ASP A 173 -20.79 15.03 -12.76
N SER A 174 -20.83 15.73 -11.62
CA SER A 174 -21.57 15.27 -10.43
C SER A 174 -23.08 15.39 -10.57
N SER A 175 -23.58 16.18 -11.53
CA SER A 175 -25.02 16.33 -11.79
C SER A 175 -25.64 15.10 -12.43
N GLU A 176 -24.82 14.25 -13.06
CA GLU A 176 -25.25 12.95 -13.63
C GLU A 176 -25.40 11.84 -12.57
N PHE A 177 -24.98 12.08 -11.33
CA PHE A 177 -25.00 11.05 -10.29
C PHE A 177 -26.41 10.78 -9.81
N GLN A 178 -26.76 9.49 -9.72
CA GLN A 178 -28.01 9.09 -9.12
C GLN A 178 -28.03 9.49 -7.62
N PRO A 179 -29.13 10.05 -7.11
CA PRO A 179 -29.29 10.31 -5.69
C PRO A 179 -29.36 8.99 -4.92
N LEU A 180 -28.92 9.01 -3.66
CA LEU A 180 -29.15 7.90 -2.75
C LEU A 180 -30.63 7.88 -2.35
N ASP A 181 -31.31 6.75 -2.58
CA ASP A 181 -32.65 6.50 -2.07
C ASP A 181 -32.60 5.35 -1.03
N PRO A 182 -32.57 5.68 0.27
CA PRO A 182 -32.51 4.67 1.33
C PRO A 182 -33.72 3.72 1.37
N THR A 183 -34.82 4.04 0.68
CA THR A 183 -36.04 3.21 0.67
C THR A 183 -35.97 2.06 -0.33
N GLN A 184 -35.05 2.12 -1.31
CA GLN A 184 -34.83 1.08 -2.32
C GLN A 184 -33.73 0.09 -1.94
N GLU A 185 -33.17 0.21 -0.75
CA GLU A 185 -32.12 -0.66 -0.26
C GLU A 185 -32.64 -2.10 -0.06
N PRO A 186 -31.81 -3.14 -0.28
CA PRO A 186 -32.19 -4.51 0.01
C PRO A 186 -32.72 -4.65 1.44
N ILE A 187 -33.96 -5.17 1.53
CA ILE A 187 -34.62 -5.43 2.81
C ILE A 187 -33.86 -6.50 3.58
N PHE A 188 -33.89 -6.43 4.91
CA PHE A 188 -33.38 -7.52 5.72
C PHE A 188 -34.28 -8.76 5.55
N PRO A 189 -33.72 -9.98 5.37
CA PRO A 189 -34.51 -11.17 5.11
C PRO A 189 -35.57 -11.42 6.19
N PRO A 190 -36.88 -11.41 5.86
CA PRO A 190 -37.96 -11.57 6.85
C PRO A 190 -37.88 -12.88 7.65
N GLU A 191 -37.40 -13.95 7.02
CA GLU A 191 -37.18 -15.26 7.66
C GLU A 191 -36.27 -15.13 8.90
N LEU A 192 -35.19 -14.34 8.82
CA LEU A 192 -34.24 -14.13 9.91
C LEU A 192 -34.83 -13.31 11.07
N MET A 193 -35.87 -12.52 10.83
CA MET A 193 -36.58 -11.80 11.90
C MET A 193 -37.49 -12.73 12.70
N THR A 194 -38.16 -13.67 12.01
CA THR A 194 -39.13 -14.58 12.63
C THR A 194 -38.47 -15.75 13.37
N GLN A 195 -37.36 -16.29 12.84
CA GLN A 195 -36.65 -17.43 13.44
C GLN A 195 -35.98 -17.10 14.79
N ARG A 196 -35.70 -15.82 15.06
CA ARG A 196 -35.07 -15.37 16.33
C ARG A 196 -35.99 -15.36 17.55
N ASN A 197 -37.30 -15.58 17.40
CA ASN A 197 -38.23 -15.69 18.54
C ASN A 197 -38.29 -17.11 19.14
N LYS A 198 -37.57 -18.09 18.59
CA LYS A 198 -37.46 -19.46 19.13
C LYS A 198 -36.28 -19.54 20.11
N GLU A 199 -36.41 -20.33 21.17
CA GLU A 199 -35.32 -20.57 22.15
C GLU A 199 -34.02 -20.95 21.43
N GLN A 200 -32.94 -20.22 21.69
CA GLN A 200 -31.62 -20.52 21.13
C GLN A 200 -31.15 -21.86 21.69
N LYS A 201 -30.72 -22.76 20.79
CA LYS A 201 -30.14 -24.05 21.14
C LYS A 201 -28.65 -24.03 20.84
N GLN A 202 -27.89 -24.83 21.57
CA GLN A 202 -26.49 -25.07 21.24
C GLN A 202 -26.37 -25.62 19.81
N VAL A 203 -25.43 -25.08 19.04
CA VAL A 203 -25.13 -25.56 17.68
C VAL A 203 -23.72 -26.15 17.64
N CYS A 204 -23.55 -27.27 16.94
CA CYS A 204 -22.27 -27.94 16.75
C CYS A 204 -22.02 -28.18 15.26
N PHE A 205 -20.90 -27.66 14.74
CA PHE A 205 -20.43 -27.94 13.39
C PHE A 205 -19.15 -28.79 13.46
N LYS A 206 -19.06 -29.83 12.64
CA LYS A 206 -17.91 -30.72 12.59
C LYS A 206 -17.28 -30.68 11.20
N GLY A 207 -16.05 -30.16 11.12
CA GLY A 207 -15.21 -30.28 9.93
C GLY A 207 -14.28 -31.48 9.99
N GLU A 208 -13.41 -31.61 8.98
CA GLU A 208 -12.39 -32.66 8.89
C GLU A 208 -11.47 -32.74 10.14
N ARG A 209 -11.15 -31.59 10.76
CA ARG A 209 -10.14 -31.50 11.83
C ARG A 209 -10.55 -30.69 13.05
N VAL A 210 -11.65 -29.94 12.96
CA VAL A 210 -12.06 -28.98 13.99
C VAL A 210 -13.55 -29.15 14.26
N MET A 211 -13.90 -29.22 15.53
CA MET A 211 -15.26 -29.08 16.02
C MET A 211 -15.49 -27.64 16.47
N TRP A 212 -16.63 -27.07 16.09
CA TRP A 212 -17.06 -25.73 16.47
C TRP A 212 -18.35 -25.85 17.26
N ILE A 213 -18.35 -25.37 18.51
CA ILE A 213 -19.54 -25.37 19.36
C ILE A 213 -19.92 -23.91 19.66
N GLN A 214 -21.18 -23.57 19.41
CA GLN A 214 -21.79 -22.32 19.81
C GLN A 214 -22.73 -22.60 20.99
N PRO A 215 -22.30 -22.39 22.25
CA PRO A 215 -23.18 -22.48 23.41
C PRO A 215 -24.31 -21.45 23.32
N ALA A 216 -25.50 -21.82 23.79
CA ALA A 216 -26.66 -20.94 23.88
C ALA A 216 -26.68 -20.14 25.18
N THR A 217 -26.09 -20.67 26.25
CA THR A 217 -26.12 -20.05 27.59
C THR A 217 -24.73 -19.90 28.21
N LEU A 218 -24.61 -19.02 29.20
CA LEU A 218 -23.37 -18.85 29.96
C LEU A 218 -23.00 -20.12 30.74
N GLN A 219 -23.99 -20.82 31.27
CA GLN A 219 -23.82 -22.08 32.00
C GLN A 219 -23.23 -23.16 31.09
N GLU A 220 -23.75 -23.27 29.86
CA GLU A 220 -23.18 -24.17 28.85
C GLU A 220 -21.74 -23.80 28.49
N LEU A 221 -21.45 -22.50 28.26
CA LEU A 221 -20.08 -22.06 27.96
C LEU A 221 -19.10 -22.43 29.08
N VAL A 222 -19.47 -22.19 30.34
CA VAL A 222 -18.65 -22.49 31.50
C VAL A 222 -18.47 -24.00 31.70
N ALA A 223 -19.53 -24.79 31.52
CA ALA A 223 -19.46 -26.24 31.56
C ALA A 223 -18.54 -26.81 30.47
N LEU A 224 -18.68 -26.32 29.22
CA LEU A 224 -17.81 -26.71 28.10
C LEU A 224 -16.36 -26.30 28.34
N LYS A 225 -16.12 -25.13 28.94
CA LYS A 225 -14.77 -24.67 29.24
C LYS A 225 -14.10 -25.47 30.36
N SER A 226 -14.88 -25.92 31.34
CA SER A 226 -14.42 -26.86 32.38
C SER A 226 -14.13 -28.25 31.80
N GLN A 227 -14.99 -28.75 30.90
CA GLN A 227 -14.80 -30.03 30.23
C GLN A 227 -13.63 -30.01 29.25
N TYR A 228 -13.42 -28.89 28.55
CA TYR A 228 -12.37 -28.70 27.55
C TYR A 228 -11.51 -27.44 27.85
N PRO A 229 -10.65 -27.46 28.87
CA PRO A 229 -9.87 -26.29 29.27
C PRO A 229 -8.93 -25.75 28.19
N ASN A 230 -8.52 -26.60 27.24
CA ASN A 230 -7.67 -26.21 26.11
C ASN A 230 -8.45 -25.62 24.92
N ALA A 231 -9.78 -25.70 24.92
CA ALA A 231 -10.61 -25.14 23.86
C ALA A 231 -10.42 -23.62 23.78
N LYS A 232 -10.30 -23.10 22.55
CA LYS A 232 -10.13 -21.66 22.32
C LYS A 232 -11.48 -21.00 22.17
N LEU A 233 -11.67 -19.92 22.90
CA LEU A 233 -12.83 -19.04 22.74
C LEU A 233 -12.61 -18.15 21.52
N VAL A 234 -13.64 -18.03 20.69
CA VAL A 234 -13.65 -17.19 19.49
C VAL A 234 -14.84 -16.24 19.55
N VAL A 235 -14.59 -14.97 19.30
CA VAL A 235 -15.64 -13.96 19.03
C VAL A 235 -15.39 -13.39 17.62
N GLY A 236 -14.54 -12.38 17.48
CA GLY A 236 -14.21 -11.78 16.18
C GLY A 236 -13.20 -12.53 15.32
N ASN A 237 -12.54 -13.56 15.86
CA ASN A 237 -11.49 -14.34 15.19
C ASN A 237 -10.26 -13.54 14.68
N THR A 238 -10.12 -12.26 15.05
CA THR A 238 -9.08 -11.34 14.55
C THR A 238 -7.65 -11.65 15.04
N GLU A 239 -7.51 -12.56 16.00
CA GLU A 239 -6.22 -13.06 16.52
C GLU A 239 -6.03 -14.54 16.22
N VAL A 240 -7.05 -15.35 16.50
CA VAL A 240 -7.04 -16.80 16.26
C VAL A 240 -6.90 -17.11 14.77
N GLY A 241 -7.68 -16.44 13.91
CA GLY A 241 -7.69 -16.63 12.47
C GLY A 241 -6.39 -16.22 11.76
N LYS A 242 -5.61 -15.31 12.35
CA LYS A 242 -4.30 -14.88 11.81
C LYS A 242 -3.21 -15.93 12.01
N LYS A 243 -3.35 -16.84 12.98
CA LYS A 243 -2.32 -17.85 13.29
C LYS A 243 -2.39 -19.02 12.32
N LYS A 244 -1.71 -18.91 11.18
CA LYS A 244 -1.69 -19.92 10.10
C LYS A 244 -1.25 -21.34 10.52
N ASN A 245 -0.56 -21.48 11.67
CA ASN A 245 -0.01 -22.74 12.18
C ASN A 245 -0.67 -23.24 13.49
N MET A 246 -1.76 -22.62 13.95
CA MET A 246 -2.41 -23.09 15.17
C MET A 246 -3.18 -24.39 14.89
N VAL A 247 -2.85 -25.44 15.63
CA VAL A 247 -3.58 -26.72 15.62
C VAL A 247 -4.49 -26.72 16.85
N THR A 248 -5.80 -26.63 16.64
CA THR A 248 -6.80 -26.76 17.70
C THR A 248 -7.91 -27.66 17.21
N THR A 249 -8.39 -28.55 18.07
CA THR A 249 -9.42 -29.54 17.75
C THR A 249 -10.83 -29.05 18.08
N LEU A 250 -10.96 -28.08 18.99
CA LEU A 250 -12.24 -27.55 19.46
C LEU A 250 -12.20 -26.02 19.62
N LEU A 251 -13.16 -25.35 18.98
CA LEU A 251 -13.42 -23.92 19.09
C LEU A 251 -14.78 -23.69 19.75
N LEU A 252 -14.82 -22.80 20.75
CA LEU A 252 -16.04 -22.36 21.41
C LEU A 252 -16.36 -20.94 20.94
N TYR A 253 -17.47 -20.76 20.22
CA TYR A 253 -17.90 -19.46 19.74
C TYR A 253 -18.80 -18.75 20.75
N VAL A 254 -18.38 -17.56 21.16
CA VAL A 254 -19.11 -16.79 22.18
C VAL A 254 -19.90 -15.67 21.50
N ASP A 255 -21.18 -15.92 21.32
CA ASP A 255 -22.20 -14.93 20.96
C ASP A 255 -23.39 -15.09 21.92
N LEU A 256 -23.12 -14.96 23.23
CA LEU A 256 -24.14 -15.09 24.26
C LEU A 256 -25.07 -13.89 24.23
N TRP A 257 -26.36 -14.16 24.02
CA TRP A 257 -27.38 -13.16 23.71
C TRP A 257 -27.87 -12.37 24.94
N GLU A 258 -27.42 -12.64 26.17
CA GLU A 258 -27.88 -11.95 27.39
C GLU A 258 -27.41 -10.48 27.47
N LYS A 259 -27.86 -9.63 26.54
CA LYS A 259 -27.51 -8.21 26.40
C LYS A 259 -27.86 -7.36 27.60
N LYS A 260 -28.76 -7.81 28.49
CA LYS A 260 -29.05 -7.14 29.76
C LYS A 260 -27.79 -6.97 30.63
N ASN A 261 -26.73 -7.73 30.34
CA ASN A 261 -25.42 -7.69 31.02
C ASN A 261 -24.25 -7.18 30.13
N ASN A 262 -24.50 -6.67 28.91
CA ASN A 262 -23.40 -6.25 28.01
C ASN A 262 -22.79 -4.91 28.41
N THR A 263 -23.58 -4.00 28.94
CA THR A 263 -23.09 -2.72 29.48
C THR A 263 -23.93 -2.32 30.67
N SER A 264 -23.28 -1.98 31.79
CA SER A 264 -23.97 -1.53 33.00
C SER A 264 -23.24 -0.32 33.58
N HIS A 265 -24.00 0.73 33.88
CA HIS A 265 -23.49 1.94 34.53
C HIS A 265 -23.65 1.77 36.04
N TRP A 266 -22.54 1.83 36.76
CA TRP A 266 -22.51 1.74 38.23
C TRP A 266 -22.00 3.04 38.81
N SER A 267 -22.09 3.21 40.13
CA SER A 267 -21.53 4.39 40.82
C SER A 267 -20.01 4.51 40.65
N ALA A 268 -19.30 3.40 40.42
CA ALA A 268 -17.84 3.34 40.32
C ALA A 268 -17.28 3.42 38.88
N GLY A 269 -18.09 3.15 37.85
CA GLY A 269 -17.61 3.08 36.46
C GLY A 269 -18.60 2.40 35.52
N ILE A 270 -18.11 1.99 34.35
CA ILE A 270 -18.90 1.28 33.34
C ILE A 270 -18.37 -0.14 33.20
N THR A 271 -19.25 -1.13 33.38
CA THR A 271 -18.94 -2.54 33.14
C THR A 271 -19.31 -2.92 31.73
N PHE A 272 -18.37 -3.49 30.98
CA PHE A 272 -18.55 -4.06 29.64
C PHE A 272 -18.46 -5.58 29.68
N GLY A 273 -19.39 -6.28 29.03
CA GLY A 273 -19.26 -7.72 28.78
C GLY A 273 -18.02 -8.01 27.92
N ALA A 274 -17.31 -9.10 28.20
CA ALA A 274 -16.06 -9.42 27.52
C ALA A 274 -16.20 -9.65 25.99
N ALA A 275 -17.39 -10.06 25.54
CA ALA A 275 -17.71 -10.25 24.13
C ALA A 275 -18.13 -8.93 23.41
N CYS A 276 -18.22 -7.80 24.11
CA CYS A 276 -18.50 -6.52 23.47
C CYS A 276 -17.44 -6.20 22.42
N THR A 277 -17.89 -5.80 21.23
CA THR A 277 -17.00 -5.40 20.16
C THR A 277 -16.34 -4.06 20.50
N LEU A 278 -15.15 -3.82 19.97
CA LEU A 278 -14.44 -2.57 20.22
C LEU A 278 -15.24 -1.36 19.72
N SER A 279 -15.98 -1.49 18.62
CA SER A 279 -16.89 -0.43 18.14
C SER A 279 -18.05 -0.15 19.09
N SER A 280 -18.62 -1.17 19.75
CA SER A 280 -19.65 -0.96 20.78
C SER A 280 -19.08 -0.31 22.04
N VAL A 281 -17.86 -0.69 22.44
CA VAL A 281 -17.14 0.00 23.54
C VAL A 281 -16.93 1.47 23.18
N GLU A 282 -16.46 1.75 21.96
CA GLU A 282 -16.26 3.12 21.45
C GLU A 282 -17.54 3.95 21.51
N GLU A 283 -18.66 3.44 21.01
CA GLU A 283 -19.96 4.12 21.00
C GLU A 283 -20.42 4.51 22.42
N VAL A 284 -20.32 3.57 23.36
CA VAL A 284 -20.74 3.77 24.76
C VAL A 284 -19.83 4.76 25.48
N LEU A 285 -18.52 4.68 25.27
CA LEU A 285 -17.57 5.62 25.86
C LEU A 285 -17.74 7.04 25.29
N ARG A 286 -17.98 7.19 23.97
CA ARG A 286 -18.28 8.50 23.37
C ARG A 286 -19.52 9.15 23.98
N LYS A 287 -20.57 8.36 24.18
CA LYS A 287 -21.79 8.82 24.84
C LYS A 287 -21.51 9.25 26.30
N ALA A 288 -20.80 8.43 27.05
CA ALA A 288 -20.44 8.74 28.44
C ALA A 288 -19.58 10.01 28.56
N VAL A 289 -18.63 10.23 27.64
CA VAL A 289 -17.80 11.45 27.59
C VAL A 289 -18.63 12.70 27.30
N ALA A 290 -19.69 12.58 26.49
CA ALA A 290 -20.57 13.70 26.16
C ALA A 290 -21.54 14.06 27.31
N GLU A 291 -21.91 13.09 28.15
CA GLU A 291 -22.96 13.26 29.19
C GLU A 291 -22.40 13.50 30.60
N LEU A 292 -21.20 13.01 30.91
CA LEU A 292 -20.61 13.08 32.25
C LEU A 292 -19.65 14.26 32.41
N PRO A 293 -19.43 14.75 33.65
CA PRO A 293 -18.41 15.76 33.92
C PRO A 293 -17.03 15.31 33.44
N SER A 294 -16.25 16.24 32.87
CA SER A 294 -14.94 15.93 32.27
C SER A 294 -14.01 15.16 33.21
N TYR A 295 -13.96 15.54 34.49
CA TYR A 295 -13.13 14.87 35.51
C TYR A 295 -13.50 13.41 35.76
N LYS A 296 -14.70 12.93 35.40
CA LYS A 296 -15.10 11.51 35.51
C LYS A 296 -14.72 10.67 34.29
N THR A 297 -14.24 11.31 33.23
CA THR A 297 -14.14 10.70 31.89
C THR A 297 -12.72 10.64 31.34
N GLU A 298 -11.70 10.95 32.15
CA GLU A 298 -10.29 10.99 31.72
C GLU A 298 -9.84 9.64 31.13
N ILE A 299 -10.18 8.54 31.80
CA ILE A 299 -9.84 7.17 31.34
C ILE A 299 -10.60 6.82 30.06
N PHE A 300 -11.85 7.26 29.93
CA PHE A 300 -12.66 7.00 28.75
C PHE A 300 -12.13 7.74 27.52
N GLN A 301 -11.72 9.00 27.68
CA GLN A 301 -11.08 9.77 26.61
C GLN A 301 -9.78 9.11 26.14
N ALA A 302 -8.97 8.61 27.08
CA ALA A 302 -7.74 7.89 26.74
C ALA A 302 -8.01 6.57 26.01
N ALA A 303 -9.02 5.80 26.44
CA ALA A 303 -9.45 4.60 25.72
C ALA A 303 -9.97 4.92 24.30
N LEU A 304 -10.74 6.01 24.15
CA LEU A 304 -11.21 6.47 22.84
C LEU A 304 -10.07 6.90 21.91
N GLU A 305 -9.05 7.57 22.45
CA GLU A 305 -7.87 7.96 21.68
C GLU A 305 -7.12 6.72 21.14
N GLN A 306 -6.98 5.67 21.96
CA GLN A 306 -6.38 4.41 21.51
C GLN A 306 -7.27 3.69 20.48
N LEU A 307 -8.59 3.68 20.67
CA LEU A 307 -9.56 3.06 19.74
C LEU A 307 -9.60 3.74 18.37
N ARG A 308 -9.40 5.06 18.32
CA ARG A 308 -9.31 5.83 17.08
C ARG A 308 -8.25 5.25 16.14
N TRP A 309 -7.10 4.85 16.69
CA TRP A 309 -5.96 4.31 15.96
C TRP A 309 -5.89 2.77 15.99
N PHE A 310 -6.92 2.11 16.53
CA PHE A 310 -6.97 0.66 16.64
C PHE A 310 -7.54 0.05 15.37
N ALA A 311 -6.67 -0.46 14.49
CA ALA A 311 -7.06 -1.08 13.23
C ALA A 311 -8.00 -0.18 12.38
N GLY A 312 -8.82 -0.79 11.52
CA GLY A 312 -9.98 -0.13 10.89
C GLY A 312 -11.34 -0.65 11.40
N PRO A 313 -12.47 -0.03 10.98
CA PRO A 313 -13.82 -0.42 11.39
C PRO A 313 -14.12 -1.90 11.19
N GLN A 314 -13.66 -2.51 10.10
CA GLN A 314 -13.87 -3.93 9.78
C GLN A 314 -13.35 -4.86 10.89
N ILE A 315 -12.25 -4.48 11.55
CA ILE A 315 -11.67 -5.20 12.68
C ILE A 315 -12.37 -4.80 13.98
N ARG A 316 -12.58 -3.51 14.25
CA ARG A 316 -13.22 -3.03 15.49
C ARG A 316 -14.66 -3.53 15.65
N ASN A 317 -15.38 -3.70 14.53
CA ASN A 317 -16.76 -4.20 14.49
C ASN A 317 -16.90 -5.66 14.92
N VAL A 318 -15.82 -6.45 14.92
CA VAL A 318 -15.85 -7.88 15.25
C VAL A 318 -14.92 -8.24 16.40
N ALA A 319 -13.79 -7.54 16.56
CA ALA A 319 -12.84 -7.74 17.65
C ALA A 319 -13.52 -7.44 18.99
N ALA A 320 -13.40 -8.35 19.95
CA ALA A 320 -13.99 -8.22 21.27
C ALA A 320 -12.99 -7.69 22.30
N LEU A 321 -13.48 -6.92 23.27
CA LEU A 321 -12.67 -6.37 24.37
C LEU A 321 -11.92 -7.47 25.14
N GLY A 322 -12.62 -8.54 25.53
CA GLY A 322 -12.02 -9.67 26.21
C GLY A 322 -11.01 -10.42 25.33
N GLY A 323 -11.27 -10.50 24.02
CA GLY A 323 -10.31 -11.04 23.06
C GLY A 323 -9.00 -10.26 23.03
N ASN A 324 -9.06 -8.93 23.03
CA ASN A 324 -7.88 -8.06 23.09
C ASN A 324 -7.08 -8.28 24.39
N ILE A 325 -7.76 -8.36 25.54
CA ILE A 325 -7.12 -8.56 26.86
C ILE A 325 -6.48 -9.96 26.95
N MET A 326 -7.26 -11.02 26.69
CA MET A 326 -6.82 -12.41 26.83
C MET A 326 -5.73 -12.81 25.83
N THR A 327 -5.64 -12.10 24.70
CA THR A 327 -4.54 -12.29 23.74
C THR A 327 -3.18 -11.93 24.35
N ALA A 328 -3.16 -11.01 25.33
CA ALA A 328 -1.96 -10.57 26.05
C ALA A 328 -0.81 -10.21 25.10
N SER A 329 -1.15 -9.47 24.03
CA SER A 329 -0.15 -8.99 23.08
C SER A 329 0.74 -7.94 23.77
N PRO A 330 2.07 -8.01 23.65
CA PRO A 330 2.98 -7.01 24.26
C PRO A 330 2.77 -5.58 23.75
N ILE A 331 2.11 -5.45 22.60
CA ILE A 331 1.85 -4.23 21.84
C ILE A 331 0.35 -3.91 21.79
N SER A 332 -0.45 -4.46 22.71
CA SER A 332 -1.88 -4.08 22.80
C SER A 332 -1.99 -2.60 23.16
N ASP A 333 -2.83 -1.86 22.43
CA ASP A 333 -3.09 -0.44 22.69
C ASP A 333 -4.00 -0.21 23.90
N LEU A 334 -4.86 -1.17 24.25
CA LEU A 334 -5.82 -1.01 25.36
C LEU A 334 -5.30 -1.56 26.68
N ASN A 335 -4.46 -2.60 26.67
CA ASN A 335 -3.95 -3.18 27.92
C ASN A 335 -3.18 -2.16 28.79
N PRO A 336 -2.33 -1.27 28.25
CA PRO A 336 -1.69 -0.23 29.06
C PRO A 336 -2.69 0.72 29.72
N VAL A 337 -3.76 1.09 29.02
CA VAL A 337 -4.83 1.95 29.55
C VAL A 337 -5.59 1.25 30.68
N LEU A 338 -5.98 -0.01 30.46
CA LEU A 338 -6.71 -0.81 31.44
C LEU A 338 -5.86 -1.13 32.68
N MET A 339 -4.55 -1.35 32.50
CA MET A 339 -3.61 -1.59 33.59
C MET A 339 -3.34 -0.33 34.42
N ALA A 340 -3.08 0.81 33.77
CA ALA A 340 -2.82 2.07 34.47
C ALA A 340 -4.06 2.60 35.22
N SER A 341 -5.28 2.31 34.71
CA SER A 341 -6.54 2.62 35.40
C SER A 341 -6.89 1.67 36.54
N GLY A 342 -6.23 0.49 36.62
CA GLY A 342 -6.61 -0.55 37.58
C GLY A 342 -8.00 -1.12 37.29
N SER A 343 -8.35 -1.28 36.01
CA SER A 343 -9.63 -1.84 35.59
C SER A 343 -9.86 -3.23 36.21
N LYS A 344 -11.09 -3.52 36.63
CA LYS A 344 -11.44 -4.80 37.28
C LYS A 344 -11.99 -5.78 36.25
N LEU A 345 -11.56 -7.03 36.35
CA LEU A 345 -11.92 -8.12 35.46
C LEU A 345 -12.67 -9.19 36.25
N THR A 346 -13.91 -9.47 35.87
CA THR A 346 -14.70 -10.54 36.47
C THR A 346 -14.51 -11.82 35.68
N LEU A 347 -13.97 -12.84 36.34
CA LEU A 347 -13.78 -14.19 35.81
C LEU A 347 -14.89 -15.10 36.35
N ILE A 348 -15.29 -16.09 35.55
CA ILE A 348 -16.29 -17.09 35.93
C ILE A 348 -15.79 -18.50 35.57
N SER A 349 -16.05 -19.46 36.45
CA SER A 349 -15.91 -20.90 36.23
C SER A 349 -17.09 -21.65 36.86
N VAL A 350 -17.06 -22.98 36.82
CA VAL A 350 -18.03 -23.83 37.53
C VAL A 350 -17.97 -23.65 39.06
N GLU A 351 -16.85 -23.16 39.59
CA GLU A 351 -16.65 -22.92 41.03
C GLU A 351 -17.24 -21.57 41.49
N GLY A 352 -17.61 -20.69 40.56
CA GLY A 352 -18.20 -19.39 40.84
C GLY A 352 -17.52 -18.23 40.12
N LYS A 353 -17.76 -17.01 40.63
CA LYS A 353 -17.19 -15.77 40.10
C LYS A 353 -16.07 -15.26 41.00
N ARG A 354 -15.00 -14.73 40.41
CA ARG A 354 -14.00 -13.93 41.13
C ARG A 354 -13.63 -12.68 40.34
N THR A 355 -13.21 -11.64 41.03
CA THR A 355 -12.76 -10.39 40.42
C THR A 355 -11.26 -10.23 40.64
N VAL A 356 -10.55 -9.88 39.57
CA VAL A 356 -9.11 -9.55 39.62
C VAL A 356 -8.89 -8.13 39.09
N THR A 357 -7.92 -7.43 39.65
CA THR A 357 -7.50 -6.12 39.12
C THR A 357 -6.48 -6.34 38.00
N MET A 358 -6.57 -5.56 36.92
CA MET A 358 -5.51 -5.53 35.92
C MET A 358 -4.33 -4.69 36.44
N ASP A 359 -3.32 -5.35 36.99
CA ASP A 359 -2.11 -4.76 37.56
C ASP A 359 -0.83 -5.45 37.05
N GLU A 360 0.32 -5.23 37.68
CA GLU A 360 1.60 -5.83 37.30
C GLU A 360 1.63 -7.36 37.37
N LYS A 361 0.69 -7.99 38.08
CA LYS A 361 0.61 -9.45 38.28
C LYS A 361 -0.30 -10.12 37.26
N PHE A 362 -1.09 -9.35 36.50
CA PHE A 362 -2.06 -9.91 35.58
C PHE A 362 -1.43 -10.62 34.39
N PHE A 363 -0.40 -10.03 33.76
CA PHE A 363 0.33 -10.62 32.64
C PHE A 363 1.57 -11.37 33.14
N THR A 364 1.45 -12.69 33.26
CA THR A 364 2.48 -13.56 33.87
C THR A 364 3.61 -13.95 32.92
N GLY A 365 3.51 -13.60 31.63
CA GLY A 365 4.54 -13.86 30.62
C GLY A 365 4.04 -13.63 29.20
N TYR A 366 4.89 -13.86 28.20
CA TYR A 366 4.55 -13.63 26.79
C TYR A 366 3.25 -14.35 26.38
N ARG A 367 2.22 -13.57 26.04
CA ARG A 367 0.87 -14.05 25.68
C ARG A 367 0.22 -14.94 26.75
N LYS A 368 0.51 -14.69 28.04
CA LYS A 368 -0.07 -15.38 29.20
C LYS A 368 -0.72 -14.40 30.17
N THR A 369 -1.74 -14.86 30.88
CA THR A 369 -2.46 -14.11 31.92
C THR A 369 -2.59 -14.96 33.19
N ILE A 370 -3.12 -14.38 34.28
CA ILE A 370 -3.45 -15.08 35.54
C ILE A 370 -4.75 -15.92 35.47
N VAL A 371 -5.45 -15.89 34.33
CA VAL A 371 -6.72 -16.61 34.14
C VAL A 371 -6.45 -18.10 34.03
N LYS A 372 -7.17 -18.92 34.83
CA LYS A 372 -7.01 -20.38 34.82
C LYS A 372 -7.59 -20.99 33.52
N PRO A 373 -7.11 -22.17 33.08
CA PRO A 373 -7.56 -22.80 31.84
C PRO A 373 -9.09 -23.02 31.71
N GLU A 374 -9.77 -23.27 32.82
CA GLU A 374 -11.22 -23.50 32.95
C GLU A 374 -12.05 -22.22 33.15
N GLU A 375 -11.40 -21.08 33.36
CA GLU A 375 -12.05 -19.79 33.57
C GLU A 375 -12.34 -19.06 32.25
N VAL A 376 -13.39 -18.24 32.28
CA VAL A 376 -13.77 -17.33 31.21
C VAL A 376 -13.79 -15.91 31.75
N LEU A 377 -13.26 -14.96 30.98
CA LEU A 377 -13.46 -13.54 31.26
C LEU A 377 -14.92 -13.17 30.93
N LEU A 378 -15.69 -12.79 31.95
CA LEU A 378 -17.10 -12.43 31.83
C LEU A 378 -17.28 -10.94 31.48
N SER A 379 -16.61 -10.06 32.23
CA SER A 379 -16.77 -8.61 32.08
C SER A 379 -15.56 -7.81 32.56
N VAL A 380 -15.48 -6.56 32.10
CA VAL A 380 -14.43 -5.59 32.39
C VAL A 380 -15.10 -4.31 32.92
N GLU A 381 -14.77 -3.89 34.14
CA GLU A 381 -15.19 -2.62 34.71
C GLU A 381 -14.09 -1.58 34.48
N ILE A 382 -14.39 -0.56 33.67
CA ILE A 382 -13.53 0.61 33.47
C ILE A 382 -14.02 1.70 34.44
N PRO A 383 -13.20 2.13 35.41
CA PRO A 383 -13.65 3.04 36.46
C PRO A 383 -13.86 4.47 35.94
N TYR A 384 -14.69 5.24 36.63
CA TYR A 384 -14.67 6.69 36.51
C TYR A 384 -13.39 7.25 37.11
N SER A 385 -12.84 8.30 36.51
CA SER A 385 -11.77 9.07 37.13
C SER A 385 -12.29 9.94 38.29
N LYS A 386 -11.44 10.17 39.28
CA LYS A 386 -11.73 10.98 40.47
C LYS A 386 -11.40 12.46 40.22
N GLU A 387 -11.92 13.34 41.07
CA GLU A 387 -11.48 14.73 41.07
C GLU A 387 -10.00 14.81 41.48
N GLY A 388 -9.22 15.64 40.79
CA GLY A 388 -7.76 15.69 40.94
C GLY A 388 -7.01 14.52 40.27
N GLU A 389 -7.71 13.64 39.56
CA GLU A 389 -7.13 12.56 38.75
C GLU A 389 -7.08 12.96 37.27
N TYR A 390 -5.95 12.68 36.64
CA TYR A 390 -5.73 12.93 35.22
C TYR A 390 -5.18 11.68 34.53
N PHE A 391 -5.58 11.50 33.27
CA PHE A 391 -5.18 10.34 32.48
C PHE A 391 -4.82 10.75 31.05
N SER A 392 -3.83 10.09 30.45
CA SER A 392 -3.58 10.17 29.00
C SER A 392 -3.06 8.85 28.47
N ALA A 393 -3.28 8.62 27.18
CA ALA A 393 -2.72 7.51 26.44
C ALA A 393 -2.04 8.03 25.17
N PHE A 394 -0.94 7.38 24.78
CA PHE A 394 -0.20 7.74 23.57
C PHE A 394 0.24 6.48 22.85
N LYS A 395 0.29 6.57 21.52
CA LYS A 395 0.73 5.52 20.61
C LYS A 395 1.65 6.12 19.55
N GLN A 396 2.70 5.39 19.18
CA GLN A 396 3.49 5.66 17.99
C GLN A 396 3.67 4.36 17.21
N ALA A 397 3.52 4.44 15.88
CA ALA A 397 3.67 3.33 14.94
C ALA A 397 4.44 3.80 13.68
N TYR A 398 4.44 3.04 12.58
CA TYR A 398 5.01 3.52 11.30
C TYR A 398 4.02 4.41 10.55
N ARG A 399 2.72 4.13 10.69
CA ARG A 399 1.60 4.88 10.14
C ARG A 399 0.56 5.16 11.24
N ARG A 400 -0.18 6.27 11.15
CA ARG A 400 -1.21 6.64 12.15
C ARG A 400 -2.34 5.61 12.25
N GLU A 401 -2.98 5.29 11.13
CA GLU A 401 -4.12 4.38 11.09
C GLU A 401 -3.73 2.93 10.76
N ASP A 402 -4.49 1.97 11.30
CA ASP A 402 -4.36 0.53 11.03
C ASP A 402 -2.91 0.00 11.11
N ASP A 403 -2.23 0.35 12.21
CA ASP A 403 -0.87 -0.10 12.48
C ASP A 403 -0.69 -0.60 13.93
N ILE A 404 0.24 -1.53 14.07
CA ILE A 404 0.75 -2.06 15.31
C ILE A 404 1.63 -0.99 15.97
N ALA A 405 1.43 -0.76 17.26
CA ALA A 405 2.29 0.15 18.01
C ALA A 405 3.74 -0.34 18.09
N ILE A 406 4.68 0.60 17.91
CA ILE A 406 6.09 0.44 18.27
C ILE A 406 6.22 0.62 19.79
N VAL A 407 5.65 1.70 20.32
CA VAL A 407 5.44 1.93 21.76
C VAL A 407 4.03 2.50 21.95
N THR A 408 3.35 2.04 22.99
CA THR A 408 2.01 2.49 23.38
C THR A 408 1.94 2.55 24.90
N CYS A 409 1.15 3.46 25.48
CA CYS A 409 1.15 3.67 26.93
C CYS A 409 -0.20 4.15 27.47
N GLY A 410 -0.40 3.93 28.76
CA GLY A 410 -1.45 4.54 29.57
C GLY A 410 -0.82 5.14 30.82
N MET A 411 -1.10 6.41 31.09
CA MET A 411 -0.50 7.17 32.19
C MET A 411 -1.58 7.81 33.04
N ARG A 412 -1.47 7.64 34.35
CA ARG A 412 -2.42 8.13 35.35
C ARG A 412 -1.68 8.85 36.47
N VAL A 413 -2.20 9.99 36.91
CA VAL A 413 -1.77 10.67 38.14
C VAL A 413 -2.98 11.13 38.92
N LEU A 414 -2.96 10.92 40.24
CA LEU A 414 -3.92 11.45 41.21
C LEU A 414 -3.16 12.37 42.15
N PHE A 415 -3.66 13.58 42.36
CA PHE A 415 -3.08 14.55 43.29
C PHE A 415 -3.78 14.54 44.64
N GLN A 416 -3.04 14.95 45.68
CA GLN A 416 -3.66 15.30 46.96
C GLN A 416 -4.62 16.48 46.74
N HIS A 417 -5.78 16.42 47.39
CA HIS A 417 -6.87 17.36 47.16
C HIS A 417 -6.41 18.83 47.21
N GLY A 418 -6.69 19.59 46.15
CA GLY A 418 -6.35 21.01 46.05
C GLY A 418 -4.87 21.34 45.83
N THR A 419 -4.00 20.34 45.59
CA THR A 419 -2.55 20.55 45.40
C THR A 419 -2.07 19.97 44.07
N SER A 420 -0.80 20.22 43.72
CA SER A 420 -0.08 19.53 42.64
C SER A 420 0.84 18.40 43.16
N ARG A 421 0.63 17.97 44.41
CA ARG A 421 1.45 16.94 45.05
C ARG A 421 0.92 15.55 44.73
N VAL A 422 1.75 14.71 44.13
CA VAL A 422 1.38 13.38 43.62
C VAL A 422 0.97 12.47 44.79
N GLN A 423 -0.29 12.02 44.79
CA GLN A 423 -0.79 11.00 45.71
C GLN A 423 -0.59 9.60 45.14
N GLU A 424 -0.90 9.41 43.86
CA GLU A 424 -0.66 8.15 43.14
C GLU A 424 -0.23 8.44 41.70
N VAL A 425 0.62 7.60 41.14
CA VAL A 425 0.98 7.63 39.73
C VAL A 425 1.14 6.21 39.20
N LYS A 426 0.66 5.97 37.97
CA LYS A 426 0.83 4.70 37.25
C LYS A 426 1.22 4.99 35.81
N LEU A 427 2.35 4.42 35.38
CA LEU A 427 2.88 4.55 34.03
C LEU A 427 2.99 3.16 33.40
N SER A 428 2.06 2.81 32.52
CA SER A 428 2.04 1.52 31.83
C SER A 428 2.50 1.64 30.39
N TYR A 429 3.29 0.68 29.93
CA TYR A 429 3.86 0.66 28.58
C TYR A 429 3.66 -0.71 27.89
N GLY A 430 3.38 -0.66 26.59
CA GLY A 430 3.48 -1.77 25.64
C GLY A 430 4.62 -1.52 24.65
N GLY A 431 5.15 -2.60 24.06
CA GLY A 431 6.28 -2.54 23.12
C GLY A 431 7.67 -2.45 23.77
N MET A 432 7.74 -2.32 25.09
CA MET A 432 8.98 -2.22 25.88
C MET A 432 9.39 -3.53 26.57
N ALA A 433 8.56 -4.56 26.52
CA ALA A 433 8.84 -5.87 27.12
C ALA A 433 8.04 -6.98 26.40
N PRO A 434 8.27 -8.26 26.72
CA PRO A 434 7.43 -9.37 26.25
C PRO A 434 5.98 -9.35 26.76
N THR A 435 5.62 -8.43 27.65
CA THR A 435 4.28 -8.18 28.19
C THR A 435 4.05 -6.67 28.32
N THR A 436 2.80 -6.27 28.56
CA THR A 436 2.52 -4.91 29.07
C THR A 436 3.05 -4.81 30.50
N ILE A 437 3.76 -3.72 30.83
CA ILE A 437 4.44 -3.52 32.12
C ILE A 437 4.12 -2.17 32.76
N LEU A 438 4.34 -2.06 34.08
CA LEU A 438 4.32 -0.80 34.84
C LEU A 438 5.74 -0.37 35.22
N ALA A 439 6.03 0.93 35.13
CA ALA A 439 7.27 1.54 35.62
C ALA A 439 7.24 1.68 37.16
N LEU A 440 7.22 0.57 37.89
CA LEU A 440 6.95 0.55 39.33
C LEU A 440 7.99 1.35 40.13
N LYS A 441 9.28 1.21 39.80
CA LYS A 441 10.35 1.92 40.53
C LYS A 441 10.22 3.43 40.33
N THR A 442 10.00 3.85 39.09
CA THR A 442 9.74 5.25 38.77
C THR A 442 8.50 5.75 39.51
N CYS A 443 7.38 5.03 39.45
CA CYS A 443 6.13 5.45 40.09
C CYS A 443 6.27 5.60 41.62
N GLN A 444 7.00 4.69 42.27
CA GLN A 444 7.28 4.76 43.70
C GLN A 444 8.06 6.02 44.05
N GLU A 445 9.11 6.34 43.28
CA GLU A 445 9.93 7.52 43.51
C GLU A 445 9.20 8.84 43.26
N LEU A 446 8.27 8.89 42.31
CA LEU A 446 7.49 10.10 42.00
C LEU A 446 6.37 10.38 43.01
N THR A 447 5.94 9.37 43.77
CA THR A 447 4.88 9.52 44.76
C THR A 447 5.31 10.47 45.88
N GLY A 448 4.43 11.42 46.25
CA GLY A 448 4.70 12.42 47.28
C GLY A 448 5.51 13.64 46.81
N ARG A 449 5.87 13.73 45.53
CA ARG A 449 6.56 14.88 44.93
C ARG A 449 5.58 15.87 44.28
N ASP A 450 6.01 17.12 44.10
CA ASP A 450 5.22 18.16 43.41
C ASP A 450 5.38 18.07 41.89
N TRP A 451 4.31 18.30 41.14
CA TRP A 451 4.30 18.28 39.66
C TRP A 451 5.02 19.50 39.06
N ASN A 452 6.36 19.44 39.03
CA ASN A 452 7.22 20.50 38.54
C ASN A 452 8.36 19.96 37.66
N GLU A 453 9.23 20.86 37.18
CA GLU A 453 10.32 20.50 36.27
C GLU A 453 11.35 19.53 36.88
N LYS A 454 11.59 19.62 38.21
CA LYS A 454 12.46 18.67 38.91
C LYS A 454 11.87 17.26 38.87
N LEU A 455 10.55 17.12 39.08
CA LEU A 455 9.84 15.85 38.93
C LEU A 455 10.00 15.30 37.50
N LEU A 456 9.83 16.14 36.49
CA LEU A 456 10.02 15.75 35.08
C LEU A 456 11.42 15.20 34.81
N GLN A 457 12.47 15.93 35.24
CA GLN A 457 13.85 15.51 35.04
C GLN A 457 14.16 14.18 35.74
N ASP A 458 13.69 14.02 36.98
CA ASP A 458 13.88 12.79 37.75
C ASP A 458 13.12 11.61 37.13
N ALA A 459 11.88 11.82 36.70
CA ALA A 459 11.08 10.80 36.02
C ALA A 459 11.75 10.33 34.72
N CYS A 460 12.25 11.25 33.88
CA CYS A 460 12.93 10.88 32.63
C CYS A 460 14.20 10.06 32.89
N ARG A 461 14.99 10.41 33.91
CA ARG A 461 16.20 9.66 34.29
C ARG A 461 15.87 8.27 34.80
N LEU A 462 14.85 8.16 35.66
CA LEU A 462 14.39 6.89 36.21
C LEU A 462 13.81 5.98 35.12
N LEU A 463 12.98 6.52 34.21
CA LEU A 463 12.45 5.80 33.07
C LEU A 463 13.55 5.33 32.11
N ALA A 464 14.57 6.14 31.85
CA ALA A 464 15.68 5.76 30.97
C ALA A 464 16.46 4.54 31.50
N GLY A 465 16.51 4.37 32.82
CA GLY A 465 17.11 3.21 33.48
C GLY A 465 16.16 2.03 33.67
N GLU A 466 14.89 2.27 33.98
CA GLU A 466 13.89 1.21 34.21
C GLU A 466 13.37 0.60 32.90
N MET A 467 13.23 1.40 31.84
CA MET A 467 12.80 0.99 30.50
C MET A 467 13.98 0.68 29.59
N ASP A 468 15.02 0.05 30.13
CA ASP A 468 16.18 -0.35 29.35
C ASP A 468 15.86 -1.54 28.44
N LEU A 469 16.47 -1.56 27.25
CA LEU A 469 16.25 -2.58 26.23
C LEU A 469 17.59 -3.07 25.72
N SER A 470 17.75 -4.40 25.66
CA SER A 470 18.91 -5.00 25.00
C SER A 470 19.03 -4.48 23.55
N PRO A 471 20.24 -4.18 23.06
CA PRO A 471 20.47 -3.83 21.66
C PRO A 471 19.97 -4.88 20.65
N SER A 472 19.81 -6.14 21.09
CA SER A 472 19.29 -7.27 20.31
C SER A 472 17.78 -7.48 20.47
N ALA A 473 17.06 -6.55 21.11
CA ALA A 473 15.65 -6.74 21.45
C ALA A 473 14.78 -6.93 20.19
N PRO A 474 13.81 -7.88 20.22
CA PRO A 474 12.86 -8.07 19.14
C PRO A 474 12.15 -6.77 18.75
N GLY A 475 11.95 -6.57 17.44
CA GLY A 475 11.40 -5.35 16.86
C GLY A 475 12.46 -4.29 16.51
N GLY A 476 13.69 -4.38 17.05
CA GLY A 476 14.75 -3.41 16.81
C GLY A 476 14.41 -2.03 17.40
N MET A 477 14.84 -0.95 16.74
CA MET A 477 14.50 0.44 17.09
C MET A 477 14.74 0.78 18.56
N VAL A 478 15.81 0.23 19.15
CA VAL A 478 16.01 0.24 20.61
C VAL A 478 16.12 1.67 21.14
N GLU A 479 16.94 2.49 20.50
CA GLU A 479 17.08 3.92 20.80
C GLU A 479 15.73 4.64 20.71
N PHE A 480 15.04 4.52 19.58
CA PHE A 480 13.77 5.17 19.34
C PHE A 480 12.70 4.78 20.37
N ARG A 481 12.59 3.48 20.68
CA ARG A 481 11.66 2.96 21.69
C ARG A 481 11.95 3.53 23.09
N ARG A 482 13.21 3.59 23.49
CA ARG A 482 13.62 4.21 24.77
C ARG A 482 13.31 5.70 24.78
N THR A 483 13.60 6.43 23.71
CA THR A 483 13.27 7.86 23.62
C THR A 483 11.77 8.14 23.66
N LEU A 484 10.94 7.27 23.07
CA LEU A 484 9.48 7.41 23.11
C LEU A 484 8.92 7.30 24.53
N THR A 485 9.49 6.48 25.42
CA THR A 485 8.97 6.37 26.80
C THR A 485 9.10 7.68 27.57
N LEU A 486 10.24 8.36 27.41
CA LEU A 486 10.51 9.69 27.96
C LEU A 486 9.65 10.75 27.28
N SER A 487 9.54 10.70 25.95
CA SER A 487 8.79 11.69 25.18
C SER A 487 7.28 11.63 25.48
N PHE A 488 6.71 10.44 25.67
CA PHE A 488 5.32 10.28 26.12
C PHE A 488 5.12 10.78 27.55
N PHE A 489 6.06 10.52 28.47
CA PHE A 489 5.97 11.07 29.82
C PHE A 489 6.03 12.60 29.81
N PHE A 490 6.86 13.19 28.95
CA PHE A 490 6.89 14.64 28.76
C PHE A 490 5.56 15.19 28.21
N LYS A 491 4.96 14.55 27.20
CA LYS A 491 3.62 14.93 26.70
C LYS A 491 2.55 14.81 27.79
N PHE A 492 2.62 13.78 28.63
CA PHE A 492 1.75 13.62 29.80
C PHE A 492 1.94 14.75 30.82
N TYR A 493 3.19 15.05 31.18
CA TYR A 493 3.56 16.13 32.10
C TYR A 493 2.94 17.47 31.68
N LEU A 494 3.11 17.85 30.40
CA LEU A 494 2.56 19.09 29.86
C LEU A 494 1.03 19.09 29.82
N THR A 495 0.42 17.97 29.46
CA THR A 495 -1.05 17.84 29.40
C THR A 495 -1.67 18.02 30.78
N VAL A 496 -1.10 17.39 31.81
CA VAL A 496 -1.55 17.54 33.20
C VAL A 496 -1.34 18.98 33.68
N LEU A 497 -0.19 19.58 33.38
CA LEU A 497 0.11 20.97 33.75
C LEU A 497 -0.88 21.96 33.11
N GLN A 498 -1.26 21.75 31.85
CA GLN A 498 -2.30 22.55 31.18
C GLN A 498 -3.69 22.38 31.83
N LYS A 499 -4.06 21.15 32.21
CA LYS A 499 -5.32 20.89 32.89
C LYS A 499 -5.38 21.54 34.27
N LEU A 500 -4.24 21.63 34.96
CA LEU A 500 -4.10 22.37 36.21
C LEU A 500 -4.18 23.91 36.02
N SER A 501 -3.84 24.45 34.85
CA SER A 501 -3.77 25.91 34.61
C SER A 501 -4.95 26.54 33.85
N LYS A 502 -5.85 25.75 33.24
CA LYS A 502 -7.08 26.15 32.50
C LYS A 502 -6.98 27.44 31.64
N GLN A 503 -6.56 27.32 30.38
CA GLN A 503 -7.12 28.06 29.22
C GLN A 503 -6.94 27.20 27.94
N GLN A 504 -7.98 27.08 27.11
CA GLN A 504 -7.93 26.45 25.78
C GLN A 504 -8.58 27.37 24.73
N ASN A 505 -7.89 27.59 23.61
CA ASN A 505 -8.49 28.03 22.35
C ASN A 505 -7.91 27.16 21.23
N GLY A 506 -8.79 26.55 20.43
CA GLY A 506 -8.42 25.73 19.27
C GLY A 506 -8.67 26.47 17.95
N PRO A 507 -7.89 26.20 16.88
CA PRO A 507 -8.12 26.78 15.57
C PRO A 507 -8.98 25.86 14.68
N VAL A 508 -9.78 26.49 13.82
CA VAL A 508 -10.56 25.88 12.74
C VAL A 508 -9.84 26.18 11.41
N SER A 509 -9.74 25.21 10.51
CA SER A 509 -9.28 25.43 9.13
C SER A 509 -10.40 25.19 8.11
N VAL A 510 -10.34 25.96 7.02
CA VAL A 510 -11.27 25.96 5.88
C VAL A 510 -10.48 25.60 4.62
N ALA A 511 -11.00 24.71 3.79
CA ALA A 511 -10.41 24.31 2.51
C ALA A 511 -11.05 25.06 1.32
N ARG A 512 -10.29 25.26 0.23
CA ARG A 512 -10.80 25.65 -1.10
C ARG A 512 -9.92 25.18 -2.27
N GLU A 513 -10.56 25.10 -3.44
CA GLU A 513 -10.30 24.23 -4.60
C GLU A 513 -9.26 24.71 -5.63
N GLY A 514 -8.77 23.76 -6.44
CA GLY A 514 -7.89 23.99 -7.61
C GLY A 514 -8.64 24.09 -8.94
N ARG A 515 -7.94 24.59 -9.99
CA ARG A 515 -8.49 24.90 -11.32
C ARG A 515 -7.93 23.98 -12.41
N LEU A 516 -8.77 23.55 -13.35
CA LEU A 516 -8.41 22.78 -14.54
C LEU A 516 -8.35 23.65 -15.83
N GLY A 517 -7.70 23.11 -16.86
CA GLY A 517 -7.57 23.72 -18.19
C GLY A 517 -8.78 23.53 -19.09
N LYS A 518 -8.96 24.46 -20.04
CA LYS A 518 -10.07 24.48 -21.00
C LYS A 518 -9.76 23.62 -22.24
N MET A 519 -10.80 23.00 -22.78
CA MET A 519 -10.74 22.23 -24.03
C MET A 519 -10.55 23.11 -25.28
N PRO A 520 -9.91 22.60 -26.35
CA PRO A 520 -9.85 23.28 -27.65
C PRO A 520 -11.25 23.45 -28.27
N ARG A 521 -11.54 24.62 -28.85
CA ARG A 521 -12.82 24.89 -29.53
C ARG A 521 -12.85 24.18 -30.89
N GLY A 522 -13.92 23.44 -31.19
CA GLY A 522 -14.20 22.86 -32.52
C GLY A 522 -13.92 21.35 -32.70
N GLN A 523 -13.48 20.64 -31.66
CA GLN A 523 -13.30 19.16 -31.71
C GLN A 523 -14.67 18.44 -31.68
N LEU A 524 -14.88 17.46 -32.59
CA LEU A 524 -16.09 16.64 -32.62
C LEU A 524 -16.33 15.92 -31.29
N VAL A 525 -17.59 15.75 -30.90
CA VAL A 525 -17.97 15.08 -29.63
C VAL A 525 -17.52 13.62 -29.62
N GLU A 526 -17.60 12.95 -30.77
CA GLU A 526 -17.19 11.55 -30.95
C GLU A 526 -15.67 11.35 -30.86
N ASP A 527 -14.90 12.39 -31.12
CA ASP A 527 -13.45 12.35 -30.91
C ASP A 527 -13.14 12.54 -29.41
N THR A 528 -12.84 11.41 -28.78
CA THR A 528 -12.64 11.31 -27.33
C THR A 528 -11.20 11.52 -26.88
N VAL A 529 -10.22 11.63 -27.79
CA VAL A 529 -8.82 11.87 -27.38
C VAL A 529 -8.69 13.27 -26.77
N GLY A 530 -8.07 13.36 -25.60
CA GLY A 530 -7.99 14.57 -24.77
C GLY A 530 -9.18 14.76 -23.82
N ARG A 531 -10.21 13.90 -23.88
CA ARG A 531 -11.36 13.93 -22.96
C ARG A 531 -11.14 13.01 -21.76
N PRO A 532 -11.69 13.34 -20.57
CA PRO A 532 -11.57 12.54 -19.35
C PRO A 532 -12.49 11.31 -19.38
N LEU A 533 -12.32 10.44 -20.38
CA LEU A 533 -13.14 9.23 -20.50
C LEU A 533 -12.86 8.30 -19.31
N VAL A 534 -13.94 7.84 -18.67
CA VAL A 534 -13.87 6.86 -17.57
C VAL A 534 -13.20 5.58 -18.04
N HIS A 535 -12.38 4.97 -17.18
CA HIS A 535 -11.77 3.68 -17.45
C HIS A 535 -12.85 2.65 -17.83
N VAL A 536 -12.70 1.97 -18.98
CA VAL A 536 -13.77 1.13 -19.58
C VAL A 536 -14.21 -0.07 -18.72
N SER A 537 -13.41 -0.43 -17.70
CA SER A 537 -13.78 -1.46 -16.72
C SER A 537 -14.23 -0.90 -15.35
N ALA A 538 -14.24 0.41 -15.13
CA ALA A 538 -14.51 1.00 -13.81
C ALA A 538 -15.85 0.57 -13.20
N ALA A 539 -16.92 0.57 -13.99
CA ALA A 539 -18.23 0.08 -13.54
C ALA A 539 -18.17 -1.40 -13.13
N LYS A 540 -17.55 -2.25 -13.97
CA LYS A 540 -17.34 -3.68 -13.70
C LYS A 540 -16.48 -3.92 -12.45
N GLN A 541 -15.48 -3.06 -12.21
CA GLN A 541 -14.65 -3.11 -11.00
C GLN A 541 -15.45 -2.71 -9.75
N ALA A 542 -16.31 -1.70 -9.88
CA ALA A 542 -17.13 -1.20 -8.77
C ALA A 542 -18.24 -2.18 -8.35
N CYS A 543 -18.76 -3.00 -9.27
CA CYS A 543 -19.78 -4.01 -8.97
C CYS A 543 -19.23 -5.45 -8.83
N GLY A 544 -17.92 -5.66 -8.95
CA GLY A 544 -17.30 -6.99 -8.80
C GLY A 544 -17.35 -7.90 -10.03
N GLU A 545 -17.91 -7.46 -11.16
CA GLU A 545 -17.99 -8.22 -12.42
C GLU A 545 -16.65 -8.28 -13.19
N ALA A 546 -15.66 -7.46 -12.82
CA ALA A 546 -14.33 -7.53 -13.39
C ALA A 546 -13.62 -8.83 -12.95
N VAL A 547 -13.46 -9.77 -13.90
CA VAL A 547 -12.77 -11.05 -13.71
C VAL A 547 -11.25 -10.88 -13.74
N TYR A 548 -10.58 -11.20 -12.64
CA TYR A 548 -9.13 -11.35 -12.50
C TYR A 548 -8.73 -12.84 -12.62
N CYS A 549 -7.45 -13.16 -12.51
CA CYS A 549 -6.97 -14.51 -12.83
C CYS A 549 -7.59 -15.60 -11.93
N ASP A 550 -7.71 -15.35 -10.63
CA ASP A 550 -8.31 -16.30 -9.67
C ASP A 550 -9.85 -16.29 -9.70
N ASP A 551 -10.48 -15.31 -10.36
CA ASP A 551 -11.93 -15.26 -10.50
C ASP A 551 -12.44 -16.14 -11.64
N ILE A 552 -11.54 -16.69 -12.47
CA ILE A 552 -11.91 -17.61 -13.55
C ILE A 552 -12.57 -18.84 -12.91
N PRO A 553 -13.76 -19.25 -13.37
CA PRO A 553 -14.44 -20.43 -12.86
C PRO A 553 -13.53 -21.67 -12.88
N HIS A 554 -13.62 -22.49 -11.84
CA HIS A 554 -12.83 -23.70 -11.73
C HIS A 554 -13.27 -24.74 -12.76
N TYR A 555 -12.30 -25.45 -13.34
CA TYR A 555 -12.59 -26.71 -14.03
C TYR A 555 -12.95 -27.79 -13.00
N GLU A 556 -13.85 -28.71 -13.35
CA GLU A 556 -14.29 -29.78 -12.45
C GLU A 556 -13.12 -30.64 -11.94
N ASN A 557 -12.14 -30.89 -12.79
CA ASN A 557 -10.94 -31.66 -12.47
C ASN A 557 -9.71 -30.78 -12.17
N GLU A 558 -9.87 -29.49 -11.89
CA GLU A 558 -8.76 -28.60 -11.54
C GLU A 558 -8.05 -29.04 -10.25
N LEU A 559 -6.75 -28.76 -10.16
CA LEU A 559 -5.91 -29.00 -8.98
C LEU A 559 -5.29 -27.70 -8.46
N TYR A 560 -4.88 -27.70 -7.20
CA TYR A 560 -4.20 -26.58 -6.56
C TYR A 560 -2.74 -26.92 -6.29
N LEU A 561 -1.90 -25.90 -6.40
CA LEU A 561 -0.46 -25.99 -6.14
C LEU A 561 -0.04 -25.10 -4.98
N THR A 562 0.88 -25.59 -4.15
CA THR A 562 1.57 -24.78 -3.13
C THR A 562 3.08 -25.03 -3.19
N LEU A 563 3.85 -23.95 -3.16
CA LEU A 563 5.31 -23.99 -3.24
C LEU A 563 5.93 -24.44 -1.91
N VAL A 564 7.05 -25.15 -1.99
CA VAL A 564 7.93 -25.47 -0.86
C VAL A 564 9.20 -24.67 -1.04
N THR A 565 9.44 -23.69 -0.17
CA THR A 565 10.55 -22.72 -0.30
C THR A 565 11.60 -22.90 0.78
N SER A 566 12.83 -22.47 0.50
CA SER A 566 13.94 -22.44 1.45
C SER A 566 13.63 -21.62 2.70
N THR A 567 14.00 -22.17 3.85
CA THR A 567 14.02 -21.47 5.14
C THR A 567 15.41 -20.93 5.52
N LYS A 568 16.40 -21.11 4.65
CA LYS A 568 17.80 -20.68 4.84
C LYS A 568 18.25 -19.75 3.72
N ALA A 569 18.97 -18.68 4.07
CA ALA A 569 19.49 -17.74 3.08
C ALA A 569 20.60 -18.35 2.23
N HIS A 570 21.43 -19.21 2.81
CA HIS A 570 22.51 -19.86 2.09
C HIS A 570 22.80 -21.22 2.72
N ALA A 571 22.56 -22.32 1.99
CA ALA A 571 22.76 -23.66 2.53
C ALA A 571 22.84 -24.72 1.43
N LYS A 572 23.55 -25.82 1.66
CA LYS A 572 23.36 -27.05 0.86
C LYS A 572 22.11 -27.78 1.35
N ILE A 573 21.36 -28.37 0.44
CA ILE A 573 20.24 -29.27 0.75
C ILE A 573 20.82 -30.68 0.86
N LEU A 574 20.76 -31.28 2.06
CA LEU A 574 21.25 -32.63 2.32
C LEU A 574 20.22 -33.69 1.94
N SER A 575 18.94 -33.42 2.24
CA SER A 575 17.83 -34.29 1.86
C SER A 575 16.48 -33.54 1.88
N VAL A 576 15.52 -34.05 1.11
CA VAL A 576 14.12 -33.63 1.10
C VAL A 576 13.25 -34.87 1.27
N ASP A 577 12.39 -34.87 2.29
CA ASP A 577 11.48 -35.96 2.62
C ASP A 577 10.03 -35.46 2.57
N ALA A 578 9.23 -36.05 1.68
CA ALA A 578 7.82 -35.73 1.46
C ALA A 578 6.87 -36.85 1.93
N SER A 579 7.36 -37.85 2.68
CA SER A 579 6.56 -39.01 3.12
C SER A 579 5.32 -38.61 3.94
N GLU A 580 5.45 -37.67 4.89
CA GLU A 580 4.30 -37.15 5.64
C GLU A 580 3.34 -36.33 4.76
N ALA A 581 3.86 -35.62 3.76
CA ALA A 581 3.04 -34.86 2.83
C ALA A 581 2.14 -35.76 1.97
N GLN A 582 2.63 -36.94 1.58
CA GLN A 582 1.87 -37.95 0.82
C GLN A 582 0.69 -38.51 1.60
N SER A 583 0.72 -38.45 2.94
CA SER A 583 -0.36 -38.93 3.80
C SER A 583 -1.48 -37.91 4.00
N VAL A 584 -1.33 -36.69 3.49
CA VAL A 584 -2.38 -35.66 3.57
C VAL A 584 -3.50 -35.99 2.58
N PRO A 585 -4.78 -35.92 2.99
CA PRO A 585 -5.92 -36.14 2.09
C PRO A 585 -5.81 -35.29 0.82
N GLY A 586 -6.21 -35.86 -0.31
CA GLY A 586 -6.24 -35.14 -1.58
C GLY A 586 -4.87 -34.84 -2.21
N PHE A 587 -3.77 -35.28 -1.59
CA PHE A 587 -2.44 -35.20 -2.20
C PHE A 587 -2.40 -35.94 -3.54
N VAL A 588 -1.88 -35.27 -4.58
CA VAL A 588 -1.73 -35.86 -5.92
C VAL A 588 -0.27 -36.18 -6.20
N CYS A 589 0.61 -35.18 -6.14
CA CYS A 589 2.05 -35.41 -6.30
C CYS A 589 2.89 -34.28 -5.72
N PHE A 590 4.19 -34.56 -5.59
CA PHE A 590 5.23 -33.60 -5.23
C PHE A 590 6.24 -33.47 -6.38
N LEU A 591 6.54 -32.24 -6.77
CA LEU A 591 7.58 -31.89 -7.74
C LEU A 591 8.83 -31.43 -6.98
N LEU A 592 9.95 -32.13 -7.16
CA LEU A 592 11.25 -31.77 -6.60
C LEU A 592 12.15 -31.15 -7.68
N HIS A 593 13.15 -30.38 -7.25
CA HIS A 593 14.16 -29.76 -8.11
C HIS A 593 13.61 -28.75 -9.13
N VAL A 594 12.49 -28.11 -8.83
CA VAL A 594 11.87 -27.17 -9.77
C VAL A 594 12.76 -25.94 -10.04
N TYR A 595 13.75 -25.66 -9.19
CA TYR A 595 14.77 -24.63 -9.42
C TYR A 595 15.60 -24.84 -10.70
N THR A 596 15.71 -26.07 -11.22
CA THR A 596 16.39 -26.33 -12.51
C THR A 596 15.54 -25.88 -13.69
N LEU A 597 14.20 -25.86 -13.53
CA LEU A 597 13.23 -25.45 -14.54
C LEU A 597 13.12 -23.92 -14.63
N THR A 598 13.48 -23.19 -13.57
CA THR A 598 13.42 -21.72 -13.52
C THR A 598 14.75 -21.04 -13.93
N GLY A 599 15.64 -21.75 -14.64
CA GLY A 599 16.85 -21.18 -15.27
C GLY A 599 17.97 -20.71 -14.33
N GLY A 600 17.89 -21.00 -13.02
CA GLY A 600 18.80 -20.44 -12.01
C GLY A 600 19.89 -21.37 -11.48
N GLY A 601 20.01 -22.60 -11.98
CA GLY A 601 20.93 -23.61 -11.44
C GLY A 601 22.16 -23.87 -12.31
N SER A 602 23.35 -23.72 -11.74
CA SER A 602 24.50 -24.52 -12.20
C SER A 602 24.15 -26.01 -12.08
N LYS A 603 24.60 -26.84 -13.01
CA LYS A 603 24.55 -28.32 -12.89
C LYS A 603 25.30 -28.84 -11.63
N SER A 604 26.01 -27.98 -10.89
CA SER A 604 26.73 -28.30 -9.67
C SER A 604 25.92 -28.01 -8.38
N GLY A 605 25.24 -29.03 -7.84
CA GLY A 605 24.88 -29.12 -6.42
C GLY A 605 23.50 -28.58 -5.98
N LEU A 606 22.86 -29.35 -5.11
CA LEU A 606 21.66 -29.05 -4.33
C LEU A 606 21.91 -27.88 -3.34
N GLN A 607 21.80 -26.62 -3.75
CA GLN A 607 22.07 -25.46 -2.89
C GLN A 607 20.98 -24.38 -2.98
N VAL A 608 20.57 -23.85 -1.82
CA VAL A 608 19.68 -22.69 -1.72
C VAL A 608 20.49 -21.41 -1.50
N THR A 609 20.06 -20.34 -2.15
CA THR A 609 20.80 -19.06 -2.21
C THR A 609 20.00 -17.85 -1.70
N CYS A 610 18.76 -18.05 -1.26
CA CYS A 610 18.00 -17.08 -0.47
C CYS A 610 16.89 -17.79 0.32
N VAL A 611 16.37 -17.13 1.36
CA VAL A 611 15.09 -17.55 1.97
C VAL A 611 13.98 -17.26 0.95
N GLY A 612 13.06 -18.20 0.73
CA GLY A 612 12.07 -18.10 -0.35
C GLY A 612 12.47 -18.78 -1.65
N HIS A 613 13.72 -19.24 -1.81
CA HIS A 613 14.15 -20.01 -2.98
C HIS A 613 13.28 -21.26 -3.13
N ILE A 614 12.58 -21.42 -4.26
CA ILE A 614 11.67 -22.54 -4.52
C ILE A 614 12.45 -23.86 -4.63
N ILE A 615 12.16 -24.81 -3.74
CA ILE A 615 12.79 -26.14 -3.71
C ILE A 615 11.92 -27.16 -4.45
N GLY A 616 10.61 -27.07 -4.26
CA GLY A 616 9.63 -27.95 -4.88
C GLY A 616 8.21 -27.38 -4.81
N ALA A 617 7.23 -28.19 -5.20
CA ALA A 617 5.82 -27.83 -5.15
C ALA A 617 4.95 -29.06 -4.87
N VAL A 618 3.93 -28.90 -4.03
CA VAL A 618 2.92 -29.92 -3.76
C VAL A 618 1.64 -29.60 -4.52
N ILE A 619 1.05 -30.63 -5.11
CA ILE A 619 -0.20 -30.55 -5.86
C ILE A 619 -1.26 -31.39 -5.12
N ALA A 620 -2.45 -30.83 -4.93
CA ALA A 620 -3.58 -31.48 -4.28
C ALA A 620 -4.92 -31.05 -4.91
N ASP A 621 -6.00 -31.75 -4.55
CA ASP A 621 -7.38 -31.47 -4.96
C ASP A 621 -7.94 -30.13 -4.45
N THR A 622 -7.44 -29.61 -3.32
CA THR A 622 -7.85 -28.34 -2.72
C THR A 622 -6.63 -27.52 -2.29
N GLN A 623 -6.80 -26.20 -2.25
CA GLN A 623 -5.76 -25.28 -1.79
C GLN A 623 -5.36 -25.56 -0.32
N GLU A 624 -6.32 -25.97 0.52
CA GLU A 624 -6.06 -26.31 1.92
C GLU A 624 -5.22 -27.57 2.07
N HIS A 625 -5.48 -28.60 1.25
CA HIS A 625 -4.70 -29.84 1.23
C HIS A 625 -3.28 -29.59 0.71
N SER A 626 -3.12 -28.86 -0.39
CA SER A 626 -1.80 -28.54 -0.96
C SER A 626 -0.93 -27.77 0.06
N ARG A 627 -1.51 -26.78 0.76
CA ARG A 627 -0.81 -26.01 1.81
C ARG A 627 -0.43 -26.87 3.01
N ARG A 628 -1.29 -27.79 3.44
CA ARG A 628 -1.00 -28.68 4.58
C ARG A 628 0.12 -29.64 4.23
N ALA A 629 0.05 -30.26 3.06
CA ALA A 629 1.06 -31.19 2.57
C ALA A 629 2.41 -30.49 2.33
N ALA A 630 2.43 -29.29 1.75
CA ALA A 630 3.66 -28.51 1.58
C ALA A 630 4.40 -28.23 2.91
N LYS A 631 3.66 -27.96 3.99
CA LYS A 631 4.23 -27.77 5.33
C LYS A 631 4.77 -29.05 5.97
N ALA A 632 4.29 -30.22 5.55
CA ALA A 632 4.74 -31.52 6.03
C ALA A 632 6.04 -32.00 5.36
N VAL A 633 6.49 -31.31 4.30
CA VAL A 633 7.77 -31.62 3.64
C VAL A 633 8.93 -31.23 4.57
N LYS A 634 9.80 -32.19 4.89
CA LYS A 634 10.97 -32.00 5.75
C LYS A 634 12.21 -31.82 4.91
N ILE A 635 12.99 -30.78 5.20
CA ILE A 635 14.21 -30.44 4.47
C ILE A 635 15.37 -30.34 5.44
N LYS A 636 16.46 -31.07 5.18
CA LYS A 636 17.70 -30.99 5.94
C LYS A 636 18.70 -30.10 5.21
N TYR A 637 19.28 -29.15 5.94
CA TYR A 637 20.23 -28.17 5.41
C TYR A 637 21.59 -28.28 6.09
N GLU A 638 22.65 -28.01 5.34
CA GLU A 638 23.98 -27.62 5.86
C GLU A 638 24.16 -26.12 5.58
N GLU A 639 24.08 -25.28 6.61
CA GLU A 639 24.11 -23.82 6.46
C GLU A 639 25.49 -23.32 6.03
N LEU A 640 25.50 -22.39 5.07
CA LEU A 640 26.66 -21.66 4.59
C LEU A 640 26.57 -20.20 5.04
N LYS A 641 27.70 -19.51 5.14
CA LYS A 641 27.71 -18.10 5.57
C LYS A 641 27.05 -17.21 4.51
N PRO A 642 25.96 -16.48 4.82
CA PRO A 642 25.29 -15.62 3.84
C PRO A 642 26.01 -14.28 3.64
N ILE A 643 25.77 -13.64 2.50
CA ILE A 643 26.04 -12.24 2.20
C ILE A 643 24.69 -11.54 2.16
N VAL A 644 24.38 -10.66 3.12
CA VAL A 644 23.04 -10.07 3.22
C VAL A 644 23.01 -8.59 2.83
N THR A 645 24.06 -7.83 3.13
CA THR A 645 24.10 -6.37 2.92
C THR A 645 25.07 -5.96 1.81
N ILE A 646 24.84 -4.79 1.21
CA ILE A 646 25.77 -4.14 0.27
C ILE A 646 27.19 -4.02 0.87
N GLN A 647 27.32 -3.63 2.15
CA GLN A 647 28.62 -3.47 2.80
C GLN A 647 29.39 -4.79 2.89
N VAL A 648 28.72 -5.91 3.21
CA VAL A 648 29.36 -7.22 3.25
C VAL A 648 29.79 -7.66 1.84
N CYS A 649 28.97 -7.36 0.83
CA CYS A 649 29.30 -7.63 -0.56
C CYS A 649 30.58 -6.90 -0.99
N TRP A 650 30.71 -5.63 -0.63
CA TRP A 650 31.89 -4.82 -0.92
C TRP A 650 33.14 -5.37 -0.22
N LEU A 651 33.07 -5.68 1.08
CA LEU A 651 34.19 -6.25 1.84
C LEU A 651 34.70 -7.59 1.32
N ARG A 652 33.86 -8.34 0.59
CA ARG A 652 34.20 -9.65 0.00
C ARG A 652 34.51 -9.57 -1.49
N SER A 653 34.59 -8.38 -2.08
CA SER A 653 34.76 -8.18 -3.53
C SER A 653 33.73 -8.96 -4.37
N ALA A 654 32.51 -9.12 -3.85
CA ALA A 654 31.43 -9.90 -4.48
C ALA A 654 30.50 -9.05 -5.38
N SER A 655 30.94 -7.86 -5.75
CA SER A 655 30.25 -6.92 -6.64
C SER A 655 30.89 -6.87 -8.01
N SER A 656 30.10 -6.74 -9.07
CA SER A 656 30.60 -6.53 -10.44
C SER A 656 30.25 -5.12 -10.94
N ILE A 657 31.17 -4.51 -11.68
CA ILE A 657 30.89 -3.28 -12.42
C ILE A 657 29.81 -3.62 -13.46
N SER A 658 28.73 -2.83 -13.48
CA SER A 658 27.70 -2.91 -14.52
C SER A 658 28.07 -1.99 -15.66
N SER A 659 28.16 -0.68 -15.38
CA SER A 659 28.30 0.38 -16.37
C SER A 659 29.01 1.60 -15.76
N GLN A 660 29.58 2.45 -16.62
CA GLN A 660 30.20 3.72 -16.26
C GLN A 660 29.81 4.83 -17.26
N ILE A 661 29.75 6.08 -16.80
CA ILE A 661 29.57 7.26 -17.67
C ILE A 661 30.58 8.32 -17.26
N LYS A 662 31.32 8.85 -18.24
CA LYS A 662 32.28 9.95 -18.07
C LYS A 662 31.98 11.08 -19.06
N LYS A 663 32.02 12.33 -18.59
CA LYS A 663 31.90 13.55 -19.40
C LYS A 663 32.79 14.64 -18.82
N GLY A 664 33.44 15.42 -19.69
CA GLY A 664 34.32 16.52 -19.28
C GLY A 664 35.58 16.06 -18.56
N ASP A 665 36.23 16.98 -17.85
CA ASP A 665 37.43 16.74 -17.04
C ASP A 665 37.08 16.95 -15.56
N VAL A 666 36.82 15.84 -14.87
CA VAL A 666 36.40 15.82 -13.45
C VAL A 666 37.50 16.37 -12.54
N LYS A 667 38.77 16.11 -12.85
CA LYS A 667 39.90 16.57 -12.05
C LYS A 667 40.01 18.09 -12.13
N LYS A 668 40.02 18.64 -13.34
CA LYS A 668 40.02 20.09 -13.57
C LYS A 668 38.79 20.75 -12.93
N GLY A 669 37.61 20.13 -13.05
CA GLY A 669 36.39 20.62 -12.42
C GLY A 669 36.47 20.74 -10.90
N PHE A 670 37.17 19.82 -10.22
CA PHE A 670 37.42 19.93 -8.78
C PHE A 670 38.45 21.01 -8.44
N GLU A 671 39.51 21.15 -9.23
CA GLU A 671 40.52 22.21 -9.06
C GLU A 671 39.92 23.62 -9.23
N GLU A 672 38.93 23.78 -10.13
CA GLU A 672 38.19 25.03 -10.34
C GLU A 672 37.07 25.28 -9.32
N SER A 673 36.78 24.35 -8.41
CA SER A 673 35.69 24.47 -7.45
C SER A 673 36.13 25.23 -6.20
N ASP A 674 35.31 26.17 -5.72
CA ASP A 674 35.56 26.85 -4.44
C ASP A 674 35.44 25.89 -3.23
N HIS A 675 34.54 24.90 -3.35
CA HIS A 675 34.21 23.96 -2.31
C HIS A 675 34.08 22.54 -2.85
N ILE A 676 34.45 21.57 -2.03
CA ILE A 676 34.28 20.14 -2.27
C ILE A 676 33.51 19.55 -1.09
N LEU A 677 32.50 18.73 -1.40
CA LEU A 677 31.70 18.02 -0.40
C LEU A 677 31.66 16.54 -0.75
N GLU A 678 31.95 15.69 0.23
CA GLU A 678 31.87 14.23 0.14
C GLU A 678 30.77 13.72 1.06
N GLY A 679 30.05 12.69 0.62
CA GLY A 679 28.96 12.12 1.40
C GLY A 679 28.46 10.80 0.85
N GLU A 680 27.51 10.21 1.57
CA GLU A 680 26.83 9.00 1.14
C GLU A 680 25.37 8.97 1.60
N MET A 681 24.53 8.27 0.82
CA MET A 681 23.13 8.08 1.11
C MET A 681 22.72 6.63 0.86
N TYR A 682 21.96 6.07 1.79
CA TYR A 682 21.30 4.77 1.63
C TYR A 682 19.81 4.97 1.33
N LEU A 683 19.31 4.14 0.42
CA LEU A 683 17.90 4.03 0.10
C LEU A 683 17.48 2.58 0.26
N GLY A 684 16.47 2.36 1.11
CA GLY A 684 15.85 1.05 1.29
C GLY A 684 15.15 0.52 0.02
N GLY A 685 14.88 -0.78 0.00
CA GLY A 685 14.05 -1.42 -1.01
C GLY A 685 12.56 -1.13 -0.81
N GLN A 686 11.73 -1.64 -1.73
CA GLN A 686 10.28 -1.42 -1.74
C GLN A 686 9.55 -2.63 -2.31
N GLU A 687 8.45 -3.04 -1.68
CA GLU A 687 7.57 -4.09 -2.16
C GLU A 687 6.52 -3.51 -3.12
N HIS A 688 6.27 -4.19 -4.24
CA HIS A 688 5.31 -3.69 -5.25
C HIS A 688 3.92 -3.53 -4.65
N PHE A 689 3.53 -4.50 -3.83
CA PHE A 689 2.26 -4.53 -3.12
C PHE A 689 1.06 -4.32 -4.06
N TYR A 690 1.13 -4.89 -5.27
CA TYR A 690 -0.06 -5.05 -6.10
C TYR A 690 -1.13 -5.79 -5.30
N LEU A 691 -2.39 -5.33 -5.37
CA LEU A 691 -3.43 -5.86 -4.49
C LEU A 691 -3.82 -7.30 -4.87
N GLU A 692 -3.76 -7.65 -6.15
CA GLU A 692 -3.79 -9.04 -6.63
C GLU A 692 -2.37 -9.62 -6.61
N THR A 693 -2.12 -10.66 -5.81
CA THR A 693 -0.82 -11.38 -5.79
C THR A 693 -0.55 -12.11 -7.11
N HIS A 694 0.64 -12.68 -7.27
CA HIS A 694 0.93 -13.54 -8.42
C HIS A 694 -0.07 -14.70 -8.50
N CYS A 695 -0.64 -14.87 -9.69
CA CYS A 695 -1.63 -15.91 -9.98
C CYS A 695 -1.39 -16.50 -11.38
N THR A 696 -1.57 -17.82 -11.50
CA THR A 696 -1.52 -18.57 -12.75
C THR A 696 -2.53 -19.70 -12.70
N LEU A 697 -3.27 -19.88 -13.80
CA LEU A 697 -4.04 -21.07 -14.13
C LEU A 697 -3.49 -21.66 -15.44
N ALA A 698 -3.00 -22.89 -15.39
CA ALA A 698 -2.51 -23.62 -16.55
C ALA A 698 -3.49 -24.73 -16.94
N VAL A 699 -3.88 -24.77 -18.22
CA VAL A 699 -4.88 -25.68 -18.77
C VAL A 699 -4.24 -26.48 -19.91
N PRO A 700 -3.82 -27.73 -19.68
CA PRO A 700 -3.33 -28.60 -20.75
C PRO A 700 -4.51 -28.98 -21.66
N LYS A 701 -4.31 -28.98 -22.98
CA LYS A 701 -5.36 -29.35 -23.95
C LYS A 701 -5.45 -30.84 -24.21
N GLY A 702 -4.42 -31.60 -23.87
CA GLY A 702 -4.35 -33.05 -24.07
C GLY A 702 -3.86 -33.48 -25.45
N GLU A 703 -3.60 -32.54 -26.34
CA GLU A 703 -3.16 -32.78 -27.73
C GLU A 703 -1.83 -32.04 -27.98
N ASP A 704 -0.88 -32.67 -28.67
CA ASP A 704 0.37 -32.07 -29.18
C ASP A 704 1.21 -31.21 -28.19
N GLY A 705 1.07 -31.47 -26.88
CA GLY A 705 1.72 -30.67 -25.85
C GLY A 705 1.14 -29.25 -25.71
N GLU A 706 -0.05 -29.00 -26.26
CA GLU A 706 -0.73 -27.71 -26.18
C GLU A 706 -1.15 -27.35 -24.76
N MET A 707 -0.91 -26.10 -24.40
CA MET A 707 -1.28 -25.55 -23.11
C MET A 707 -1.73 -24.10 -23.22
N GLU A 708 -2.83 -23.81 -22.56
CA GLU A 708 -3.33 -22.45 -22.39
C GLU A 708 -3.06 -21.97 -20.96
N LEU A 709 -2.51 -20.77 -20.83
CA LEU A 709 -2.10 -20.17 -19.57
C LEU A 709 -2.87 -18.86 -19.36
N PHE A 710 -3.62 -18.78 -18.28
CA PHE A 710 -4.19 -17.52 -17.79
C PHE A 710 -3.28 -17.00 -16.67
N VAL A 711 -2.71 -15.82 -16.87
CA VAL A 711 -1.63 -15.35 -16.01
C VAL A 711 -1.82 -13.87 -15.68
N SER A 712 -1.60 -13.52 -14.43
CA SER A 712 -1.42 -12.13 -14.04
C SER A 712 0.04 -11.71 -14.32
N THR A 713 0.36 -11.32 -15.57
CA THR A 713 1.71 -10.91 -16.02
C THR A 713 1.71 -9.70 -16.95
N GLN A 714 2.76 -8.89 -16.88
CA GLN A 714 3.05 -7.80 -17.82
C GLN A 714 3.77 -8.28 -19.10
N ASN A 715 4.23 -9.54 -19.13
CA ASN A 715 5.12 -10.07 -20.16
C ASN A 715 4.70 -11.46 -20.63
N LEU A 716 3.82 -11.47 -21.64
CA LEU A 716 3.29 -12.71 -22.20
C LEU A 716 4.37 -13.52 -22.91
N THR A 717 5.22 -12.86 -23.72
CA THR A 717 6.24 -13.52 -24.54
C THR A 717 7.25 -14.27 -23.68
N LYS A 718 7.78 -13.66 -22.61
CA LYS A 718 8.70 -14.38 -21.72
C LYS A 718 8.01 -15.49 -20.93
N THR A 719 6.75 -15.29 -20.55
CA THR A 719 5.96 -16.35 -19.91
C THR A 719 5.77 -17.56 -20.84
N GLN A 720 5.48 -17.30 -22.12
CA GLN A 720 5.34 -18.31 -23.16
C GLN A 720 6.66 -19.06 -23.40
N GLU A 721 7.75 -18.32 -23.63
CA GLU A 721 9.08 -18.86 -23.92
C GLU A 721 9.61 -19.73 -22.77
N PHE A 722 9.49 -19.27 -21.52
CA PHE A 722 9.99 -20.00 -20.36
C PHE A 722 9.15 -21.23 -20.07
N THR A 723 7.83 -21.17 -20.30
CA THR A 723 6.98 -22.35 -20.19
C THR A 723 7.28 -23.37 -21.27
N ALA A 724 7.37 -22.94 -22.53
CA ALA A 724 7.71 -23.79 -23.67
C ALA A 724 9.06 -24.50 -23.46
N THR A 725 10.07 -23.75 -23.00
CA THR A 725 11.39 -24.28 -22.67
C THR A 725 11.33 -25.32 -21.56
N ALA A 726 10.61 -25.04 -20.47
CA ALA A 726 10.50 -25.96 -19.34
C ALA A 726 9.73 -27.25 -19.68
N LEU A 727 8.78 -27.18 -20.60
CA LEU A 727 8.02 -28.33 -21.10
C LEU A 727 8.71 -29.07 -22.25
N GLY A 728 9.76 -28.50 -22.85
CA GLY A 728 10.45 -29.07 -24.00
C GLY A 728 9.61 -29.04 -25.29
N VAL A 729 8.70 -28.07 -25.43
CA VAL A 729 7.83 -27.89 -26.61
C VAL A 729 8.11 -26.56 -27.31
N PRO A 730 7.75 -26.40 -28.60
CA PRO A 730 7.84 -25.10 -29.26
C PRO A 730 6.85 -24.08 -28.70
N SER A 731 7.20 -22.78 -28.72
CA SER A 731 6.33 -21.70 -28.20
C SER A 731 4.95 -21.64 -28.85
N ASN A 732 4.79 -22.16 -30.07
CA ASN A 732 3.50 -22.19 -30.76
C ASN A 732 2.48 -23.16 -30.13
N ARG A 733 2.91 -24.04 -29.22
CA ARG A 733 2.03 -24.90 -28.41
C ARG A 733 1.53 -24.23 -27.14
N ILE A 734 2.12 -23.09 -26.77
CA ILE A 734 1.81 -22.38 -25.53
C ILE A 734 1.09 -21.09 -25.86
N VAL A 735 -0.15 -20.95 -25.39
CA VAL A 735 -0.92 -19.70 -25.51
C VAL A 735 -1.01 -19.05 -24.14
N VAL A 736 -0.48 -17.83 -24.00
CA VAL A 736 -0.63 -17.02 -22.78
C VAL A 736 -1.71 -15.99 -23.01
N ARG A 737 -2.62 -15.85 -22.04
CA ARG A 737 -3.75 -14.93 -22.07
C ARG A 737 -3.78 -14.06 -20.81
N VAL A 738 -3.95 -12.76 -21.01
CA VAL A 738 -4.02 -11.77 -19.94
C VAL A 738 -5.18 -10.82 -20.21
N LYS A 739 -6.25 -10.92 -19.42
CA LYS A 739 -7.39 -10.01 -19.49
C LYS A 739 -7.12 -8.68 -18.78
N ARG A 740 -6.58 -8.77 -17.57
CA ARG A 740 -6.24 -7.65 -16.68
C ARG A 740 -5.40 -8.13 -15.49
N MET A 741 -4.74 -7.20 -14.81
CA MET A 741 -4.07 -7.41 -13.53
C MET A 741 -4.58 -6.45 -12.45
N GLY A 742 -4.67 -6.90 -11.21
CA GLY A 742 -4.91 -6.08 -10.01
C GLY A 742 -3.66 -5.34 -9.54
N GLY A 743 -2.96 -4.69 -10.48
CA GLY A 743 -1.67 -4.02 -10.29
C GLY A 743 -0.48 -4.90 -10.70
N GLY A 744 0.61 -4.27 -11.17
CA GLY A 744 1.84 -4.96 -11.59
C GLY A 744 3.12 -4.21 -11.18
N PHE A 745 3.23 -2.94 -11.56
CA PHE A 745 4.30 -2.02 -11.12
C PHE A 745 5.74 -2.51 -11.37
N GLY A 746 5.95 -3.44 -12.29
CA GLY A 746 7.24 -4.06 -12.61
C GLY A 746 7.45 -5.44 -11.98
N GLY A 747 6.83 -5.74 -10.84
CA GLY A 747 6.99 -7.04 -10.17
C GLY A 747 6.42 -8.20 -10.98
N LYS A 748 5.47 -7.91 -11.87
CA LYS A 748 4.88 -8.87 -12.81
C LYS A 748 5.51 -8.84 -14.21
N GLU A 749 6.69 -8.22 -14.36
CA GLU A 749 7.43 -8.16 -15.64
C GLU A 749 8.24 -9.44 -15.92
N THR A 750 8.88 -9.99 -14.90
CA THR A 750 9.67 -11.24 -15.02
C THR A 750 9.33 -12.24 -13.93
N ARG A 751 9.01 -11.77 -12.72
CA ARG A 751 8.89 -12.60 -11.51
C ARG A 751 7.63 -13.45 -11.46
N ASN A 752 6.69 -13.27 -12.40
CA ASN A 752 5.60 -14.24 -12.54
C ASN A 752 6.10 -15.59 -13.08
N THR A 753 7.16 -15.58 -13.91
CA THR A 753 7.61 -16.77 -14.63
C THR A 753 8.11 -17.88 -13.69
N ILE A 754 8.71 -17.52 -12.56
CA ILE A 754 9.14 -18.50 -11.54
C ILE A 754 7.95 -19.29 -10.97
N LEU A 755 6.75 -18.68 -10.89
CA LEU A 755 5.52 -19.37 -10.50
C LEU A 755 4.92 -20.11 -11.70
N THR A 756 4.75 -19.40 -12.82
CA THR A 756 4.02 -19.93 -13.99
C THR A 756 4.67 -21.19 -14.55
N THR A 757 6.01 -21.25 -14.62
CA THR A 757 6.73 -22.45 -15.07
C THR A 757 6.47 -23.65 -14.17
N VAL A 758 6.45 -23.46 -12.84
CA VAL A 758 6.14 -24.54 -11.88
C VAL A 758 4.71 -25.07 -12.09
N VAL A 759 3.76 -24.16 -12.24
CA VAL A 759 2.33 -24.48 -12.45
C VAL A 759 2.12 -25.19 -13.79
N ALA A 760 2.78 -24.75 -14.86
CA ALA A 760 2.72 -25.39 -16.16
C ALA A 760 3.29 -26.81 -16.14
N VAL A 761 4.44 -27.03 -15.48
CA VAL A 761 5.02 -28.38 -15.35
C VAL A 761 4.11 -29.30 -14.53
N ALA A 762 3.46 -28.78 -13.47
CA ALA A 762 2.46 -29.53 -12.73
C ALA A 762 1.25 -29.92 -13.59
N ALA A 763 0.73 -28.99 -14.38
CA ALA A 763 -0.39 -29.23 -15.27
C ALA A 763 -0.04 -30.26 -16.36
N PHE A 764 1.15 -30.12 -16.97
CA PHE A 764 1.66 -31.06 -17.95
C PHE A 764 1.81 -32.48 -17.37
N LYS A 765 2.42 -32.61 -16.18
CA LYS A 765 2.65 -33.92 -15.55
C LYS A 765 1.35 -34.61 -15.14
N THR A 766 0.36 -33.85 -14.67
CA THR A 766 -0.90 -34.41 -14.18
C THR A 766 -1.95 -34.58 -15.28
N GLY A 767 -1.77 -33.95 -16.45
CA GLY A 767 -2.78 -33.90 -17.50
C GLY A 767 -4.05 -33.13 -17.10
N ARG A 768 -3.99 -32.34 -16.02
CA ARG A 768 -5.14 -31.65 -15.43
C ARG A 768 -4.86 -30.15 -15.32
N PRO A 769 -5.91 -29.30 -15.35
CA PRO A 769 -5.75 -27.89 -15.04
C PRO A 769 -5.16 -27.69 -13.64
N VAL A 770 -4.20 -26.76 -13.48
CA VAL A 770 -3.59 -26.45 -12.19
C VAL A 770 -3.62 -24.95 -11.94
N ARG A 771 -4.06 -24.55 -10.75
CA ARG A 771 -4.08 -23.16 -10.29
C ARG A 771 -3.13 -22.92 -9.13
N CYS A 772 -2.48 -21.76 -9.13
CA CYS A 772 -1.79 -21.23 -7.96
C CYS A 772 -1.95 -19.71 -7.89
N MET A 773 -2.46 -19.22 -6.76
CA MET A 773 -2.38 -17.82 -6.33
C MET A 773 -1.58 -17.80 -5.02
N LEU A 774 -0.53 -16.98 -4.97
CA LEU A 774 0.30 -16.87 -3.76
C LEU A 774 -0.45 -16.13 -2.65
N ASP A 775 -0.27 -16.57 -1.40
CA ASP A 775 -0.61 -15.73 -0.26
C ASP A 775 0.33 -14.51 -0.22
N ARG A 776 -0.09 -13.42 0.44
CA ARG A 776 0.70 -12.19 0.50
C ARG A 776 2.10 -12.39 1.11
N ASP A 777 2.21 -13.20 2.14
CA ASP A 777 3.48 -13.51 2.81
C ASP A 777 4.42 -14.36 1.94
N GLU A 778 3.86 -15.22 1.09
CA GLU A 778 4.62 -15.98 0.09
C GLU A 778 5.06 -15.07 -1.05
N ASP A 779 4.16 -14.22 -1.56
CA ASP A 779 4.44 -13.26 -2.63
C ASP A 779 5.62 -12.35 -2.25
N MET A 780 5.52 -11.63 -1.12
CA MET A 780 6.57 -10.72 -0.63
C MET A 780 7.91 -11.41 -0.33
N LEU A 781 7.89 -12.71 -0.06
CA LEU A 781 9.11 -13.48 0.19
C LEU A 781 9.80 -13.88 -1.11
N ILE A 782 9.03 -14.23 -2.15
CA ILE A 782 9.50 -14.91 -3.35
C ILE A 782 9.77 -13.95 -4.51
N SER A 783 8.89 -12.96 -4.70
CA SER A 783 8.88 -12.10 -5.90
C SER A 783 10.06 -11.14 -5.96
N GLY A 784 10.54 -10.67 -4.79
CA GLY A 784 11.54 -9.62 -4.68
C GLY A 784 10.94 -8.23 -4.92
N GLY A 785 11.73 -7.17 -4.74
CA GLY A 785 11.22 -5.80 -4.78
C GLY A 785 12.07 -4.84 -5.60
N ARG A 786 11.92 -3.55 -5.31
CA ARG A 786 12.83 -2.50 -5.75
C ARG A 786 14.20 -2.72 -5.10
N HIS A 787 15.26 -2.59 -5.89
CA HIS A 787 16.65 -2.62 -5.41
C HIS A 787 16.92 -1.53 -4.36
N PRO A 788 17.39 -1.91 -3.15
CA PRO A 788 18.10 -1.01 -2.25
C PRO A 788 19.36 -0.44 -2.90
N PHE A 789 19.69 0.82 -2.61
CA PHE A 789 20.83 1.52 -3.18
C PHE A 789 21.70 2.16 -2.09
N LEU A 790 23.02 2.16 -2.32
CA LEU A 790 23.99 3.00 -1.63
C LEU A 790 24.68 3.88 -2.67
N GLY A 791 24.57 5.20 -2.52
CA GLY A 791 25.30 6.19 -3.31
C GLY A 791 26.42 6.81 -2.49
N ARG A 792 27.63 6.84 -3.02
CA ARG A 792 28.76 7.60 -2.47
C ARG A 792 29.16 8.67 -3.47
N TYR A 793 29.26 9.91 -3.05
CA TYR A 793 29.48 11.03 -3.95
C TYR A 793 30.55 12.00 -3.44
N LYS A 794 31.14 12.71 -4.40
CA LYS A 794 32.03 13.85 -4.23
C LYS A 794 31.61 14.93 -5.22
N VAL A 795 31.19 16.08 -4.73
CA VAL A 795 30.69 17.20 -5.55
C VAL A 795 31.56 18.43 -5.37
N GLY A 796 31.96 19.05 -6.49
CA GLY A 796 32.71 20.30 -6.56
C GLY A 796 31.80 21.42 -7.05
N PHE A 797 31.75 22.53 -6.31
CA PHE A 797 30.84 23.64 -6.58
C PHE A 797 31.43 24.99 -6.17
N MET A 798 30.88 26.05 -6.76
CA MET A 798 31.23 27.45 -6.49
C MET A 798 30.47 27.99 -5.27
N LYS A 799 30.94 29.09 -4.68
CA LYS A 799 30.27 29.79 -3.55
C LYS A 799 28.81 30.15 -3.83
N ASN A 800 28.46 30.44 -5.09
CA ASN A 800 27.08 30.73 -5.50
C ASN A 800 26.19 29.49 -5.71
N GLY A 801 26.69 28.29 -5.38
CA GLY A 801 25.97 27.02 -5.52
C GLY A 801 26.05 26.38 -6.91
N LYS A 802 26.75 26.98 -7.88
CA LYS A 802 26.92 26.38 -9.22
C LYS A 802 27.82 25.15 -9.17
N VAL A 803 27.32 24.00 -9.64
CA VAL A 803 28.08 22.75 -9.70
C VAL A 803 29.06 22.76 -10.87
N LYS A 804 30.29 22.30 -10.59
CA LYS A 804 31.39 22.20 -11.56
C LYS A 804 31.77 20.76 -11.87
N SER A 805 31.77 19.89 -10.85
CA SER A 805 32.23 18.51 -10.98
C SER A 805 31.45 17.56 -10.06
N LEU A 806 31.21 16.34 -10.52
CA LEU A 806 30.61 15.26 -9.73
C LEU A 806 31.32 13.94 -9.98
N GLU A 807 31.73 13.28 -8.91
CA GLU A 807 32.10 11.88 -8.90
C GLU A 807 31.10 11.09 -8.05
N VAL A 808 30.53 10.00 -8.59
CA VAL A 808 29.52 9.21 -7.87
C VAL A 808 29.64 7.71 -8.14
N SER A 809 29.57 6.91 -7.09
CA SER A 809 29.50 5.45 -7.15
C SER A 809 28.15 4.97 -6.63
N TYR A 810 27.45 4.16 -7.42
CA TYR A 810 26.20 3.53 -7.04
C TYR A 810 26.39 2.03 -6.80
N TYR A 811 25.85 1.52 -5.71
CA TYR A 811 25.81 0.09 -5.40
C TYR A 811 24.36 -0.30 -5.23
N CYS A 812 23.87 -1.30 -5.98
CA CYS A 812 22.53 -1.84 -5.79
C CYS A 812 22.57 -3.27 -5.28
N ASN A 813 21.65 -3.63 -4.37
CA ASN A 813 21.49 -5.01 -3.93
C ASN A 813 20.60 -5.77 -4.94
N GLY A 814 21.22 -6.63 -5.76
CA GLY A 814 20.54 -7.41 -6.80
C GLY A 814 19.80 -8.65 -6.28
N GLY A 815 20.12 -9.12 -5.07
CA GLY A 815 19.65 -10.40 -4.56
C GLY A 815 20.43 -11.59 -5.15
N ASN A 816 19.79 -12.76 -5.19
CA ASN A 816 20.45 -14.02 -5.53
C ASN A 816 20.65 -14.27 -7.03
N SER A 817 20.00 -13.49 -7.91
CA SER A 817 20.13 -13.58 -9.36
C SER A 817 20.24 -12.18 -9.99
N THR A 818 20.58 -12.09 -11.27
CA THR A 818 20.72 -10.79 -11.94
C THR A 818 19.36 -10.17 -12.28
N ASP A 819 18.39 -10.96 -12.75
CA ASP A 819 17.08 -10.48 -13.23
C ASP A 819 17.26 -9.20 -14.10
N LEU A 820 16.59 -8.10 -13.77
CA LEU A 820 16.69 -6.81 -14.46
C LEU A 820 17.70 -5.84 -13.82
N SER A 821 18.59 -6.30 -12.92
CA SER A 821 19.51 -5.45 -12.15
C SER A 821 20.44 -4.60 -13.01
N HIS A 822 20.93 -5.11 -14.15
CA HIS A 822 21.74 -4.33 -15.09
C HIS A 822 20.96 -3.15 -15.68
N GLY A 823 19.76 -3.40 -16.18
CA GLY A 823 18.91 -2.33 -16.72
C GLY A 823 18.53 -1.27 -15.66
N VAL A 824 18.30 -1.71 -14.41
CA VAL A 824 18.03 -0.82 -13.28
C VAL A 824 19.23 0.07 -12.98
N MET A 825 20.45 -0.48 -12.95
CA MET A 825 21.66 0.30 -12.71
C MET A 825 21.94 1.26 -13.87
N ASP A 826 21.80 0.80 -15.12
CA ASP A 826 21.96 1.63 -16.32
C ASP A 826 21.02 2.84 -16.30
N ARG A 827 19.75 2.61 -15.96
CA ARG A 827 18.78 3.71 -15.84
C ARG A 827 19.08 4.63 -14.66
N ALA A 828 19.57 4.11 -13.53
CA ALA A 828 19.99 4.95 -12.41
C ALA A 828 21.14 5.89 -12.80
N LEU A 829 22.15 5.37 -13.52
CA LEU A 829 23.24 6.18 -14.07
C LEU A 829 22.73 7.23 -15.05
N LEU A 830 21.87 6.84 -16.00
CA LEU A 830 21.28 7.77 -16.97
C LEU A 830 20.36 8.85 -16.35
N HIS A 831 20.01 8.75 -15.06
CA HIS A 831 19.21 9.74 -14.32
C HIS A 831 19.97 10.36 -13.14
N LEU A 832 21.28 10.12 -13.00
CA LEU A 832 22.08 10.67 -11.89
C LEU A 832 22.13 12.21 -11.89
N ASP A 833 21.84 12.83 -13.03
CA ASP A 833 21.80 14.28 -13.17
C ASP A 833 20.48 14.89 -12.69
N ASN A 834 19.43 14.07 -12.54
CA ASN A 834 18.04 14.52 -12.46
C ASN A 834 17.75 15.58 -13.52
N SER A 835 17.81 16.85 -13.13
CA SER A 835 17.46 18.02 -13.93
C SER A 835 18.60 19.04 -14.05
N TYR A 836 19.80 18.67 -13.59
CA TYR A 836 20.91 19.58 -13.36
C TYR A 836 22.01 19.44 -14.41
N ASN A 837 22.48 20.56 -14.94
CA ASN A 837 23.61 20.61 -15.86
C ASN A 837 24.93 20.50 -15.07
N ILE A 838 25.57 19.35 -15.17
CA ILE A 838 26.84 19.04 -14.51
C ILE A 838 27.92 18.94 -15.61
N PRO A 839 28.85 19.91 -15.70
CA PRO A 839 29.82 19.96 -16.80
C PRO A 839 30.79 18.77 -16.82
N ASN A 840 31.26 18.37 -15.64
CA ASN A 840 32.24 17.30 -15.47
C ASN A 840 31.66 16.20 -14.57
N VAL A 841 31.54 14.97 -15.09
CA VAL A 841 30.92 13.83 -14.39
C VAL A 841 31.78 12.59 -14.57
N SER A 842 32.00 11.85 -13.49
CA SER A 842 32.50 10.47 -13.50
C SER A 842 31.59 9.62 -12.63
N SER A 843 31.00 8.58 -13.20
CA SER A 843 30.06 7.72 -12.49
C SER A 843 30.29 6.25 -12.78
N VAL A 844 30.12 5.41 -11.75
CA VAL A 844 30.26 3.95 -11.84
C VAL A 844 29.11 3.27 -11.08
N GLY A 845 28.52 2.24 -11.68
CA GLY A 845 27.48 1.43 -11.08
C GLY A 845 27.94 0.00 -10.79
N PHE A 846 27.66 -0.50 -9.59
CA PHE A 846 28.00 -1.85 -9.12
C PHE A 846 26.75 -2.64 -8.74
N ILE A 847 26.68 -3.90 -9.17
CA ILE A 847 25.63 -4.84 -8.76
C ILE A 847 26.20 -5.76 -7.69
N CYS A 848 25.56 -5.76 -6.53
CA CYS A 848 25.91 -6.62 -5.40
C CYS A 848 25.06 -7.89 -5.42
N LYS A 849 25.68 -9.06 -5.61
CA LYS A 849 25.01 -10.36 -5.44
C LYS A 849 24.92 -10.69 -3.95
N THR A 850 23.70 -10.93 -3.47
CA THR A 850 23.43 -11.23 -2.06
C THR A 850 22.59 -12.50 -1.92
N ASN A 851 22.43 -12.99 -0.70
CA ASN A 851 21.63 -14.15 -0.35
C ASN A 851 20.18 -13.77 0.03
N LEU A 852 19.63 -12.81 -0.69
CA LEU A 852 18.23 -12.36 -0.60
C LEU A 852 17.50 -12.70 -1.90
N SER A 853 16.17 -12.69 -1.88
CA SER A 853 15.37 -12.87 -3.10
C SER A 853 15.77 -11.84 -4.16
N SER A 854 15.87 -12.28 -5.41
CA SER A 854 16.26 -11.42 -6.53
C SER A 854 15.31 -10.22 -6.64
N ASN A 855 15.87 -9.02 -6.52
CA ASN A 855 15.12 -7.79 -6.80
C ASN A 855 14.89 -7.65 -8.32
N THR A 856 13.93 -6.82 -8.70
CA THR A 856 13.44 -6.72 -10.07
C THR A 856 13.02 -5.29 -10.45
N ALA A 857 12.38 -5.13 -11.61
CA ALA A 857 11.76 -3.89 -12.01
C ALA A 857 10.76 -3.40 -10.97
N PHE A 858 10.82 -2.11 -10.65
CA PHE A 858 9.76 -1.40 -9.96
C PHE A 858 9.56 -0.08 -10.70
N ARG A 859 8.32 0.41 -10.81
CA ARG A 859 7.96 1.76 -11.29
C ARG A 859 9.08 2.81 -11.02
N GLY A 860 9.70 3.31 -12.11
CA GLY A 860 10.83 4.24 -12.10
C GLY A 860 12.19 3.58 -12.45
N PHE A 861 12.31 2.27 -12.22
CA PHE A 861 13.36 1.38 -12.72
C PHE A 861 14.80 1.89 -12.45
N GLY A 862 15.13 2.24 -11.21
CA GLY A 862 16.45 2.79 -10.84
C GLY A 862 16.54 4.31 -10.91
N GLY A 863 15.70 4.96 -11.72
CA GLY A 863 15.61 6.41 -11.83
C GLY A 863 15.37 7.12 -10.48
N PRO A 864 14.36 6.71 -9.67
CA PRO A 864 14.14 7.29 -8.35
C PRO A 864 15.37 7.22 -7.45
N GLN A 865 16.11 6.10 -7.48
CA GLN A 865 17.31 5.93 -6.66
C GLN A 865 18.46 6.85 -7.11
N GLY A 866 18.71 6.94 -8.42
CA GLY A 866 19.72 7.86 -8.98
C GLY A 866 19.39 9.33 -8.67
N MET A 867 18.14 9.73 -8.91
CA MET A 867 17.71 11.12 -8.68
C MET A 867 17.66 11.50 -7.18
N MET A 868 17.37 10.56 -6.28
CA MET A 868 17.37 10.85 -4.84
C MET A 868 18.79 11.16 -4.35
N ILE A 869 19.79 10.42 -4.82
CA ILE A 869 21.19 10.69 -4.51
C ILE A 869 21.61 12.05 -5.10
N ALA A 870 21.08 12.40 -6.29
CA ALA A 870 21.23 13.72 -6.87
C ALA A 870 20.70 14.85 -5.96
N GLU A 871 19.48 14.70 -5.46
CA GLU A 871 18.89 15.67 -4.53
C GLU A 871 19.60 15.71 -3.17
N CYS A 872 20.26 14.63 -2.75
CA CYS A 872 21.00 14.59 -1.49
C CYS A 872 22.17 15.57 -1.53
N TRP A 873 23.07 15.43 -2.51
CA TRP A 873 24.20 16.34 -2.63
C TRP A 873 23.78 17.76 -3.01
N MET A 874 22.69 17.92 -3.75
CA MET A 874 22.14 19.25 -4.08
C MET A 874 21.62 19.97 -2.83
N SER A 875 20.91 19.26 -1.95
CA SER A 875 20.44 19.82 -0.69
C SER A 875 21.59 20.16 0.25
N ASP A 876 22.60 19.28 0.34
CA ASP A 876 23.73 19.46 1.26
C ASP A 876 24.64 20.61 0.81
N LEU A 877 24.88 20.75 -0.49
CA LEU A 877 25.70 21.86 -1.00
C LEU A 877 24.98 23.21 -0.85
N ALA A 878 23.65 23.26 -1.05
CA ALA A 878 22.89 24.49 -0.83
C ALA A 878 23.04 24.99 0.62
N ARG A 879 22.96 24.05 1.57
CA ARG A 879 23.18 24.32 2.99
C ARG A 879 24.62 24.75 3.26
N LYS A 880 25.61 24.09 2.65
CA LYS A 880 27.03 24.44 2.79
C LYS A 880 27.33 25.86 2.28
N CYS A 881 26.65 26.29 1.23
CA CYS A 881 26.72 27.66 0.70
C CYS A 881 25.93 28.70 1.53
N GLY A 882 25.05 28.26 2.44
CA GLY A 882 24.12 29.16 3.14
C GLY A 882 23.08 29.80 2.20
N LEU A 883 22.73 29.11 1.11
CA LEU A 883 21.83 29.61 0.07
C LEU A 883 20.47 28.89 0.12
N PRO A 884 19.36 29.57 -0.29
CA PRO A 884 18.06 28.92 -0.41
C PRO A 884 18.12 27.73 -1.39
N PRO A 885 17.67 26.52 -0.98
CA PRO A 885 17.77 25.33 -1.83
C PRO A 885 17.08 25.46 -3.19
N GLU A 886 15.96 26.20 -3.28
CA GLU A 886 15.27 26.46 -4.54
C GLU A 886 16.12 27.25 -5.54
N GLU A 887 16.93 28.21 -5.07
CA GLU A 887 17.79 29.04 -5.94
C GLU A 887 19.00 28.24 -6.43
N VAL A 888 19.58 27.42 -5.55
CA VAL A 888 20.68 26.52 -5.90
C VAL A 888 20.23 25.45 -6.91
N ARG A 889 19.01 24.93 -6.78
CA ARG A 889 18.43 24.07 -7.83
C ARG A 889 18.28 24.83 -9.14
N LYS A 890 17.67 26.02 -9.10
CA LYS A 890 17.36 26.85 -10.29
C LYS A 890 18.61 27.22 -11.10
N ILE A 891 19.70 27.62 -10.45
CA ILE A 891 20.96 27.98 -11.15
C ILE A 891 21.63 26.77 -11.83
N ASN A 892 21.35 25.56 -11.33
CA ASN A 892 21.87 24.31 -11.89
C ASN A 892 20.94 23.65 -12.91
N LEU A 893 19.68 24.08 -13.05
CA LEU A 893 18.77 23.51 -14.06
C LEU A 893 19.35 23.64 -15.48
N TYR A 894 19.14 22.60 -16.29
CA TYR A 894 19.40 22.65 -17.74
C TYR A 894 18.64 23.80 -18.43
N HIS A 895 19.07 24.12 -19.64
CA HIS A 895 18.37 24.98 -20.60
C HIS A 895 17.98 24.19 -21.85
N GLU A 896 17.08 24.75 -22.66
CA GLU A 896 16.76 24.22 -23.99
C GLU A 896 18.03 24.03 -24.81
N GLY A 897 18.19 22.86 -25.44
CA GLY A 897 19.33 22.53 -26.27
C GLY A 897 20.59 22.08 -25.53
N ASP A 898 20.63 22.13 -24.20
CA ASP A 898 21.75 21.58 -23.43
C ASP A 898 21.92 20.06 -23.69
N LEU A 899 23.16 19.58 -23.50
CA LEU A 899 23.50 18.17 -23.57
C LEU A 899 23.50 17.54 -22.17
N THR A 900 22.85 16.40 -22.00
CA THR A 900 22.94 15.59 -20.78
C THR A 900 24.37 15.09 -20.52
N HIS A 901 24.61 14.53 -19.34
CA HIS A 901 25.87 13.86 -19.02
C HIS A 901 26.18 12.65 -19.94
N PHE A 902 25.15 12.11 -20.61
CA PHE A 902 25.26 11.08 -21.64
C PHE A 902 25.15 11.62 -23.08
N ASN A 903 25.41 12.91 -23.27
CA ASN A 903 25.48 13.61 -24.56
C ASN A 903 24.19 13.59 -25.42
N GLN A 904 23.03 13.35 -24.82
CA GLN A 904 21.75 13.53 -25.52
C GLN A 904 21.31 15.00 -25.42
N LYS A 905 20.95 15.60 -26.56
CA LYS A 905 20.36 16.95 -26.60
C LYS A 905 18.96 16.97 -26.02
N LEU A 906 18.68 17.95 -25.16
CA LEU A 906 17.35 18.22 -24.61
C LEU A 906 16.56 19.13 -25.56
N GLU A 907 15.56 18.55 -26.24
CA GLU A 907 14.67 19.23 -27.18
C GLU A 907 13.27 19.36 -26.55
N GLY A 908 12.67 20.54 -26.59
CA GLY A 908 11.37 20.78 -25.97
C GLY A 908 11.42 20.66 -24.45
N PHE A 909 12.47 21.21 -23.84
CA PHE A 909 12.75 21.22 -22.41
C PHE A 909 11.81 22.19 -21.68
N THR A 910 10.66 21.67 -21.26
CA THR A 910 9.59 22.46 -20.61
C THR A 910 9.76 22.62 -19.10
N LEU A 911 10.78 21.99 -18.48
CA LEU A 911 10.91 21.91 -17.03
C LEU A 911 10.92 23.28 -16.33
N ARG A 912 11.54 24.30 -16.93
CA ARG A 912 11.55 25.67 -16.37
C ARG A 912 10.15 26.26 -16.29
N ARG A 913 9.28 25.98 -17.27
CA ARG A 913 7.87 26.37 -17.20
C ARG A 913 7.15 25.66 -16.06
N CYS A 914 7.35 24.34 -15.91
CA CYS A 914 6.81 23.59 -14.78
C CYS A 914 7.28 24.16 -13.43
N TRP A 915 8.55 24.56 -13.35
CA TRP A 915 9.15 25.16 -12.15
C TRP A 915 8.52 26.50 -11.79
N ASP A 916 8.46 27.43 -12.73
CA ASP A 916 7.90 28.76 -12.50
C ASP A 916 6.39 28.68 -12.21
N GLU A 917 5.64 27.83 -12.92
CA GLU A 917 4.23 27.60 -12.67
C GLU A 917 3.98 26.98 -11.30
N CYS A 918 4.78 25.98 -10.88
CA CYS A 918 4.64 25.34 -9.56
C CYS A 918 5.00 26.32 -8.43
N LEU A 919 6.04 27.14 -8.57
CA LEU A 919 6.37 28.19 -7.60
C LEU A 919 5.20 29.18 -7.43
N SER A 920 4.61 29.60 -8.54
CA SER A 920 3.48 30.53 -8.56
C SER A 920 2.22 29.90 -7.97
N SER A 921 1.78 28.74 -8.47
CA SER A 921 0.53 28.09 -8.07
C SER A 921 0.54 27.62 -6.62
N SER A 922 1.71 27.23 -6.11
CA SER A 922 1.88 26.80 -4.72
C SER A 922 2.01 27.95 -3.73
N ASN A 923 2.15 29.20 -4.18
CA ASN A 923 2.49 30.36 -3.35
C ASN A 923 3.75 30.13 -2.49
N TYR A 924 4.78 29.51 -3.08
CA TYR A 924 5.97 28.99 -2.37
C TYR A 924 6.58 30.01 -1.39
N HIS A 925 6.96 31.19 -1.87
CA HIS A 925 7.66 32.17 -1.01
C HIS A 925 6.79 32.72 0.14
N ALA A 926 5.48 32.84 -0.07
CA ALA A 926 4.57 33.29 0.99
C ALA A 926 4.45 32.24 2.09
N ARG A 927 4.29 30.95 1.71
CA ARG A 927 4.23 29.83 2.66
C ARG A 927 5.54 29.61 3.40
N LYS A 928 6.69 29.81 2.73
CA LYS A 928 8.01 29.68 3.37
C LYS A 928 8.14 30.62 4.57
N LYS A 929 7.70 31.88 4.43
CA LYS A 929 7.65 32.85 5.55
C LYS A 929 6.72 32.40 6.69
N LEU A 930 5.56 31.84 6.36
CA LEU A 930 4.62 31.31 7.37
C LEU A 930 5.22 30.11 8.13
N ILE A 931 5.99 29.27 7.45
CA ILE A 931 6.70 28.13 8.05
C ILE A 931 7.81 28.61 8.98
N GLU A 932 8.60 29.61 8.57
CA GLU A 932 9.62 30.22 9.44
C GLU A 932 9.01 30.79 10.72
N GLU A 933 7.87 31.47 10.61
CA GLU A 933 7.15 31.99 11.77
C GLU A 933 6.57 30.89 12.66
N PHE A 934 5.93 29.87 12.05
CA PHE A 934 5.46 28.69 12.77
C PHE A 934 6.61 28.03 13.55
N ASN A 935 7.76 27.87 12.92
CA ASN A 935 8.92 27.24 13.55
C ASN A 935 9.46 28.06 14.72
N LYS A 936 9.48 29.40 14.66
CA LYS A 936 9.87 30.24 15.81
C LYS A 936 8.91 30.09 17.00
N GLN A 937 7.61 29.90 16.71
CA GLN A 937 6.57 29.79 17.72
C GLN A 937 6.41 28.37 18.30
N ASN A 938 6.98 27.35 17.65
CA ASN A 938 6.76 25.95 18.01
C ASN A 938 8.08 25.19 18.18
N ARG A 939 8.38 24.78 19.42
CA ARG A 939 9.60 24.04 19.76
C ARG A 939 9.53 22.54 19.42
N TRP A 940 8.38 21.92 19.68
CA TRP A 940 8.17 20.47 19.62
C TRP A 940 7.41 20.01 18.38
N LYS A 941 7.05 20.96 17.51
CA LYS A 941 6.49 20.73 16.19
C LYS A 941 7.17 21.65 15.21
N LYS A 942 7.60 21.12 14.08
CA LYS A 942 8.26 21.91 13.03
C LYS A 942 7.61 21.66 11.70
N ARG A 943 7.56 22.70 10.87
CA ARG A 943 7.19 22.61 9.47
C ARG A 943 8.42 22.74 8.59
N GLY A 944 8.34 22.13 7.43
CA GLY A 944 9.35 22.25 6.39
C GLY A 944 8.70 22.16 5.03
N MET A 945 9.39 22.69 4.03
CA MET A 945 8.88 22.72 2.66
C MET A 945 10.00 22.55 1.66
N CYS A 946 9.73 21.82 0.59
CA CYS A 946 10.69 21.62 -0.49
C CYS A 946 10.00 21.57 -1.84
N ILE A 947 10.64 22.20 -2.83
CA ILE A 947 10.29 22.12 -4.24
C ILE A 947 11.38 21.37 -5.00
N ILE A 948 11.00 20.33 -5.74
CA ILE A 948 11.93 19.50 -6.50
C ILE A 948 11.51 19.35 -7.97
N PRO A 949 12.46 19.36 -8.90
CA PRO A 949 12.21 19.06 -10.31
C PRO A 949 12.41 17.57 -10.62
N THR A 950 11.85 17.12 -11.74
CA THR A 950 12.20 15.84 -12.36
C THR A 950 12.28 15.94 -13.89
N LYS A 951 13.30 15.31 -14.46
CA LYS A 951 13.42 14.98 -15.89
C LYS A 951 13.56 13.46 -16.00
N PHE A 952 12.61 12.81 -16.67
CA PHE A 952 12.57 11.36 -16.80
C PHE A 952 12.63 10.92 -18.27
N GLY A 953 13.60 10.09 -18.63
CA GLY A 953 13.83 9.62 -19.99
C GLY A 953 12.90 8.48 -20.41
N ILE A 954 12.28 8.61 -21.58
CA ILE A 954 11.23 7.71 -22.07
C ILE A 954 11.70 6.87 -23.27
N SER A 955 11.79 5.57 -23.01
CA SER A 955 12.04 4.44 -23.93
C SER A 955 12.46 3.24 -23.07
N PHE A 956 12.48 2.04 -23.65
CA PHE A 956 13.39 1.01 -23.17
C PHE A 956 14.83 1.40 -23.53
N THR A 957 15.75 1.27 -22.58
CA THR A 957 17.20 1.45 -22.81
C THR A 957 17.79 0.33 -23.65
N VAL A 958 17.08 -0.80 -23.77
CA VAL A 958 17.37 -1.90 -24.70
C VAL A 958 16.61 -1.64 -26.02
N PRO A 959 17.31 -1.35 -27.13
CA PRO A 959 16.66 -0.81 -28.34
C PRO A 959 15.54 -1.68 -28.92
N PHE A 960 15.75 -3.00 -29.01
CA PHE A 960 14.79 -3.90 -29.64
C PHE A 960 13.46 -4.03 -28.88
N LEU A 961 13.40 -3.64 -27.60
CA LEU A 961 12.14 -3.65 -26.85
C LEU A 961 11.19 -2.50 -27.25
N ASN A 962 11.67 -1.52 -28.00
CA ASN A 962 10.88 -0.37 -28.45
C ASN A 962 10.07 -0.66 -29.72
N GLN A 963 9.29 -1.75 -29.68
CA GLN A 963 8.40 -2.18 -30.76
C GLN A 963 7.04 -2.65 -30.22
N ALA A 964 5.99 -2.55 -31.04
CA ALA A 964 4.66 -3.07 -30.68
C ALA A 964 3.87 -3.50 -31.92
N GLY A 965 3.02 -4.51 -31.73
CA GLY A 965 2.05 -4.99 -32.71
C GLY A 965 0.60 -4.82 -32.23
N ALA A 966 -0.31 -4.73 -33.18
CA ALA A 966 -1.77 -4.71 -32.98
C ALA A 966 -2.49 -5.48 -34.10
N LEU A 967 -3.70 -5.94 -33.80
CA LEU A 967 -4.60 -6.60 -34.74
C LEU A 967 -6.01 -6.02 -34.57
N VAL A 968 -6.60 -5.57 -35.68
CA VAL A 968 -7.94 -4.97 -35.73
C VAL A 968 -8.81 -5.74 -36.70
N HIS A 969 -9.99 -6.12 -36.24
CA HIS A 969 -11.05 -6.71 -37.04
C HIS A 969 -12.27 -5.78 -37.05
N VAL A 970 -12.87 -5.57 -38.22
CA VAL A 970 -14.21 -4.98 -38.34
C VAL A 970 -15.17 -6.07 -38.79
N TYR A 971 -16.17 -6.37 -37.97
CA TYR A 971 -17.23 -7.31 -38.29
C TYR A 971 -18.26 -6.67 -39.21
N THR A 972 -19.09 -7.49 -39.87
CA THR A 972 -20.05 -7.05 -40.87
C THR A 972 -21.18 -6.18 -40.32
N ASP A 973 -21.39 -6.18 -39.00
CA ASP A 973 -22.29 -5.28 -38.28
C ASP A 973 -21.66 -3.91 -37.96
N GLY A 974 -20.41 -3.68 -38.38
CA GLY A 974 -19.65 -2.47 -38.09
C GLY A 974 -18.94 -2.47 -36.74
N SER A 975 -19.12 -3.50 -35.89
CA SER A 975 -18.40 -3.58 -34.62
C SER A 975 -16.90 -3.87 -34.85
N VAL A 976 -16.05 -3.31 -33.99
CA VAL A 976 -14.59 -3.41 -34.10
C VAL A 976 -14.03 -4.15 -32.90
N LEU A 977 -13.33 -5.26 -33.16
CA LEU A 977 -12.52 -5.95 -32.15
C LEU A 977 -11.05 -5.59 -32.35
N LEU A 978 -10.48 -5.00 -31.31
CA LEU A 978 -9.08 -4.60 -31.26
C LEU A 978 -8.32 -5.43 -30.22
N THR A 979 -7.11 -5.86 -30.58
CA THR A 979 -6.11 -6.42 -29.66
C THR A 979 -4.72 -5.85 -29.96
N HIS A 980 -3.88 -5.77 -28.94
CA HIS A 980 -2.53 -5.21 -29.02
C HIS A 980 -1.62 -5.88 -28.00
N GLY A 981 -0.30 -5.73 -28.14
CA GLY A 981 0.67 -6.42 -27.31
C GLY A 981 0.76 -5.96 -25.84
N GLY A 982 0.32 -4.74 -25.53
CA GLY A 982 0.29 -4.23 -24.15
C GLY A 982 -0.84 -4.81 -23.28
N THR A 983 -0.65 -4.83 -21.95
CA THR A 983 -1.57 -5.39 -20.95
C THR A 983 -2.21 -4.32 -20.06
N GLU A 984 -3.43 -4.56 -19.57
CA GLU A 984 -4.12 -3.68 -18.62
C GLU A 984 -3.80 -4.06 -17.16
N MET A 985 -3.23 -3.12 -16.41
CA MET A 985 -2.93 -3.26 -14.98
C MET A 985 -3.50 -2.11 -14.14
N GLY A 986 -4.43 -1.33 -14.71
CA GLY A 986 -5.10 -0.20 -14.09
C GLY A 986 -4.71 1.17 -14.64
N GLN A 987 -3.69 1.22 -15.50
CA GLN A 987 -3.21 2.44 -16.16
C GLN A 987 -4.12 2.90 -17.30
N GLY A 988 -5.19 2.16 -17.61
CA GLY A 988 -6.17 2.51 -18.62
C GLY A 988 -5.60 2.45 -20.03
N LEU A 989 -4.68 1.52 -20.28
CA LEU A 989 -4.09 1.32 -21.60
C LEU A 989 -5.17 0.95 -22.62
N HIS A 990 -6.04 -0.02 -22.29
CA HIS A 990 -7.11 -0.42 -23.21
C HIS A 990 -8.10 0.74 -23.48
N THR A 991 -8.37 1.58 -22.47
CA THR A 991 -9.19 2.78 -22.63
C THR A 991 -8.55 3.75 -23.63
N LYS A 992 -7.25 4.02 -23.50
CA LYS A 992 -6.52 4.89 -24.43
C LYS A 992 -6.49 4.30 -25.85
N MET A 993 -6.33 2.99 -26.01
CA MET A 993 -6.32 2.35 -27.33
C MET A 993 -7.68 2.40 -28.02
N ILE A 994 -8.78 2.31 -27.26
CA ILE A 994 -10.14 2.56 -27.77
C ILE A 994 -10.30 4.01 -28.24
N GLN A 995 -9.79 5.00 -27.48
CA GLN A 995 -9.81 6.42 -27.90
C GLN A 995 -8.99 6.63 -29.18
N VAL A 996 -7.80 6.01 -29.29
CA VAL A 996 -6.96 6.08 -30.49
C VAL A 996 -7.65 5.48 -31.70
N ALA A 997 -8.25 4.29 -31.57
CA ALA A 997 -8.98 3.63 -32.64
C ALA A 997 -10.23 4.43 -33.06
N SER A 998 -10.97 4.98 -32.09
CA SER A 998 -12.15 5.82 -32.32
C SER A 998 -11.81 7.06 -33.15
N ARG A 999 -10.78 7.82 -32.75
CA ARG A 999 -10.29 8.96 -33.54
C ARG A 999 -9.79 8.54 -34.91
N SER A 1000 -9.02 7.44 -34.98
CA SER A 1000 -8.42 6.99 -36.24
C SER A 1000 -9.48 6.61 -37.27
N LEU A 1001 -10.46 5.79 -36.87
CA LEU A 1001 -11.53 5.29 -37.76
C LEU A 1001 -12.64 6.32 -38.01
N GLY A 1002 -12.76 7.32 -37.13
CA GLY A 1002 -13.84 8.31 -37.17
C GLY A 1002 -15.19 7.71 -36.73
N ILE A 1003 -15.19 6.88 -35.69
CA ILE A 1003 -16.40 6.21 -35.16
C ILE A 1003 -16.48 6.33 -33.62
N PRO A 1004 -17.68 6.21 -33.02
CA PRO A 1004 -17.85 6.23 -31.58
C PRO A 1004 -17.11 5.09 -30.86
N THR A 1005 -16.63 5.35 -29.65
CA THR A 1005 -15.96 4.34 -28.79
C THR A 1005 -16.85 3.14 -28.45
N SER A 1006 -18.18 3.31 -28.48
CA SER A 1006 -19.16 2.24 -28.23
C SER A 1006 -19.14 1.14 -29.30
N LYS A 1007 -18.62 1.40 -30.50
CA LYS A 1007 -18.45 0.39 -31.56
C LYS A 1007 -17.14 -0.39 -31.43
N ILE A 1008 -16.28 -0.04 -30.47
CA ILE A 1008 -14.93 -0.59 -30.36
C ILE A 1008 -14.79 -1.35 -29.04
N TYR A 1009 -14.35 -2.60 -29.13
CA TYR A 1009 -14.14 -3.46 -27.98
C TYR A 1009 -12.72 -4.03 -27.97
N ILE A 1010 -12.14 -4.13 -26.77
CA ILE A 1010 -10.93 -4.90 -26.50
C ILE A 1010 -11.31 -6.02 -25.56
N SER A 1011 -11.09 -7.26 -25.98
CA SER A 1011 -11.22 -8.38 -25.06
C SER A 1011 -10.02 -8.44 -24.14
N GLU A 1012 -8.86 -8.84 -24.63
CA GLU A 1012 -7.70 -9.21 -23.80
C GLU A 1012 -6.41 -9.14 -24.63
N THR A 1013 -5.29 -9.43 -23.99
CA THR A 1013 -3.99 -9.60 -24.64
C THR A 1013 -3.65 -11.09 -24.71
N SER A 1014 -3.25 -11.59 -25.87
CA SER A 1014 -2.90 -13.02 -26.05
C SER A 1014 -1.78 -13.23 -27.06
N THR A 1015 -0.93 -14.25 -26.83
CA THR A 1015 0.21 -14.57 -27.74
C THR A 1015 -0.22 -15.13 -29.09
N ASN A 1016 -1.43 -15.67 -29.21
CA ASN A 1016 -1.98 -16.16 -30.48
C ASN A 1016 -2.58 -15.06 -31.37
N THR A 1017 -2.79 -13.85 -30.84
CA THR A 1017 -3.26 -12.70 -31.62
C THR A 1017 -2.13 -11.72 -31.94
N VAL A 1018 -1.30 -11.40 -30.95
CA VAL A 1018 -0.11 -10.55 -31.12
C VAL A 1018 1.11 -11.27 -30.54
N PRO A 1019 2.00 -11.82 -31.39
CA PRO A 1019 3.20 -12.52 -30.94
C PRO A 1019 4.34 -11.56 -30.60
N ASN A 1020 5.38 -12.08 -29.94
CA ASN A 1020 6.68 -11.41 -29.73
C ASN A 1020 6.57 -10.00 -29.11
N THR A 1021 5.63 -9.82 -28.19
CA THR A 1021 5.39 -8.56 -27.51
C THR A 1021 6.48 -8.25 -26.50
N SER A 1022 6.91 -6.99 -26.47
CA SER A 1022 7.69 -6.44 -25.36
C SER A 1022 6.86 -6.43 -24.06
N PRO A 1023 7.50 -6.46 -22.88
CA PRO A 1023 6.79 -6.27 -21.63
C PRO A 1023 6.05 -4.93 -21.62
N THR A 1024 4.89 -4.91 -20.95
CA THR A 1024 4.19 -3.65 -20.68
C THR A 1024 4.92 -2.89 -19.57
N ALA A 1025 5.92 -2.08 -19.96
CA ALA A 1025 6.83 -1.40 -19.05
C ALA A 1025 7.41 -0.10 -19.67
N ALA A 1026 8.41 0.50 -19.00
CA ALA A 1026 9.16 1.70 -19.42
C ALA A 1026 8.31 2.95 -19.76
N SER A 1027 7.06 2.97 -19.28
CA SER A 1027 6.06 4.01 -19.54
C SER A 1027 5.69 4.26 -21.02
N VAL A 1028 6.17 3.44 -21.96
CA VAL A 1028 5.96 3.65 -23.40
C VAL A 1028 4.74 2.93 -23.96
N SER A 1029 4.03 2.12 -23.17
CA SER A 1029 3.03 1.19 -23.71
C SER A 1029 1.91 1.88 -24.50
N ALA A 1030 1.44 3.05 -24.05
CA ALA A 1030 0.43 3.82 -24.79
C ALA A 1030 0.98 4.40 -26.09
N ASP A 1031 2.26 4.82 -26.10
CA ASP A 1031 2.91 5.37 -27.29
C ASP A 1031 3.05 4.30 -28.37
N ILE A 1032 3.72 3.18 -28.04
CA ILE A 1032 4.05 2.15 -29.03
C ILE A 1032 2.82 1.38 -29.50
N ASN A 1033 1.92 1.00 -28.57
CA ASN A 1033 0.69 0.32 -28.96
C ASN A 1033 -0.28 1.29 -29.63
N GLY A 1034 -0.31 2.57 -29.22
CA GLY A 1034 -1.14 3.60 -29.87
C GLY A 1034 -0.78 3.78 -31.33
N MET A 1035 0.50 3.88 -31.64
CA MET A 1035 0.97 3.91 -33.02
C MET A 1035 0.67 2.62 -33.79
N ALA A 1036 0.84 1.44 -33.17
CA ALA A 1036 0.50 0.16 -33.82
C ALA A 1036 -1.00 0.06 -34.14
N VAL A 1037 -1.87 0.45 -33.20
CA VAL A 1037 -3.33 0.51 -33.40
C VAL A 1037 -3.70 1.51 -34.49
N HIS A 1038 -3.11 2.70 -34.45
CA HIS A 1038 -3.31 3.71 -35.48
C HIS A 1038 -2.96 3.17 -36.87
N ASN A 1039 -1.82 2.51 -37.02
CA ASN A 1039 -1.37 1.92 -38.29
C ASN A 1039 -2.33 0.83 -38.82
N ALA A 1040 -2.87 -0.01 -37.93
CA ALA A 1040 -3.90 -0.99 -38.31
C ALA A 1040 -5.18 -0.30 -38.80
N CYS A 1041 -5.64 0.75 -38.10
CA CYS A 1041 -6.82 1.53 -38.47
C CYS A 1041 -6.63 2.25 -39.82
N GLN A 1042 -5.47 2.85 -40.07
CA GLN A 1042 -5.15 3.49 -41.35
C GLN A 1042 -5.17 2.50 -42.51
N THR A 1043 -4.72 1.26 -42.28
CA THR A 1043 -4.80 0.20 -43.29
C THR A 1043 -6.24 -0.14 -43.66
N ILE A 1044 -7.14 -0.25 -42.67
CA ILE A 1044 -8.57 -0.47 -42.90
C ILE A 1044 -9.18 0.71 -43.67
N LEU A 1045 -8.92 1.95 -43.23
CA LEU A 1045 -9.46 3.14 -43.89
C LEU A 1045 -9.02 3.26 -45.35
N LYS A 1046 -7.75 2.99 -45.63
CA LYS A 1046 -7.24 2.98 -47.01
C LYS A 1046 -7.98 1.97 -47.90
N ARG A 1047 -8.37 0.82 -47.36
CA ARG A 1047 -9.18 -0.19 -48.07
C ARG A 1047 -10.63 0.27 -48.27
N LEU A 1048 -11.18 1.04 -47.34
CA LEU A 1048 -12.55 1.57 -47.39
C LEU A 1048 -12.67 2.85 -48.23
N GLU A 1049 -11.56 3.53 -48.52
CA GLU A 1049 -11.54 4.82 -49.22
C GLU A 1049 -12.34 4.84 -50.54
N PRO A 1050 -12.22 3.85 -51.45
CA PRO A 1050 -13.02 3.83 -52.68
C PRO A 1050 -14.53 3.75 -52.42
N ILE A 1051 -14.92 3.01 -51.37
CA ILE A 1051 -16.32 2.84 -50.98
C ILE A 1051 -16.85 4.15 -50.39
N LYS A 1052 -16.09 4.79 -49.50
CA LYS A 1052 -16.44 6.09 -48.93
C LYS A 1052 -16.58 7.16 -50.02
N GLN A 1053 -15.72 7.16 -51.03
CA GLN A 1053 -15.82 8.09 -52.16
C GLN A 1053 -17.05 7.82 -53.03
N SER A 1054 -17.40 6.54 -53.24
CA SER A 1054 -18.61 6.17 -53.99
C SER A 1054 -19.92 6.46 -53.23
N ASN A 1055 -19.89 6.43 -51.89
CA ASN A 1055 -21.03 6.71 -51.03
C ASN A 1055 -20.64 7.59 -49.83
N PRO A 1056 -20.35 8.89 -50.03
CA PRO A 1056 -19.79 9.76 -48.99
C PRO A 1056 -20.77 10.07 -47.85
N LYS A 1057 -22.07 9.82 -48.06
CA LYS A 1057 -23.13 9.98 -47.05
C LYS A 1057 -23.52 8.67 -46.38
N GLY A 1058 -22.90 7.55 -46.78
CA GLY A 1058 -23.16 6.24 -46.18
C GLY A 1058 -22.77 6.21 -44.71
N SER A 1059 -23.43 5.35 -43.95
CA SER A 1059 -23.01 5.05 -42.58
C SER A 1059 -21.76 4.17 -42.58
N TRP A 1060 -21.12 4.08 -41.41
CA TRP A 1060 -20.04 3.12 -41.19
C TRP A 1060 -20.48 1.69 -41.54
N GLU A 1061 -21.67 1.29 -41.11
CA GLU A 1061 -22.28 -0.01 -41.38
C GLU A 1061 -22.44 -0.26 -42.88
N ASP A 1062 -22.93 0.74 -43.64
CA ASP A 1062 -23.12 0.62 -45.09
C ASP A 1062 -21.78 0.38 -45.80
N TRP A 1063 -20.74 1.13 -45.42
CA TRP A 1063 -19.41 0.99 -46.01
C TRP A 1063 -18.80 -0.37 -45.71
N ILE A 1064 -18.98 -0.87 -44.48
CA ILE A 1064 -18.46 -2.17 -44.05
C ILE A 1064 -19.17 -3.32 -44.75
N LYS A 1065 -20.50 -3.25 -44.86
CA LYS A 1065 -21.28 -4.24 -45.62
C LYS A 1065 -20.86 -4.27 -47.09
N THR A 1066 -20.74 -3.09 -47.71
CA THR A 1066 -20.28 -2.96 -49.10
C THR A 1066 -18.86 -3.50 -49.28
N ALA A 1067 -17.97 -3.29 -48.31
CA ALA A 1067 -16.60 -3.82 -48.34
C ALA A 1067 -16.58 -5.34 -48.32
N TYR A 1068 -17.41 -5.95 -47.47
CA TYR A 1068 -17.55 -7.40 -47.40
C TYR A 1068 -18.10 -7.98 -48.71
N GLU A 1069 -19.16 -7.38 -49.27
CA GLU A 1069 -19.75 -7.78 -50.56
C GLU A 1069 -18.76 -7.66 -51.72
N ASN A 1070 -17.82 -6.71 -51.65
CA ASN A 1070 -16.76 -6.51 -52.63
C ASN A 1070 -15.46 -7.28 -52.32
N CYS A 1071 -15.51 -8.28 -51.42
CA CYS A 1071 -14.35 -9.11 -51.03
C CYS A 1071 -13.14 -8.30 -50.51
N ILE A 1072 -13.38 -7.14 -49.91
CA ILE A 1072 -12.32 -6.32 -49.31
C ILE A 1072 -12.07 -6.79 -47.87
N SER A 1073 -10.82 -7.15 -47.57
CA SER A 1073 -10.44 -7.64 -46.23
C SER A 1073 -10.62 -6.57 -45.15
N LEU A 1074 -11.40 -6.90 -44.11
CA LEU A 1074 -11.69 -6.08 -42.93
C LEU A 1074 -10.86 -6.47 -41.69
N SER A 1075 -9.76 -7.20 -41.91
CA SER A 1075 -8.77 -7.54 -40.88
C SER A 1075 -7.42 -6.95 -41.24
N ALA A 1076 -6.79 -6.25 -40.29
CA ALA A 1076 -5.47 -5.64 -40.50
C ALA A 1076 -4.61 -5.74 -39.25
N THR A 1077 -3.32 -6.05 -39.47
CA THR A 1077 -2.29 -5.87 -38.46
C THR A 1077 -1.73 -4.45 -38.52
N GLY A 1078 -1.19 -3.99 -37.40
CA GLY A 1078 -0.42 -2.76 -37.31
C GLY A 1078 0.85 -2.99 -36.50
N PHE A 1079 1.91 -2.27 -36.83
CA PHE A 1079 3.20 -2.41 -36.17
C PHE A 1079 3.87 -1.05 -36.06
N TYR A 1080 4.63 -0.85 -34.97
CA TYR A 1080 5.41 0.36 -34.76
C TYR A 1080 6.76 0.04 -34.12
N ARG A 1081 7.78 0.80 -34.54
CA ARG A 1081 9.14 0.78 -33.98
C ARG A 1081 9.55 2.22 -33.72
N ILE A 1082 10.00 2.52 -32.50
CA ILE A 1082 10.54 3.85 -32.19
C ILE A 1082 11.82 4.07 -33.03
N PRO A 1083 11.93 5.16 -33.80
CA PRO A 1083 13.14 5.48 -34.56
C PRO A 1083 14.25 6.02 -33.65
N ASP A 1084 15.49 5.93 -34.10
CA ASP A 1084 16.65 6.66 -33.56
C ASP A 1084 16.95 6.48 -32.06
N VAL A 1085 16.64 5.30 -31.50
CA VAL A 1085 17.03 4.91 -30.13
C VAL A 1085 18.18 3.88 -30.13
N GLY A 1086 19.18 4.12 -29.29
CA GLY A 1086 20.40 3.32 -29.18
C GLY A 1086 21.51 4.12 -28.53
N TYR A 1087 22.11 3.58 -27.46
CA TYR A 1087 23.16 4.23 -26.68
C TYR A 1087 24.27 3.25 -26.35
N ASN A 1088 25.51 3.70 -26.45
CA ASN A 1088 26.69 2.91 -26.14
C ASN A 1088 27.41 3.53 -24.93
N PHE A 1089 27.46 2.79 -23.82
CA PHE A 1089 28.10 3.22 -22.56
C PHE A 1089 29.61 3.40 -22.69
N GLU A 1090 30.31 2.64 -23.53
CA GLU A 1090 31.76 2.72 -23.71
C GLU A 1090 32.17 4.03 -24.39
N THR A 1091 31.43 4.43 -25.43
CA THR A 1091 31.71 5.63 -26.22
C THR A 1091 31.02 6.88 -25.69
N ASN A 1092 30.06 6.73 -24.77
CA ASN A 1092 29.16 7.79 -24.30
C ASN A 1092 28.46 8.54 -25.45
N LYS A 1093 27.96 7.79 -26.44
CA LYS A 1093 27.31 8.31 -27.66
C LYS A 1093 25.99 7.58 -27.94
N GLY A 1094 25.08 8.29 -28.59
CA GLY A 1094 23.75 7.79 -28.98
C GLY A 1094 22.61 8.39 -28.16
N LYS A 1095 21.39 7.94 -28.43
CA LYS A 1095 20.16 8.39 -27.77
C LYS A 1095 19.54 7.24 -26.98
N PRO A 1096 19.71 7.19 -25.64
CA PRO A 1096 19.03 6.17 -24.85
C PRO A 1096 17.51 6.40 -24.83
N PHE A 1097 17.05 7.66 -24.92
CA PHE A 1097 15.63 8.02 -24.79
C PHE A 1097 15.08 8.70 -26.05
N HIS A 1098 13.80 8.47 -26.35
CA HIS A 1098 13.10 9.12 -27.47
C HIS A 1098 12.75 10.57 -27.14
N TYR A 1099 12.22 10.79 -25.95
CA TYR A 1099 11.94 12.11 -25.36
C TYR A 1099 12.01 12.03 -23.83
N PHE A 1100 11.73 13.15 -23.16
CA PHE A 1100 11.66 13.22 -21.70
C PHE A 1100 10.31 13.77 -21.23
N SER A 1101 9.82 13.23 -20.12
CA SER A 1101 8.72 13.82 -19.34
C SER A 1101 9.29 14.68 -18.23
N TYR A 1102 8.67 15.82 -17.98
CA TYR A 1102 9.15 16.83 -17.03
C TYR A 1102 8.09 17.12 -15.98
N GLY A 1103 8.50 17.40 -14.76
CA GLY A 1103 7.56 17.78 -13.71
C GLY A 1103 8.24 18.46 -12.53
N VAL A 1104 7.46 19.15 -11.73
CA VAL A 1104 7.90 19.80 -10.49
C VAL A 1104 6.85 19.56 -9.42
N ALA A 1105 7.30 19.31 -8.18
CA ALA A 1105 6.43 19.22 -7.03
C ALA A 1105 6.95 20.03 -5.86
N CYS A 1106 6.04 20.75 -5.20
CA CYS A 1106 6.24 21.46 -3.95
C CYS A 1106 5.44 20.76 -2.86
N SER A 1107 6.09 20.36 -1.76
CA SER A 1107 5.41 19.72 -0.62
C SER A 1107 5.77 20.40 0.69
N GLU A 1108 4.77 20.50 1.58
CA GLU A 1108 4.87 21.00 2.95
C GLU A 1108 4.45 19.91 3.94
N VAL A 1109 5.22 19.77 5.02
CA VAL A 1109 4.97 18.81 6.08
C VAL A 1109 5.01 19.47 7.46
N GLU A 1110 4.35 18.87 8.43
CA GLU A 1110 4.51 19.16 9.87
C GLU A 1110 5.00 17.89 10.56
N ILE A 1111 6.14 17.94 11.27
CA ILE A 1111 6.68 16.84 12.07
C ILE A 1111 6.40 17.06 13.56
N ASP A 1112 6.10 15.98 14.29
CA ASP A 1112 6.10 15.96 15.75
C ASP A 1112 7.50 15.52 16.22
N CYS A 1113 8.27 16.48 16.76
CA CYS A 1113 9.67 16.26 17.15
C CYS A 1113 9.82 15.28 18.34
N LEU A 1114 8.75 15.02 19.09
CA LEU A 1114 8.75 14.14 20.26
C LEU A 1114 8.44 12.69 19.91
N THR A 1115 7.84 12.44 18.75
CA THR A 1115 7.37 11.10 18.37
C THR A 1115 7.88 10.63 17.01
N GLY A 1116 8.29 11.55 16.15
CA GLY A 1116 8.68 11.27 14.77
C GLY A 1116 7.52 11.14 13.80
N ASP A 1117 6.26 11.26 14.24
CA ASP A 1117 5.12 11.33 13.32
C ASP A 1117 5.24 12.57 12.41
N HIS A 1118 4.63 12.49 11.22
CA HIS A 1118 4.54 13.63 10.32
C HIS A 1118 3.22 13.66 9.56
N LYS A 1119 2.72 14.87 9.30
CA LYS A 1119 1.55 15.11 8.47
C LYS A 1119 1.96 15.77 7.17
N ASN A 1120 1.46 15.23 6.06
CA ASN A 1120 1.56 15.85 4.75
C ASN A 1120 0.49 16.93 4.64
N ILE A 1121 0.89 18.20 4.76
CA ILE A 1121 -0.05 19.33 4.83
C ILE A 1121 -0.56 19.63 3.43
N ARG A 1122 0.34 19.89 2.49
CA ARG A 1122 -0.01 20.29 1.14
C ARG A 1122 1.03 19.86 0.12
N THR A 1123 0.57 19.42 -1.04
CA THR A 1123 1.40 19.17 -2.23
C THR A 1123 0.80 19.84 -3.45
N ASP A 1124 1.65 20.50 -4.24
CA ASP A 1124 1.33 21.07 -5.54
C ASP A 1124 2.23 20.43 -6.61
N ILE A 1125 1.64 19.87 -7.68
CA ILE A 1125 2.37 19.22 -8.78
C ILE A 1125 2.03 19.91 -10.11
N VAL A 1126 3.05 20.21 -10.92
CA VAL A 1126 2.90 20.59 -12.33
C VAL A 1126 3.65 19.57 -13.18
N MET A 1127 2.95 18.91 -14.10
CA MET A 1127 3.51 17.84 -14.93
C MET A 1127 3.32 18.13 -16.42
N ASP A 1128 4.40 18.02 -17.21
CA ASP A 1128 4.33 18.01 -18.67
C ASP A 1128 4.04 16.59 -19.16
N VAL A 1129 2.80 16.40 -19.62
CA VAL A 1129 2.29 15.17 -20.23
C VAL A 1129 2.00 15.36 -21.73
N GLY A 1130 2.51 16.43 -22.34
CA GLY A 1130 2.16 16.85 -23.68
C GLY A 1130 0.66 17.12 -23.85
N THR A 1131 0.12 16.77 -25.01
CA THR A 1131 -1.33 16.69 -25.24
C THR A 1131 -1.84 15.35 -24.73
N SER A 1132 -2.25 15.30 -23.46
CA SER A 1132 -2.76 14.08 -22.82
C SER A 1132 -3.81 13.35 -23.69
N LEU A 1133 -3.67 12.03 -23.84
CA LEU A 1133 -4.69 11.21 -24.50
C LEU A 1133 -5.98 11.14 -23.65
N ASN A 1134 -5.82 11.15 -22.33
CA ASN A 1134 -6.91 11.10 -21.36
C ASN A 1134 -6.46 11.74 -20.03
N PRO A 1135 -6.89 12.97 -19.73
CA PRO A 1135 -6.41 13.70 -18.56
C PRO A 1135 -6.86 13.08 -17.24
N ALA A 1136 -7.99 12.38 -17.18
CA ALA A 1136 -8.43 11.70 -15.96
C ALA A 1136 -7.50 10.54 -15.61
N ILE A 1137 -7.14 9.73 -16.60
CA ILE A 1137 -6.17 8.63 -16.43
C ILE A 1137 -4.79 9.18 -16.08
N ASP A 1138 -4.32 10.22 -16.78
CA ASP A 1138 -2.96 10.75 -16.58
C ASP A 1138 -2.80 11.42 -15.21
N ILE A 1139 -3.82 12.17 -14.74
CA ILE A 1139 -3.84 12.69 -13.37
C ILE A 1139 -3.84 11.55 -12.35
N GLY A 1140 -4.66 10.51 -12.56
CA GLY A 1140 -4.65 9.32 -11.71
C GLY A 1140 -3.29 8.61 -11.67
N GLN A 1141 -2.54 8.60 -12.78
CA GLN A 1141 -1.17 8.08 -12.81
C GLN A 1141 -0.21 8.95 -12.00
N ILE A 1142 -0.31 10.28 -12.09
CA ILE A 1142 0.51 11.23 -11.33
C ILE A 1142 0.29 11.03 -9.83
N GLU A 1143 -0.96 11.01 -9.38
CA GLU A 1143 -1.32 10.86 -7.96
C GLU A 1143 -0.90 9.50 -7.42
N GLY A 1144 -1.17 8.43 -8.17
CA GLY A 1144 -0.77 7.08 -7.82
C GLY A 1144 0.73 6.92 -7.68
N ALA A 1145 1.49 7.43 -8.66
CA ALA A 1145 2.95 7.38 -8.65
C ALA A 1145 3.51 8.19 -7.48
N PHE A 1146 3.00 9.41 -7.28
CA PHE A 1146 3.43 10.29 -6.20
C PHE A 1146 3.21 9.65 -4.83
N VAL A 1147 2.01 9.12 -4.55
CA VAL A 1147 1.71 8.45 -3.28
C VAL A 1147 2.54 7.18 -3.11
N GLN A 1148 2.76 6.38 -4.16
CA GLN A 1148 3.67 5.24 -4.11
C GLN A 1148 5.12 5.64 -3.76
N GLY A 1149 5.53 6.84 -4.18
CA GLY A 1149 6.82 7.42 -3.81
C GLY A 1149 6.85 8.02 -2.39
N ILE A 1150 5.75 8.58 -1.87
CA ILE A 1150 5.64 8.92 -0.43
C ILE A 1150 5.97 7.67 0.39
N GLY A 1151 5.34 6.55 0.03
CA GLY A 1151 5.65 5.24 0.60
C GLY A 1151 7.15 4.95 0.64
N LEU A 1152 7.79 4.95 -0.55
CA LEU A 1152 9.23 4.68 -0.72
C LEU A 1152 10.11 5.56 0.17
N PHE A 1153 9.80 6.85 0.25
CA PHE A 1153 10.69 7.83 0.86
C PHE A 1153 10.40 8.09 2.33
N THR A 1154 9.22 7.76 2.88
CA THR A 1154 8.87 8.15 4.26
C THR A 1154 8.40 7.01 5.16
N MET A 1155 7.96 5.86 4.65
CA MET A 1155 7.31 4.85 5.51
C MET A 1155 7.56 3.38 5.17
N GLU A 1156 7.62 3.02 3.90
CA GLU A 1156 7.71 1.62 3.48
C GLU A 1156 9.09 1.05 3.76
N GLU A 1157 9.20 0.16 4.76
CA GLU A 1157 10.48 -0.40 5.18
C GLU A 1157 10.44 -1.94 5.21
N LEU A 1158 11.36 -2.56 4.46
CA LEU A 1158 11.62 -3.99 4.51
C LEU A 1158 12.68 -4.26 5.59
N ARG A 1159 12.37 -5.15 6.54
CA ARG A 1159 13.30 -5.49 7.64
C ARG A 1159 13.75 -6.93 7.55
N TYR A 1160 15.06 -7.14 7.57
CA TYR A 1160 15.69 -8.45 7.46
C TYR A 1160 16.50 -8.77 8.71
N SER A 1161 16.49 -10.04 9.13
CA SER A 1161 17.43 -10.54 10.13
C SER A 1161 18.88 -10.52 9.58
N PRO A 1162 19.91 -10.55 10.44
CA PRO A 1162 21.31 -10.69 9.99
C PRO A 1162 21.57 -11.94 9.14
N GLU A 1163 20.73 -12.96 9.25
CA GLU A 1163 20.77 -14.21 8.47
C GLU A 1163 20.00 -14.12 7.15
N GLY A 1164 19.38 -12.98 6.83
CA GLY A 1164 18.62 -12.78 5.58
C GLY A 1164 17.14 -13.17 5.64
N ASN A 1165 16.56 -13.36 6.83
CA ASN A 1165 15.12 -13.62 6.95
C ASN A 1165 14.32 -12.32 6.87
N LEU A 1166 13.42 -12.20 5.90
CA LEU A 1166 12.45 -11.10 5.84
C LEU A 1166 11.45 -11.21 7.01
N TYR A 1167 11.32 -10.16 7.83
CA TYR A 1167 10.33 -10.09 8.92
C TYR A 1167 8.99 -9.47 8.49
N THR A 1168 9.01 -8.48 7.59
CA THR A 1168 7.85 -7.69 7.20
C THR A 1168 7.08 -8.37 6.05
N ARG A 1169 6.28 -9.41 6.36
CA ARG A 1169 5.54 -10.25 5.38
C ARG A 1169 4.02 -10.06 5.44
N GLY A 1170 3.54 -8.88 5.09
CA GLY A 1170 2.10 -8.55 5.02
C GLY A 1170 1.76 -7.14 5.51
N PRO A 1171 0.55 -6.62 5.22
CA PRO A 1171 0.11 -5.29 5.64
C PRO A 1171 0.13 -5.04 7.16
N GLY A 1172 0.15 -6.08 7.98
CA GLY A 1172 0.30 -5.97 9.43
C GLY A 1172 1.65 -5.40 9.85
N MET A 1173 2.70 -5.63 9.05
CA MET A 1173 4.08 -5.25 9.36
C MET A 1173 4.75 -4.36 8.28
N TYR A 1174 4.28 -4.42 7.04
CA TYR A 1174 4.75 -3.57 5.94
C TYR A 1174 3.68 -2.55 5.57
N LYS A 1175 3.98 -1.26 5.74
CA LYS A 1175 2.98 -0.19 5.64
C LYS A 1175 3.15 0.61 4.36
N ILE A 1176 2.26 0.36 3.40
CA ILE A 1176 2.03 1.28 2.29
C ILE A 1176 1.20 2.48 2.77
N PRO A 1177 1.20 3.62 2.06
CA PRO A 1177 0.33 4.75 2.39
C PRO A 1177 -1.15 4.34 2.44
N ALA A 1178 -1.91 4.87 3.39
CA ALA A 1178 -3.36 4.79 3.52
C ALA A 1178 -4.04 6.14 3.17
N PHE A 1179 -5.37 6.21 3.34
CA PHE A 1179 -6.14 7.44 3.16
C PHE A 1179 -5.64 8.60 4.04
N GLY A 1180 -5.20 8.33 5.27
CA GLY A 1180 -4.70 9.35 6.21
C GLY A 1180 -3.28 9.87 5.93
N ASP A 1181 -2.57 9.28 4.96
CA ASP A 1181 -1.18 9.63 4.64
C ASP A 1181 -1.03 10.56 3.43
N ILE A 1182 -2.09 10.74 2.65
CA ILE A 1182 -2.04 11.65 1.50
C ILE A 1182 -1.92 13.11 1.97
N PRO A 1183 -1.40 14.01 1.13
CA PRO A 1183 -1.45 15.44 1.41
C PRO A 1183 -2.90 15.90 1.69
N THR A 1184 -3.12 16.64 2.77
CA THR A 1184 -4.45 17.16 3.12
C THR A 1184 -5.00 18.05 2.01
N GLU A 1185 -4.13 18.90 1.45
CA GLU A 1185 -4.36 19.60 0.19
C GLU A 1185 -3.49 19.00 -0.92
N PHE A 1186 -4.10 18.50 -1.99
CA PHE A 1186 -3.38 17.83 -3.07
C PHE A 1186 -3.79 18.39 -4.44
N TYR A 1187 -2.91 19.19 -5.05
CA TYR A 1187 -3.16 19.85 -6.33
C TYR A 1187 -2.28 19.25 -7.43
N VAL A 1188 -2.90 18.90 -8.57
CA VAL A 1188 -2.20 18.41 -9.76
C VAL A 1188 -2.63 19.25 -10.96
N SER A 1189 -1.65 19.79 -11.68
CA SER A 1189 -1.85 20.56 -12.90
C SER A 1189 -1.06 19.92 -14.05
N LEU A 1190 -1.68 19.85 -15.23
CA LEU A 1190 -1.02 19.46 -16.46
C LEU A 1190 -0.54 20.73 -17.18
N LEU A 1191 0.74 20.78 -17.55
CA LEU A 1191 1.30 21.91 -18.27
C LEU A 1191 0.52 22.10 -19.59
N ARG A 1192 0.13 23.35 -19.88
CA ARG A 1192 -0.66 23.68 -21.08
C ARG A 1192 0.23 23.94 -22.29
N ASP A 1193 -0.33 23.74 -23.48
CA ASP A 1193 0.26 24.15 -24.76
C ASP A 1193 1.72 23.65 -24.94
N CYS A 1194 1.93 22.35 -24.71
CA CYS A 1194 3.24 21.69 -24.80
C CYS A 1194 3.23 20.41 -25.65
N PRO A 1195 2.74 20.45 -26.91
CA PRO A 1195 2.61 19.25 -27.74
C PRO A 1195 3.96 18.55 -27.99
N ASN A 1196 3.96 17.22 -28.01
CA ASN A 1196 5.14 16.38 -28.27
C ASN A 1196 5.04 15.63 -29.61
N SER A 1197 5.60 16.18 -30.68
CA SER A 1197 5.54 15.57 -32.02
C SER A 1197 6.14 14.15 -32.14
N LYS A 1198 6.87 13.69 -31.11
CA LYS A 1198 7.56 12.39 -31.09
C LYS A 1198 6.65 11.21 -30.72
N ALA A 1199 5.44 11.44 -30.21
CA ALA A 1199 4.52 10.40 -29.78
C ALA A 1199 3.11 10.59 -30.35
N ILE A 1200 2.30 9.52 -30.31
CA ILE A 1200 0.95 9.50 -30.85
C ILE A 1200 0.12 10.67 -30.31
N TYR A 1201 -0.51 11.44 -31.22
CA TYR A 1201 -1.34 12.61 -30.91
C TYR A 1201 -0.72 13.61 -29.94
N SER A 1202 0.60 13.78 -30.01
CA SER A 1202 1.34 14.77 -29.21
C SER A 1202 1.36 14.51 -27.70
N SER A 1203 1.05 13.29 -27.24
CA SER A 1203 1.07 12.93 -25.82
C SER A 1203 2.47 12.69 -25.26
N LYS A 1204 2.58 12.51 -23.94
CA LYS A 1204 3.77 11.96 -23.28
C LYS A 1204 3.42 10.87 -22.28
N ALA A 1205 4.39 10.00 -22.05
CA ALA A 1205 4.38 8.97 -21.03
C ALA A 1205 4.35 9.57 -19.61
N VAL A 1206 3.48 9.03 -18.76
CA VAL A 1206 3.22 9.54 -17.39
C VAL A 1206 3.30 8.45 -16.31
N GLY A 1207 3.44 7.17 -16.70
CA GLY A 1207 3.40 6.04 -15.76
C GLY A 1207 4.41 6.19 -14.63
N GLU A 1208 5.69 6.19 -14.94
CA GLU A 1208 6.78 6.22 -13.94
C GLU A 1208 7.26 7.62 -13.52
N PRO A 1209 7.35 8.63 -14.41
CA PRO A 1209 7.99 9.92 -14.09
C PRO A 1209 7.54 10.59 -12.78
N PRO A 1210 6.24 10.63 -12.41
CA PRO A 1210 5.80 11.40 -11.24
C PRO A 1210 6.15 10.74 -9.90
N LEU A 1211 6.66 9.50 -9.87
CA LEU A 1211 6.98 8.82 -8.62
C LEU A 1211 8.05 9.57 -7.83
N PHE A 1212 9.09 10.05 -8.52
CA PHE A 1212 10.20 10.74 -7.88
C PHE A 1212 9.81 12.08 -7.26
N LEU A 1213 8.76 12.74 -7.77
CA LEU A 1213 8.30 14.04 -7.26
C LEU A 1213 7.93 14.02 -5.77
N SER A 1214 7.62 12.85 -5.22
CA SER A 1214 7.39 12.63 -3.79
C SER A 1214 8.63 12.82 -2.91
N ALA A 1215 9.84 12.84 -3.47
CA ALA A 1215 11.02 13.23 -2.72
C ALA A 1215 10.93 14.68 -2.18
N SER A 1216 10.02 15.51 -2.71
CA SER A 1216 9.67 16.81 -2.11
C SER A 1216 9.21 16.66 -0.66
N VAL A 1217 8.44 15.60 -0.34
CA VAL A 1217 7.99 15.30 1.03
C VAL A 1217 9.18 14.93 1.91
N PHE A 1218 10.09 14.08 1.41
CA PHE A 1218 11.30 13.71 2.15
C PHE A 1218 12.17 14.93 2.48
N TYR A 1219 12.43 15.80 1.51
CA TYR A 1219 13.26 16.98 1.76
C TYR A 1219 12.51 18.06 2.56
N ALA A 1220 11.18 18.11 2.51
CA ALA A 1220 10.38 18.92 3.43
C ALA A 1220 10.50 18.41 4.88
N ILE A 1221 10.53 17.09 5.09
CA ILE A 1221 10.83 16.49 6.40
C ILE A 1221 12.26 16.85 6.83
N LYS A 1222 13.25 16.74 5.94
CA LYS A 1222 14.65 17.10 6.22
C LYS A 1222 14.78 18.58 6.61
N ASP A 1223 14.05 19.47 5.93
CA ASP A 1223 13.97 20.91 6.23
C ASP A 1223 13.37 21.17 7.63
N ALA A 1224 12.27 20.50 7.97
CA ALA A 1224 11.67 20.59 9.31
C ALA A 1224 12.62 20.12 10.42
N ILE A 1225 13.37 19.03 10.17
CA ILE A 1225 14.37 18.51 11.10
C ILE A 1225 15.51 19.51 11.30
N TYR A 1226 15.99 20.19 10.24
CA TYR A 1226 17.00 21.23 10.39
C TYR A 1226 16.54 22.33 11.34
N SER A 1227 15.30 22.80 11.22
CA SER A 1227 14.76 23.79 12.15
C SER A 1227 14.68 23.25 13.59
N ALA A 1228 14.30 21.99 13.79
CA ALA A 1228 14.31 21.37 15.12
C ALA A 1228 15.73 21.28 15.73
N ARG A 1229 16.74 21.04 14.90
CA ARG A 1229 18.14 20.91 15.31
C ARG A 1229 18.77 22.27 15.62
N GLU A 1230 18.46 23.30 14.84
CA GLU A 1230 18.88 24.68 15.10
C GLU A 1230 18.39 25.17 16.47
N ASP A 1231 17.13 24.94 16.81
CA ASP A 1231 16.55 25.22 18.14
C ASP A 1231 17.28 24.48 19.28
N SER A 1232 17.87 23.32 18.99
CA SER A 1232 18.67 22.54 19.93
C SER A 1232 20.15 22.95 19.96
N GLY A 1233 20.56 23.97 19.20
CA GLY A 1233 21.95 24.39 19.06
C GLY A 1233 22.82 23.41 18.26
N VAL A 1234 22.21 22.55 17.43
CA VAL A 1234 22.90 21.55 16.61
C VAL A 1234 22.84 21.98 15.15
N THR A 1235 23.92 22.60 14.66
CA THR A 1235 23.98 23.14 13.28
C THR A 1235 24.69 22.23 12.29
N GLU A 1236 25.35 21.18 12.77
CA GLU A 1236 26.13 20.30 11.91
C GLU A 1236 25.26 19.55 10.88
N PRO A 1237 25.76 19.40 9.64
CA PRO A 1237 25.11 18.58 8.62
C PRO A 1237 24.83 17.18 9.15
N PHE A 1238 23.67 16.63 8.78
CA PHE A 1238 23.30 15.28 9.17
C PHE A 1238 22.85 14.48 7.95
N ARG A 1239 23.15 13.18 7.99
CA ARG A 1239 22.68 12.22 7.02
C ARG A 1239 21.26 11.78 7.39
N LEU A 1240 20.36 11.85 6.41
CA LEU A 1240 19.03 11.25 6.49
C LEU A 1240 18.92 10.24 5.36
N ASP A 1241 18.73 8.97 5.69
CA ASP A 1241 18.54 7.89 4.71
C ASP A 1241 17.06 7.66 4.42
N SER A 1242 16.75 7.15 3.22
CA SER A 1242 15.40 6.74 2.85
C SER A 1242 15.12 5.30 3.30
N PRO A 1243 13.92 4.99 3.83
CA PRO A 1243 12.81 5.91 4.11
C PRO A 1243 13.00 6.75 5.39
N ALA A 1244 12.59 8.02 5.39
CA ALA A 1244 12.53 8.90 6.56
C ALA A 1244 11.36 8.52 7.50
N THR A 1245 11.47 7.34 8.11
CA THR A 1245 10.49 6.79 9.06
C THR A 1245 10.42 7.61 10.35
N PRO A 1246 9.36 7.43 11.17
CA PRO A 1246 9.29 8.07 12.49
C PRO A 1246 10.51 7.83 13.37
N GLU A 1247 11.13 6.64 13.30
CA GLU A 1247 12.41 6.36 13.97
C GLU A 1247 13.52 7.34 13.55
N ARG A 1248 13.73 7.52 12.23
CA ARG A 1248 14.79 8.38 11.72
C ARG A 1248 14.50 9.86 11.98
N ILE A 1249 13.23 10.27 11.89
CA ILE A 1249 12.81 11.64 12.20
C ILE A 1249 13.06 11.95 13.68
N ARG A 1250 12.57 11.08 14.58
CA ARG A 1250 12.68 11.30 16.03
C ARG A 1250 14.14 11.35 16.49
N ASN A 1251 14.98 10.44 16.01
CA ASN A 1251 16.39 10.38 16.39
C ASN A 1251 17.19 11.57 15.82
N ALA A 1252 16.77 12.13 14.68
CA ALA A 1252 17.43 13.29 14.09
C ALA A 1252 17.07 14.62 14.80
N CYS A 1253 15.89 14.71 15.42
CA CYS A 1253 15.47 15.79 16.32
C CYS A 1253 16.14 15.68 17.70
N VAL A 1254 17.46 15.82 17.74
CA VAL A 1254 18.28 15.70 18.97
C VAL A 1254 17.81 16.70 20.02
N ASP A 1255 17.54 16.20 21.23
CA ASP A 1255 17.08 16.98 22.39
C ASP A 1255 17.65 16.39 23.69
N THR A 1256 17.14 16.81 24.85
CA THR A 1256 17.55 16.27 26.16
C THR A 1256 17.15 14.81 26.34
N PHE A 1257 16.06 14.33 25.74
CA PHE A 1257 15.57 12.96 25.87
C PHE A 1257 16.41 11.99 25.04
N THR A 1258 16.76 12.34 23.80
CA THR A 1258 17.63 11.50 22.96
C THR A 1258 19.01 11.33 23.60
N LYS A 1259 19.55 12.40 24.22
CA LYS A 1259 20.83 12.36 24.95
C LYS A 1259 20.81 11.41 26.16
N MET A 1260 19.64 11.16 26.77
CA MET A 1260 19.47 10.19 27.87
C MET A 1260 19.36 8.73 27.37
N CYS A 1261 19.19 8.50 26.07
CA CYS A 1261 19.02 7.17 25.48
C CYS A 1261 20.08 6.92 24.40
N PRO A 1262 21.38 6.89 24.73
CA PRO A 1262 22.43 6.75 23.73
C PRO A 1262 22.34 5.41 22.98
N SER A 1263 22.75 5.43 21.71
CA SER A 1263 22.88 4.22 20.88
C SER A 1263 23.93 3.27 21.46
N ALA A 1264 23.72 1.97 21.27
CA ALA A 1264 24.72 0.97 21.62
C ALA A 1264 25.92 1.02 20.68
N GLU A 1265 27.11 0.73 21.19
CA GLU A 1265 28.34 0.71 20.40
C GLU A 1265 28.25 -0.32 19.25
N PRO A 1266 28.42 0.09 17.98
CA PRO A 1266 28.37 -0.82 16.85
C PRO A 1266 29.37 -1.98 17.00
N GLY A 1267 28.94 -3.21 16.68
CA GLY A 1267 29.79 -4.40 16.72
C GLY A 1267 29.82 -5.13 18.07
N THR A 1268 29.29 -4.54 19.15
CA THR A 1268 29.22 -5.18 20.49
C THR A 1268 28.03 -6.13 20.66
N PHE A 1269 27.10 -6.14 19.71
CA PHE A 1269 25.87 -6.95 19.75
C PHE A 1269 25.46 -7.41 18.35
N LYS A 1270 24.53 -8.37 18.32
CA LYS A 1270 23.87 -8.81 17.09
C LYS A 1270 22.51 -8.12 16.95
N PRO A 1271 22.33 -7.18 16.02
CA PRO A 1271 21.07 -6.45 15.90
C PRO A 1271 19.94 -7.38 15.49
N TRP A 1272 18.72 -7.05 15.92
CA TRP A 1272 17.53 -7.80 15.50
C TRP A 1272 17.31 -7.74 13.98
N SER A 1273 17.55 -6.57 13.37
CA SER A 1273 17.44 -6.33 11.93
C SER A 1273 18.64 -5.55 11.35
N VAL A 1274 18.92 -5.76 10.06
CA VAL A 1274 19.98 -5.08 9.30
C VAL A 1274 19.42 -4.35 8.08
N ARG A 1275 20.13 -3.30 7.64
CA ARG A 1275 19.89 -2.63 6.35
C ARG A 1275 20.62 -3.39 5.25
N VAL A 1276 19.89 -3.80 4.22
CA VAL A 1276 20.34 -4.73 3.17
C VAL A 1276 20.89 -4.03 1.94
#